data_AF-A0A162K5S4-F1
#
_entry.id   AF-A0A162K5S4-F1
#
_cell.length_a   1.000
_cell.length_b   1.000
_cell.length_c   1.000
_cell.angle_alpha   90.00
_cell.angle_beta   90.00
_cell.angle_gamma   90.00
#
_symmetry.space_group_name_H-M   'P 1'
#
loop_
_entity.id
_entity.type
_entity.pdbx_description
1 polymer ?
#
loop_
_entity_poly.entity_id
_entity_poly.type
_entity_poly.pdbx_seq_one_letter_code
_entity_poly.pdbx_strand_id
1 'polypeptide(L)'
;MAHFDLTGEENAGTYFAALPGTSGTNFVQHNTTPMKARFFASRDEVAGCHPSRWIYELINNSFTVCDLFDRARAQSAEFDSPYTWDHPHKLVINGNQSYSTSSAQIVSSICLDCHFHFVFKMAWDEDHTSGLCHHSQAAWPLQDNMFPWHHLAWAGSASPGNMASDYSKYNPLLARENFVCTAAPCTFQITLEISQPRMPSWWVKLLLDHEAIRHELDVAREQDPGRYEGATDEWAYQTPLNLNTYLKNQLESTAETVRSISKRNKRFAVLFGPRCFSIFRELEFQEKIEDNNGVDEGSFTPRPAAPSAGPLGTTEINTYRAYLEDVRAEVQCLIHKAGQAAEKPTFCTPMLHGVLQCAEVKDVESNALVGTDRYKLLGVLPSQGREIVVNAYKRQWDLLPSSRKELIDALLNVANDAQDDLLIEYAVTQSSVYESQPRQQAVADDGGTVLQSLAYFGLTPPNNYPAEAIIRAFRKKLVDDPADASTARSVLMMIASESQDDHYQANLLMEADQKMSLETAKHVIGLNDSSNIISDAGPATRKKLQQCQKPEARKLYLDALDSIAEHTASPSLKQAAQELAHESESGIGMASADSGAPVDFSLPVGLDNIGNTCYLNSLLQYLFTVKPVRDVVFDYDDLKLGLSEDAIDKRRIGGNKMQMDRGEAVVADAFAQELATLFNTLQKSEKTATRPSQRLANAVLLSTHTLLNSEKAGDRQGSPLPPPLPSRPLPEPAAAFGDGSGDVNMVDFEHRGTAPLDTASLSSTKTLVEHEASPEPSYERVENVAEPDGQMITSTTETSNADDAVMVDGLAPASKPSGDTQVEKPIPTLDSRTADVDMVDAEAPETIDQKVLSALERQKRSSGTDQQDVEEVMGSIINRLQAAIRPSSVDDKTGIQLERLMETFFVTTVNYTKKFHEQKYQHEVSFDRSITAFPAENGPCSLYDALGRNFDQQILEESKLSRYTTIRTLPPILHVLIQRTQSNGSKNGNPVIIPETLYVDRFMDMDHDSPAFQRRVEDWITAKRIADIKTDLAKLEDNPSYLRSLEHYKAPEPLTYAKLSTQDDAPEEVETFDFDGPVEDDFLFISPSKPVVEQEEVPVPKVTGVYETYCQVKQMMEDELTCCEETITVHNEELKEIPYRLHAVICHRGQLMSGHYWVWIRDFQDNVWRWYNDADVKENKDTEEVLRTLSTSGEPYFLCYVRDGDKDKYVNVPKREQPLQPEPGPEPEPVPELVPELVPEGMSPPESASPEPEKLVDGGVREMLTPPPEPAA
;
A
#
# COMPACT_ATOMS: atom_id res chain seq x y z
N MET A 1 -5.08 54.62 -29.41
CA MET A 1 -5.52 53.88 -28.20
C MET A 1 -6.04 52.52 -28.65
N ALA A 2 -5.38 51.45 -28.25
CA ALA A 2 -6.01 50.15 -28.07
C ALA A 2 -5.75 49.81 -26.60
N HIS A 3 -6.78 49.44 -25.84
CA HIS A 3 -6.56 48.83 -24.54
C HIS A 3 -6.11 47.40 -24.79
N PHE A 4 -4.92 47.04 -24.30
CA PHE A 4 -4.67 45.64 -23.97
C PHE A 4 -5.58 45.33 -22.79
N ASP A 5 -6.49 44.38 -22.98
CA ASP A 5 -7.22 43.75 -21.88
C ASP A 5 -6.43 42.50 -21.46
N LEU A 6 -6.31 42.26 -20.16
CA LEU A 6 -5.37 41.30 -19.58
C LEU A 6 -6.10 40.07 -19.03
N THR A 7 -6.63 39.26 -19.95
CA THR A 7 -7.21 37.93 -19.66
C THR A 7 -6.56 36.90 -20.57
N GLY A 8 -5.37 36.42 -20.18
CA GLY A 8 -4.48 35.60 -21.02
C GLY A 8 -3.75 34.48 -20.29
N GLU A 9 -4.26 34.01 -19.15
CA GLU A 9 -3.63 32.97 -18.30
C GLU A 9 -4.65 31.90 -17.86
N GLU A 10 -5.19 31.13 -18.82
CA GLU A 10 -6.00 29.91 -18.54
C GLU A 10 -5.41 28.63 -19.17
N ASN A 11 -4.18 28.66 -19.69
CA ASN A 11 -3.52 27.53 -20.36
C ASN A 11 -2.19 27.14 -19.69
N ALA A 12 -2.23 26.84 -18.38
CA ALA A 12 -1.09 26.37 -17.60
C ALA A 12 -1.36 25.09 -16.78
N GLY A 13 -2.45 24.36 -17.08
CA GLY A 13 -2.94 23.25 -16.24
C GLY A 13 -2.73 21.83 -16.78
N THR A 14 -2.20 21.65 -18.00
CA THR A 14 -2.32 20.37 -18.75
C THR A 14 -1.00 19.80 -19.26
N TYR A 15 -0.02 19.68 -18.36
CA TYR A 15 1.11 18.74 -18.47
C TYR A 15 1.07 17.70 -17.33
N PHE A 16 -0.13 17.11 -17.09
CA PHE A 16 -0.27 15.98 -16.17
C PHE A 16 0.41 14.71 -16.73
N ALA A 17 0.88 13.86 -15.81
CA ALA A 17 1.73 12.71 -16.12
C ALA A 17 1.18 11.82 -17.24
N ALA A 18 1.87 11.81 -18.37
CA ALA A 18 1.57 10.97 -19.52
C ALA A 18 1.64 9.48 -19.13
N LEU A 19 0.73 8.68 -19.70
CA LEU A 19 0.63 7.24 -19.46
C LEU A 19 2.02 6.57 -19.64
N PRO A 20 2.43 5.65 -18.75
CA PRO A 20 3.75 5.00 -18.80
C PRO A 20 4.07 4.42 -20.18
N GLY A 21 5.01 5.06 -20.90
CA GLY A 21 5.50 4.65 -22.22
C GLY A 21 5.01 5.48 -23.42
N THR A 22 4.12 6.46 -23.23
CA THR A 22 3.43 7.16 -24.33
C THR A 22 4.28 8.24 -25.03
N SER A 23 4.93 7.86 -26.13
CA SER A 23 5.75 8.76 -26.95
C SER A 23 4.97 9.42 -28.09
N GLY A 24 4.43 10.61 -27.85
CA GLY A 24 3.93 11.52 -28.89
C GLY A 24 2.56 11.16 -29.47
N THR A 25 1.48 11.50 -28.74
CA THR A 25 0.11 11.39 -29.23
C THR A 25 -0.24 12.52 -30.21
N ASN A 26 -1.07 12.21 -31.21
CA ASN A 26 -1.71 13.23 -32.04
C ASN A 26 -2.71 14.04 -31.19
N PHE A 27 -2.89 15.32 -31.49
CA PHE A 27 -3.81 16.20 -30.77
C PHE A 27 -5.25 15.64 -30.78
N VAL A 28 -5.75 15.25 -29.60
CA VAL A 28 -7.13 14.80 -29.40
C VAL A 28 -7.99 16.00 -29.04
N GLN A 29 -9.06 16.25 -29.80
CA GLN A 29 -9.99 17.34 -29.52
C GLN A 29 -10.82 17.03 -28.27
N HIS A 30 -10.74 17.90 -27.25
CA HIS A 30 -11.56 17.80 -26.05
C HIS A 30 -12.93 18.47 -26.28
N ASN A 31 -13.99 17.67 -26.31
CA ASN A 31 -15.36 18.17 -26.42
C ASN A 31 -16.03 18.14 -25.04
N THR A 32 -16.45 19.31 -24.54
CA THR A 32 -16.93 19.51 -23.18
C THR A 32 -18.39 19.98 -23.15
N THR A 33 -19.31 19.08 -22.79
CA THR A 33 -20.70 19.47 -22.47
C THR A 33 -20.73 20.25 -21.15
N PRO A 34 -21.75 21.07 -20.86
CA PRO A 34 -21.86 21.80 -19.59
C PRO A 34 -21.86 20.91 -18.33
N MET A 35 -22.24 19.63 -18.45
CA MET A 35 -22.18 18.64 -17.37
C MET A 35 -20.76 18.06 -17.23
N LYS A 36 -20.13 17.70 -18.35
CA LYS A 36 -18.74 17.22 -18.38
C LYS A 36 -17.74 18.30 -17.92
N ALA A 37 -18.00 19.56 -18.25
CA ALA A 37 -17.23 20.72 -17.77
C ALA A 37 -17.38 20.94 -16.26
N ARG A 38 -18.56 20.69 -15.68
CA ARG A 38 -18.76 20.73 -14.22
C ARG A 38 -18.03 19.59 -13.53
N PHE A 39 -18.09 18.38 -14.08
CA PHE A 39 -17.38 17.20 -13.57
C PHE A 39 -15.86 17.42 -13.50
N PHE A 40 -15.24 17.97 -14.55
CA PHE A 40 -13.81 18.33 -14.54
C PHE A 40 -13.49 19.64 -13.79
N ALA A 41 -14.49 20.33 -13.21
CA ALA A 41 -14.31 21.52 -12.38
C ALA A 41 -14.54 21.24 -10.87
N SER A 42 -15.22 20.16 -10.50
CA SER A 42 -15.10 19.57 -9.16
C SER A 42 -13.67 19.10 -8.91
N ARG A 43 -13.17 19.27 -7.68
CA ARG A 43 -11.80 18.86 -7.28
C ARG A 43 -11.75 17.46 -6.67
N ASP A 44 -12.84 16.71 -6.81
CA ASP A 44 -13.06 15.44 -6.14
C ASP A 44 -12.64 14.30 -7.09
N GLU A 45 -11.81 13.37 -6.61
CA GLU A 45 -11.37 12.20 -7.38
C GLU A 45 -12.52 11.18 -7.49
N VAL A 46 -13.33 11.31 -8.56
CA VAL A 46 -14.51 10.46 -8.79
C VAL A 46 -14.20 9.37 -9.81
N ALA A 47 -14.21 8.13 -9.33
CA ALA A 47 -14.10 6.92 -10.16
C ALA A 47 -15.21 6.83 -11.21
N GLY A 48 -14.92 6.20 -12.34
CA GLY A 48 -15.93 5.74 -13.29
C GLY A 48 -15.92 4.23 -13.47
N CYS A 49 -16.78 3.74 -14.36
CA CYS A 49 -16.82 2.32 -14.72
C CYS A 49 -17.27 2.08 -16.16
N HIS A 50 -17.01 0.86 -16.65
CA HIS A 50 -17.48 0.39 -17.95
C HIS A 50 -19.02 0.17 -17.93
N PRO A 51 -19.77 0.53 -18.98
CA PRO A 51 -21.22 0.34 -19.05
C PRO A 51 -21.80 -0.99 -18.58
N SER A 52 -21.16 -2.13 -18.86
CA SER A 52 -21.64 -3.43 -18.36
C SER A 52 -21.56 -3.56 -16.83
N ARG A 53 -20.55 -2.94 -16.20
CA ARG A 53 -20.42 -2.82 -14.73
C ARG A 53 -21.50 -1.90 -14.19
N TRP A 54 -21.72 -0.75 -14.83
CA TRP A 54 -22.77 0.21 -14.46
C TRP A 54 -24.18 -0.41 -14.51
N ILE A 55 -24.50 -1.17 -15.56
CA ILE A 55 -25.77 -1.92 -15.69
C ILE A 55 -25.91 -2.99 -14.58
N TYR A 56 -24.83 -3.72 -14.28
CA TYR A 56 -24.85 -4.74 -13.22
C TYR A 56 -25.10 -4.13 -11.83
N GLU A 57 -24.41 -3.04 -11.49
CA GLU A 57 -24.55 -2.35 -10.20
C GLU A 57 -25.92 -1.68 -10.00
N LEU A 58 -26.47 -1.10 -11.09
CA LEU A 58 -27.84 -0.61 -11.16
C LEU A 58 -28.87 -1.70 -10.87
N ILE A 59 -28.74 -2.86 -11.52
CA ILE A 59 -29.69 -3.98 -11.37
C ILE A 59 -29.55 -4.62 -9.98
N ASN A 60 -28.35 -4.69 -9.41
CA ASN A 60 -28.11 -5.32 -8.11
C ASN A 60 -28.22 -4.36 -6.91
N ASN A 61 -28.77 -3.16 -7.09
CA ASN A 61 -29.01 -2.19 -6.01
C ASN A 61 -27.72 -1.88 -5.21
N SER A 62 -26.59 -1.75 -5.93
CA SER A 62 -25.24 -1.75 -5.35
C SER A 62 -24.26 -0.95 -6.21
N PHE A 63 -24.41 0.38 -6.23
CA PHE A 63 -23.46 1.28 -6.90
C PHE A 63 -22.19 1.50 -6.06
N THR A 64 -21.04 1.35 -6.70
CA THR A 64 -19.73 1.68 -6.09
C THR A 64 -19.40 3.17 -6.16
N VAL A 65 -19.98 3.90 -7.13
CA VAL A 65 -19.62 5.30 -7.45
C VAL A 65 -20.51 6.33 -6.74
N CYS A 66 -21.73 5.97 -6.31
CA CYS A 66 -22.63 6.90 -5.61
C CYS A 66 -23.70 6.20 -4.76
N ASP A 67 -24.07 6.86 -3.65
CA ASP A 67 -25.10 6.49 -2.67
C ASP A 67 -26.56 6.74 -3.14
N LEU A 68 -26.80 6.61 -4.46
CA LEU A 68 -28.12 6.82 -5.10
C LEU A 68 -29.23 6.05 -4.38
N PHE A 69 -29.02 4.75 -4.16
CA PHE A 69 -30.03 3.88 -3.57
C PHE A 69 -30.25 4.17 -2.08
N ASP A 70 -29.24 4.66 -1.35
CA ASP A 70 -29.39 5.07 0.05
C ASP A 70 -30.16 6.38 0.19
N ARG A 71 -29.93 7.36 -0.69
CA ARG A 71 -30.78 8.57 -0.76
C ARG A 71 -32.22 8.23 -1.14
N ALA A 72 -32.42 7.31 -2.08
CA ALA A 72 -33.75 6.84 -2.46
C ALA A 72 -34.44 6.10 -1.29
N ARG A 73 -33.72 5.22 -0.58
CA ARG A 73 -34.19 4.53 0.64
C ARG A 73 -34.66 5.53 1.70
N ALA A 74 -33.81 6.51 2.04
CA ALA A 74 -34.09 7.51 3.06
C ALA A 74 -35.36 8.31 2.79
N GLN A 75 -35.66 8.61 1.52
CA GLN A 75 -36.90 9.28 1.11
C GLN A 75 -38.10 8.32 1.00
N SER A 76 -37.89 7.07 0.59
CA SER A 76 -38.96 6.06 0.50
C SER A 76 -39.48 5.59 1.84
N ALA A 77 -38.70 5.75 2.92
CA ALA A 77 -39.09 5.38 4.29
C ALA A 77 -40.33 6.14 4.82
N GLU A 78 -40.71 7.26 4.18
CA GLU A 78 -41.93 8.01 4.50
C GLU A 78 -43.18 7.49 3.75
N PHE A 79 -43.08 6.46 2.90
CA PHE A 79 -44.14 6.02 1.98
C PHE A 79 -44.63 4.58 2.22
N ASP A 80 -45.96 4.37 2.27
CA ASP A 80 -46.60 3.05 2.35
C ASP A 80 -46.57 2.33 0.98
N SER A 81 -45.44 1.67 0.70
CA SER A 81 -45.29 0.67 -0.37
C SER A 81 -45.62 -0.73 0.15
N PRO A 82 -46.36 -1.57 -0.61
CA PRO A 82 -46.60 -2.97 -0.25
C PRO A 82 -45.44 -3.90 -0.66
N TYR A 83 -44.37 -3.38 -1.28
CA TYR A 83 -43.21 -4.14 -1.75
C TYR A 83 -41.91 -3.63 -1.14
N THR A 84 -41.01 -4.55 -0.82
CA THR A 84 -39.64 -4.25 -0.38
C THR A 84 -38.82 -3.65 -1.52
N TRP A 85 -37.91 -2.72 -1.18
CA TRP A 85 -36.99 -2.10 -2.14
C TRP A 85 -35.68 -2.87 -2.30
N ASP A 86 -35.23 -3.53 -1.23
CA ASP A 86 -33.92 -4.16 -1.12
C ASP A 86 -33.86 -5.55 -1.77
N HIS A 87 -33.88 -5.57 -3.10
CA HIS A 87 -33.68 -6.76 -3.93
C HIS A 87 -33.10 -6.39 -5.31
N PRO A 88 -32.56 -7.34 -6.10
CA PRO A 88 -32.15 -7.09 -7.48
C PRO A 88 -33.34 -6.71 -8.38
N HIS A 89 -33.23 -5.61 -9.11
CA HIS A 89 -34.32 -5.00 -9.86
C HIS A 89 -34.51 -5.61 -11.25
N LYS A 90 -35.56 -6.43 -11.43
CA LYS A 90 -35.97 -6.93 -12.75
C LYS A 90 -36.69 -5.83 -13.56
N LEU A 91 -35.93 -5.02 -14.30
CA LEU A 91 -36.45 -3.86 -15.04
C LEU A 91 -37.11 -4.25 -16.38
N VAL A 92 -38.38 -3.90 -16.54
CA VAL A 92 -39.24 -4.17 -17.71
C VAL A 92 -39.58 -2.86 -18.42
N ILE A 93 -39.54 -2.82 -19.76
CA ILE A 93 -39.79 -1.61 -20.55
C ILE A 93 -41.25 -1.12 -20.35
N ASN A 94 -41.41 0.17 -20.11
CA ASN A 94 -42.68 0.82 -19.77
C ASN A 94 -43.29 1.57 -20.96
N GLY A 95 -44.40 1.04 -21.47
CA GLY A 95 -45.33 1.74 -22.36
C GLY A 95 -44.73 2.29 -23.65
N ASN A 96 -45.32 3.38 -24.16
CA ASN A 96 -44.87 4.09 -25.35
C ASN A 96 -44.01 5.32 -24.97
N GLN A 97 -43.39 5.32 -23.79
CA GLN A 97 -42.57 6.43 -23.28
C GLN A 97 -41.11 6.39 -23.76
N SER A 98 -40.64 5.22 -24.22
CA SER A 98 -39.26 5.05 -24.68
C SER A 98 -39.12 5.46 -26.15
N TYR A 99 -38.12 6.29 -26.47
CA TYR A 99 -37.86 6.78 -27.84
C TYR A 99 -36.37 6.99 -28.09
N SER A 100 -35.98 7.09 -29.37
CA SER A 100 -34.62 7.43 -29.81
C SER A 100 -34.66 8.46 -30.93
N THR A 101 -33.74 9.42 -30.92
CA THR A 101 -33.54 10.45 -31.95
C THR A 101 -32.05 10.45 -32.39
N SER A 102 -31.66 11.40 -33.23
CA SER A 102 -30.28 11.59 -33.69
C SER A 102 -29.28 12.01 -32.59
N SER A 103 -29.77 12.59 -31.48
CA SER A 103 -28.95 13.17 -30.39
C SER A 103 -29.38 12.76 -28.97
N ALA A 104 -30.54 12.12 -28.81
CA ALA A 104 -31.05 11.75 -27.49
C ALA A 104 -31.88 10.45 -27.53
N GLN A 105 -31.83 9.71 -26.43
CA GLN A 105 -32.61 8.48 -26.25
C GLN A 105 -33.15 8.40 -24.84
N ILE A 106 -34.45 8.09 -24.73
CA ILE A 106 -35.12 7.86 -23.46
C ILE A 106 -35.56 6.39 -23.39
N VAL A 107 -35.26 5.75 -22.26
CA VAL A 107 -35.76 4.43 -21.90
C VAL A 107 -36.51 4.57 -20.58
N SER A 108 -37.82 4.32 -20.59
CA SER A 108 -38.64 4.23 -19.38
C SER A 108 -38.82 2.76 -19.03
N SER A 109 -38.60 2.39 -17.77
CA SER A 109 -38.82 1.04 -17.26
C SER A 109 -39.43 1.04 -15.86
N ILE A 110 -40.02 -0.10 -15.51
CA ILE A 110 -40.59 -0.40 -14.19
C ILE A 110 -39.91 -1.65 -13.64
N CYS A 111 -39.63 -1.69 -12.34
CA CYS A 111 -39.20 -2.93 -11.72
C CYS A 111 -40.39 -3.88 -11.46
N LEU A 112 -40.33 -5.09 -12.01
CA LEU A 112 -41.38 -6.11 -11.87
C LEU A 112 -41.70 -6.45 -10.40
N ASP A 113 -40.71 -6.37 -9.52
CA ASP A 113 -40.80 -6.84 -8.14
C ASP A 113 -41.18 -5.71 -7.14
N CYS A 114 -40.57 -4.52 -7.19
CA CYS A 114 -40.92 -3.39 -6.30
C CYS A 114 -41.84 -2.32 -6.91
N HIS A 115 -42.10 -2.33 -8.22
CA HIS A 115 -42.98 -1.40 -8.95
C HIS A 115 -42.52 0.07 -9.03
N PHE A 116 -41.32 0.43 -8.58
CA PHE A 116 -40.76 1.77 -8.83
C PHE A 116 -40.34 1.90 -10.31
N HIS A 117 -40.31 3.12 -10.81
CA HIS A 117 -39.99 3.42 -12.21
C HIS A 117 -38.62 4.08 -12.34
N PHE A 118 -37.84 3.59 -13.30
CA PHE A 118 -36.49 4.03 -13.64
C PHE A 118 -36.52 4.62 -15.05
N VAL A 119 -36.10 5.87 -15.21
CA VAL A 119 -36.07 6.56 -16.50
C VAL A 119 -34.64 6.96 -16.82
N PHE A 120 -34.12 6.39 -17.90
CA PHE A 120 -32.80 6.69 -18.43
C PHE A 120 -32.94 7.72 -19.55
N LYS A 121 -32.23 8.84 -19.45
CA LYS A 121 -32.18 9.91 -20.45
C LYS A 121 -30.75 10.04 -20.94
N MET A 122 -30.43 9.33 -22.02
CA MET A 122 -29.15 9.45 -22.73
C MET A 122 -29.20 10.64 -23.68
N ALA A 123 -28.12 11.41 -23.76
CA ALA A 123 -27.96 12.49 -24.72
C ALA A 123 -26.50 12.65 -25.14
N TRP A 124 -26.29 13.19 -26.33
CA TRP A 124 -24.99 13.62 -26.85
C TRP A 124 -25.18 14.85 -27.75
N ASP A 125 -24.08 15.49 -28.08
CA ASP A 125 -24.08 16.62 -29.01
C ASP A 125 -24.07 16.13 -30.46
N GLU A 126 -25.04 16.60 -31.26
CA GLU A 126 -25.33 16.12 -32.61
C GLU A 126 -24.18 16.45 -33.58
N ASP A 127 -23.59 17.64 -33.44
CA ASP A 127 -22.41 18.10 -34.21
C ASP A 127 -21.15 17.27 -33.91
N HIS A 128 -21.09 16.60 -32.74
CA HIS A 128 -19.96 15.81 -32.28
C HIS A 128 -20.19 14.29 -32.33
N THR A 129 -21.22 13.83 -33.06
CA THR A 129 -21.58 12.39 -33.19
C THR A 129 -20.42 11.50 -33.68
N SER A 130 -19.50 12.03 -34.49
CA SER A 130 -18.31 11.32 -34.97
C SER A 130 -17.20 11.16 -33.92
N GLY A 131 -17.27 11.90 -32.80
CA GLY A 131 -16.33 11.83 -31.67
C GLY A 131 -16.79 10.91 -30.53
N LEU A 132 -17.91 10.20 -30.69
CA LEU A 132 -18.42 9.25 -29.70
C LEU A 132 -17.51 8.02 -29.56
N CYS A 133 -17.60 7.35 -28.42
CA CYS A 133 -16.94 6.05 -28.25
C CYS A 133 -17.62 5.01 -29.14
N HIS A 134 -16.84 4.18 -29.83
CA HIS A 134 -17.40 3.16 -30.73
C HIS A 134 -16.52 1.92 -30.81
N HIS A 135 -17.13 0.74 -30.63
CA HIS A 135 -16.42 -0.54 -30.48
C HIS A 135 -15.50 -0.92 -31.66
N SER A 136 -15.71 -0.34 -32.85
CA SER A 136 -14.81 -0.49 -34.00
C SER A 136 -13.44 0.18 -33.83
N GLN A 137 -13.24 0.95 -32.76
CA GLN A 137 -11.95 1.51 -32.36
C GLN A 137 -11.10 0.53 -31.51
N ALA A 138 -11.63 -0.67 -31.22
CA ALA A 138 -10.90 -1.68 -30.45
C ALA A 138 -9.73 -2.25 -31.27
N ALA A 139 -8.53 -2.18 -30.69
CA ALA A 139 -7.30 -2.73 -31.23
C ALA A 139 -6.35 -3.13 -30.09
N TRP A 140 -5.45 -4.08 -30.34
CA TRP A 140 -4.43 -4.50 -29.39
C TRP A 140 -3.02 -4.27 -29.95
N PRO A 141 -2.09 -3.62 -29.20
CA PRO A 141 -2.35 -2.88 -27.96
C PRO A 141 -3.20 -1.61 -28.21
N LEU A 142 -4.01 -1.22 -27.22
CA LEU A 142 -4.91 -0.08 -27.33
C LEU A 142 -4.11 1.25 -27.33
N GLN A 143 -4.31 2.10 -28.35
CA GLN A 143 -3.67 3.42 -28.44
C GLN A 143 -4.44 4.48 -27.62
N ASP A 144 -3.78 5.56 -27.22
CA ASP A 144 -4.34 6.55 -26.27
C ASP A 144 -5.40 7.49 -26.88
N ASN A 145 -5.41 7.59 -28.20
CA ASN A 145 -6.38 8.37 -28.99
C ASN A 145 -7.58 7.53 -29.46
N MET A 146 -7.71 6.28 -29.01
CA MET A 146 -8.75 5.34 -29.43
C MET A 146 -9.69 5.05 -28.25
N PHE A 147 -10.99 5.27 -28.44
CA PHE A 147 -12.01 5.19 -27.40
C PHE A 147 -13.08 4.14 -27.76
N PRO A 148 -12.78 2.83 -27.61
CA PRO A 148 -13.65 1.75 -28.06
C PRO A 148 -14.97 1.64 -27.29
N TRP A 149 -14.99 2.00 -26.00
CA TRP A 149 -16.21 1.97 -25.19
C TRP A 149 -16.36 3.23 -24.34
N HIS A 150 -17.61 3.55 -24.01
CA HIS A 150 -17.93 4.57 -23.02
C HIS A 150 -17.32 4.19 -21.66
N HIS A 151 -16.97 5.20 -20.86
CA HIS A 151 -16.54 5.05 -19.49
C HIS A 151 -17.28 6.09 -18.66
N LEU A 152 -18.18 5.64 -17.79
CA LEU A 152 -19.19 6.45 -17.13
C LEU A 152 -18.72 6.84 -15.73
N ALA A 153 -18.52 8.13 -15.48
CA ALA A 153 -18.26 8.67 -14.14
C ALA A 153 -19.46 9.51 -13.67
N TRP A 154 -19.68 9.56 -12.35
CA TRP A 154 -20.80 10.31 -11.76
C TRP A 154 -20.51 11.82 -11.75
N ALA A 155 -21.46 12.61 -12.27
CA ALA A 155 -21.36 14.06 -12.43
C ALA A 155 -22.26 14.84 -11.45
N GLY A 156 -22.56 14.23 -10.30
CA GLY A 156 -23.36 14.82 -9.24
C GLY A 156 -24.88 14.70 -9.42
N SER A 157 -25.60 14.75 -8.30
CA SER A 157 -27.07 14.76 -8.25
C SER A 157 -27.65 16.11 -8.68
N ALA A 158 -28.90 16.12 -9.13
CA ALA A 158 -29.64 17.36 -9.28
C ALA A 158 -29.91 18.03 -7.92
N SER A 159 -29.87 19.36 -7.87
CA SER A 159 -30.18 20.10 -6.64
C SER A 159 -31.66 19.91 -6.24
N PRO A 160 -32.00 19.87 -4.93
CA PRO A 160 -33.37 19.60 -4.49
C PRO A 160 -34.43 20.56 -5.07
N GLY A 161 -34.07 21.83 -5.33
CA GLY A 161 -34.97 22.80 -5.98
C GLY A 161 -35.36 22.43 -7.42
N ASN A 162 -34.46 21.77 -8.16
CA ASN A 162 -34.71 21.29 -9.52
C ASN A 162 -35.41 19.92 -9.55
N MET A 163 -35.59 19.27 -8.39
CA MET A 163 -36.41 18.07 -8.25
C MET A 163 -37.82 18.45 -7.78
N ALA A 164 -37.92 19.43 -6.86
CA ALA A 164 -39.18 19.99 -6.39
C ALA A 164 -39.98 20.74 -7.47
N SER A 165 -39.33 21.23 -8.54
CA SER A 165 -40.02 21.82 -9.71
C SER A 165 -40.77 20.78 -10.56
N ASP A 166 -40.26 19.54 -10.57
CA ASP A 166 -40.70 18.48 -11.47
C ASP A 166 -41.57 17.44 -10.76
N TYR A 167 -41.48 17.41 -9.42
CA TYR A 167 -42.32 16.58 -8.55
C TYR A 167 -43.81 16.89 -8.76
N SER A 168 -44.56 15.87 -9.13
CA SER A 168 -46.01 15.97 -9.37
C SER A 168 -46.70 14.64 -9.12
N LYS A 169 -48.03 14.64 -9.05
CA LYS A 169 -48.83 13.38 -9.00
C LYS A 169 -48.50 12.43 -10.16
N TYR A 170 -48.06 12.95 -11.30
CA TYR A 170 -47.74 12.16 -12.49
C TYR A 170 -46.27 11.68 -12.50
N ASN A 171 -45.38 12.30 -11.71
CA ASN A 171 -44.01 11.84 -11.51
C ASN A 171 -43.55 12.16 -10.06
N PRO A 172 -43.73 11.23 -9.12
CA PRO A 172 -43.21 11.32 -7.75
C PRO A 172 -41.71 10.97 -7.73
N LEU A 173 -40.89 11.91 -8.22
CA LEU A 173 -39.44 11.77 -8.35
C LEU A 173 -38.73 11.71 -6.98
N LEU A 174 -37.87 10.71 -6.77
CA LEU A 174 -37.06 10.49 -5.56
C LEU A 174 -35.59 10.91 -5.75
N ALA A 175 -35.03 10.59 -6.91
CA ALA A 175 -33.61 10.81 -7.20
C ALA A 175 -33.42 11.13 -8.68
N ARG A 176 -32.42 11.99 -8.96
CA ARG A 176 -31.99 12.36 -10.30
C ARG A 176 -30.46 12.48 -10.31
N GLU A 177 -29.80 11.46 -10.83
CA GLU A 177 -28.34 11.37 -10.90
C GLU A 177 -27.85 11.58 -12.33
N ASN A 178 -26.62 12.07 -12.46
CA ASN A 178 -26.00 12.34 -13.75
C ASN A 178 -24.70 11.56 -13.90
N PHE A 179 -24.45 11.06 -15.10
CA PHE A 179 -23.22 10.37 -15.49
C PHE A 179 -22.73 10.93 -16.82
N VAL A 180 -21.41 11.02 -17.00
CA VAL A 180 -20.77 11.53 -18.22
C VAL A 180 -19.71 10.57 -18.74
N CYS A 181 -19.52 10.53 -20.06
CA CYS A 181 -18.40 9.79 -20.64
C CYS A 181 -17.07 10.56 -20.45
N THR A 182 -16.05 9.90 -19.90
CA THR A 182 -14.75 10.52 -19.59
C THR A 182 -13.74 10.49 -20.75
N ALA A 183 -14.11 9.91 -21.90
CA ALA A 183 -13.31 10.00 -23.14
C ALA A 183 -13.30 11.44 -23.68
N ALA A 184 -12.13 11.96 -24.07
CA ALA A 184 -11.95 13.37 -24.45
C ALA A 184 -12.90 13.89 -25.56
N PRO A 185 -13.05 13.21 -26.73
CA PRO A 185 -13.91 13.69 -27.81
C PRO A 185 -15.40 13.39 -27.60
N CYS A 186 -15.75 12.50 -26.68
CA CYS A 186 -17.11 11.97 -26.55
C CYS A 186 -18.01 12.91 -25.73
N THR A 187 -19.16 13.32 -26.28
CA THR A 187 -20.14 14.21 -25.64
C THR A 187 -21.28 13.47 -24.93
N PHE A 188 -21.21 12.14 -24.85
CA PHE A 188 -22.25 11.28 -24.29
C PHE A 188 -22.43 11.47 -22.77
N GLN A 189 -23.69 11.58 -22.34
CA GLN A 189 -24.11 11.74 -20.95
C GLN A 189 -25.45 11.02 -20.70
N ILE A 190 -25.68 10.60 -19.44
CA ILE A 190 -26.89 9.92 -18.99
C ILE A 190 -27.42 10.65 -17.74
N THR A 191 -28.71 10.99 -17.73
CA THR A 191 -29.43 11.29 -16.48
C THR A 191 -30.32 10.10 -16.12
N LEU A 192 -30.20 9.61 -14.88
CA LEU A 192 -31.01 8.53 -14.31
C LEU A 192 -32.00 9.13 -13.31
N GLU A 193 -33.30 8.95 -13.57
CA GLU A 193 -34.38 9.34 -12.66
C GLU A 193 -35.04 8.11 -12.04
N ILE A 194 -35.24 8.12 -10.72
CA ILE A 194 -35.99 7.10 -9.97
C ILE A 194 -37.24 7.75 -9.36
N SER A 195 -38.40 7.11 -9.51
CA SER A 195 -39.69 7.61 -9.04
C SER A 195 -40.54 6.53 -8.38
N GLN A 196 -41.37 6.93 -7.40
CA GLN A 196 -42.25 6.02 -6.64
C GLN A 196 -43.30 5.32 -7.54
N PRO A 197 -43.86 4.17 -7.11
CA PRO A 197 -45.07 3.59 -7.71
C PRO A 197 -46.23 4.59 -7.66
N ARG A 198 -47.08 4.62 -8.70
CA ARG A 198 -48.27 5.48 -8.79
C ARG A 198 -49.48 4.84 -8.09
N MET A 199 -49.49 3.51 -7.92
CA MET A 199 -50.47 2.81 -7.08
C MET A 199 -49.98 2.69 -5.63
N PRO A 200 -50.57 3.40 -4.66
CA PRO A 200 -50.23 3.24 -3.24
C PRO A 200 -50.71 1.88 -2.70
N SER A 201 -50.11 1.44 -1.59
CA SER A 201 -50.42 0.18 -0.87
C SER A 201 -51.89 -0.22 -0.83
N TRP A 202 -52.80 0.72 -0.58
CA TRP A 202 -54.23 0.44 -0.43
C TRP A 202 -54.93 0.08 -1.75
N TRP A 203 -54.42 0.50 -2.91
CA TRP A 203 -54.91 0.01 -4.21
C TRP A 203 -54.58 -1.47 -4.37
N VAL A 204 -53.31 -1.84 -4.16
CA VAL A 204 -52.85 -3.22 -4.28
C VAL A 204 -53.62 -4.15 -3.34
N LYS A 205 -53.81 -3.72 -2.09
CA LYS A 205 -54.61 -4.45 -1.08
C LYS A 205 -56.06 -4.68 -1.56
N LEU A 206 -56.74 -3.66 -2.11
CA LEU A 206 -58.11 -3.81 -2.62
C LEU A 206 -58.22 -4.62 -3.94
N LEU A 207 -57.24 -4.51 -4.84
CA LEU A 207 -57.24 -5.18 -6.14
C LEU A 207 -56.92 -6.68 -6.05
N LEU A 208 -56.34 -7.13 -4.93
CA LEU A 208 -55.96 -8.53 -4.65
C LEU A 208 -56.79 -9.17 -3.52
N ASP A 209 -57.80 -8.49 -2.98
CA ASP A 209 -58.70 -9.02 -1.94
C ASP A 209 -59.72 -10.01 -2.54
N HIS A 210 -59.23 -11.18 -2.96
CA HIS A 210 -60.02 -12.21 -3.61
C HIS A 210 -61.16 -12.75 -2.71
N GLU A 211 -60.97 -12.76 -1.39
CA GLU A 211 -62.00 -13.21 -0.43
C GLU A 211 -63.16 -12.21 -0.39
N ALA A 212 -62.88 -10.93 -0.19
CA ALA A 212 -63.94 -9.94 -0.16
C ALA A 212 -64.59 -9.74 -1.54
N ILE A 213 -63.91 -10.03 -2.67
CA ILE A 213 -64.54 -9.98 -4.00
C ILE A 213 -65.50 -11.17 -4.20
N ARG A 214 -65.15 -12.39 -3.73
CA ARG A 214 -66.09 -13.53 -3.69
C ARG A 214 -67.35 -13.20 -2.88
N HIS A 215 -67.17 -12.61 -1.70
CA HIS A 215 -68.29 -12.19 -0.86
C HIS A 215 -69.26 -11.22 -1.57
N GLU A 216 -68.76 -10.26 -2.38
CA GLU A 216 -69.66 -9.38 -3.19
C GLU A 216 -70.34 -10.15 -4.32
N LEU A 217 -69.65 -11.13 -4.93
CA LEU A 217 -70.23 -11.99 -5.96
C LEU A 217 -71.37 -12.83 -5.38
N ASP A 218 -71.20 -13.40 -4.20
CA ASP A 218 -72.21 -14.22 -3.52
C ASP A 218 -73.40 -13.38 -3.03
N VAL A 219 -73.15 -12.22 -2.42
CA VAL A 219 -74.21 -11.26 -2.08
C VAL A 219 -74.97 -10.78 -3.33
N ALA A 220 -74.29 -10.59 -4.46
CA ALA A 220 -74.93 -10.24 -5.73
C ALA A 220 -75.73 -11.41 -6.34
N ARG A 221 -75.25 -12.65 -6.20
CA ARG A 221 -75.96 -13.89 -6.58
C ARG A 221 -77.23 -14.07 -5.74
N GLU A 222 -77.19 -13.82 -4.44
CA GLU A 222 -78.36 -13.89 -3.54
C GLU A 222 -79.41 -12.81 -3.87
N GLN A 223 -78.99 -11.58 -4.14
CA GLN A 223 -79.90 -10.45 -4.38
C GLN A 223 -80.55 -10.45 -5.77
N ASP A 224 -79.86 -10.91 -6.81
CA ASP A 224 -80.33 -10.88 -8.20
C ASP A 224 -79.90 -12.14 -8.98
N PRO A 225 -80.40 -13.35 -8.63
CA PRO A 225 -79.87 -14.62 -9.16
C PRO A 225 -79.89 -14.70 -10.69
N GLY A 226 -81.00 -14.31 -11.32
CA GLY A 226 -81.15 -14.31 -12.78
C GLY A 226 -80.26 -13.30 -13.52
N ARG A 227 -79.61 -12.37 -12.80
CA ARG A 227 -78.59 -11.49 -13.36
C ARG A 227 -77.18 -12.09 -13.25
N TYR A 228 -76.90 -12.94 -12.27
CA TYR A 228 -75.56 -13.47 -12.01
C TYR A 228 -75.39 -14.98 -12.28
N GLU A 229 -76.42 -15.64 -12.81
CA GLU A 229 -76.44 -17.06 -13.25
C GLU A 229 -75.19 -17.52 -14.05
N GLY A 230 -74.58 -16.64 -14.85
CA GLY A 230 -73.36 -16.93 -15.63
C GLY A 230 -72.06 -16.34 -15.05
N ALA A 231 -71.99 -16.08 -13.75
CA ALA A 231 -70.80 -15.55 -13.08
C ALA A 231 -70.11 -16.63 -12.23
N THR A 232 -68.79 -16.77 -12.40
CA THR A 232 -67.97 -17.81 -11.76
C THR A 232 -66.97 -17.20 -10.78
N ASP A 233 -66.52 -17.97 -9.80
CA ASP A 233 -65.63 -17.53 -8.71
C ASP A 233 -64.26 -17.06 -9.23
N GLU A 234 -63.86 -17.53 -10.41
CA GLU A 234 -62.74 -17.02 -11.22
C GLU A 234 -62.77 -15.51 -11.42
N TRP A 235 -63.93 -14.86 -11.36
CA TRP A 235 -64.04 -13.41 -11.42
C TRP A 235 -63.19 -12.75 -10.32
N ALA A 236 -63.10 -13.34 -9.12
CA ALA A 236 -62.33 -12.79 -8.00
C ALA A 236 -60.82 -12.61 -8.32
N TYR A 237 -60.28 -13.43 -9.23
CA TYR A 237 -58.89 -13.33 -9.69
C TYR A 237 -58.69 -12.37 -10.88
N GLN A 238 -59.77 -11.85 -11.49
CA GLN A 238 -59.71 -11.09 -12.75
C GLN A 238 -59.70 -9.55 -12.57
N THR A 239 -59.69 -9.04 -11.33
CA THR A 239 -59.75 -7.59 -11.06
C THR A 239 -58.58 -6.81 -11.70
N PRO A 240 -57.29 -7.21 -11.57
CA PRO A 240 -56.19 -6.55 -12.28
C PRO A 240 -56.34 -6.58 -13.81
N LEU A 241 -56.77 -7.71 -14.37
CA LEU A 241 -56.98 -7.89 -15.82
C LEU A 241 -58.08 -6.96 -16.37
N ASN A 242 -59.17 -6.77 -15.61
CA ASN A 242 -60.23 -5.83 -15.97
C ASN A 242 -59.74 -4.36 -15.84
N LEU A 243 -58.92 -4.03 -14.84
CA LEU A 243 -58.35 -2.68 -14.69
C LEU A 243 -57.38 -2.35 -15.84
N ASN A 244 -56.46 -3.26 -16.20
CA ASN A 244 -55.60 -3.13 -17.39
C ASN A 244 -56.44 -2.94 -18.66
N THR A 245 -57.56 -3.64 -18.78
CA THR A 245 -58.49 -3.49 -19.92
C THR A 245 -59.13 -2.09 -19.94
N TYR A 246 -59.55 -1.52 -18.80
CA TYR A 246 -60.06 -0.15 -18.76
C TYR A 246 -59.00 0.90 -19.09
N LEU A 247 -57.78 0.76 -18.53
CA LEU A 247 -56.66 1.66 -18.79
C LEU A 247 -56.21 1.60 -20.27
N LYS A 248 -56.14 0.41 -20.86
CA LYS A 248 -55.88 0.22 -22.30
C LYS A 248 -56.93 0.95 -23.15
N ASN A 249 -58.21 0.70 -22.89
CA ASN A 249 -59.31 1.35 -23.62
C ASN A 249 -59.26 2.89 -23.47
N GLN A 250 -58.85 3.43 -22.31
CA GLN A 250 -58.68 4.87 -22.10
C GLN A 250 -57.51 5.45 -22.90
N LEU A 251 -56.38 4.74 -22.97
CA LEU A 251 -55.19 5.14 -23.73
C LEU A 251 -55.37 5.07 -25.26
N GLU A 252 -56.31 4.24 -25.73
CA GLU A 252 -56.70 4.06 -27.14
C GLU A 252 -57.91 4.92 -27.55
N SER A 253 -58.65 5.52 -26.61
CA SER A 253 -59.83 6.34 -26.90
C SER A 253 -59.48 7.79 -27.25
N THR A 254 -60.18 8.37 -28.22
CA THR A 254 -60.16 9.81 -28.49
C THR A 254 -61.30 10.50 -27.73
N ALA A 255 -61.28 11.84 -27.67
CA ALA A 255 -62.34 12.62 -27.03
C ALA A 255 -63.75 12.38 -27.61
N GLU A 256 -63.86 11.81 -28.82
CA GLU A 256 -65.14 11.44 -29.46
C GLU A 256 -65.54 9.97 -29.23
N THR A 257 -64.61 9.09 -28.82
CA THR A 257 -64.85 7.65 -28.67
C THR A 257 -64.83 7.14 -27.22
N VAL A 258 -64.46 7.99 -26.25
CA VAL A 258 -64.54 7.69 -24.81
C VAL A 258 -65.90 7.12 -24.41
N ARG A 259 -65.89 5.99 -23.69
CA ARG A 259 -67.09 5.32 -23.16
C ARG A 259 -67.12 5.42 -21.64
N SER A 260 -68.29 5.75 -21.08
CA SER A 260 -68.53 5.74 -19.63
C SER A 260 -68.79 4.32 -19.11
N ILE A 261 -68.22 3.98 -17.95
CA ILE A 261 -68.44 2.72 -17.24
C ILE A 261 -69.61 2.92 -16.26
N SER A 262 -70.75 2.26 -16.48
CA SER A 262 -71.87 2.31 -15.53
C SER A 262 -71.57 1.46 -14.29
N LYS A 263 -71.87 2.01 -13.11
CA LYS A 263 -71.82 1.33 -11.81
C LYS A 263 -72.70 0.08 -11.77
N ARG A 264 -73.75 0.02 -12.59
CA ARG A 264 -74.67 -1.13 -12.73
C ARG A 264 -74.10 -2.30 -13.57
N ASN A 265 -72.96 -2.13 -14.24
CA ASN A 265 -72.34 -3.22 -15.02
C ASN A 265 -71.98 -4.41 -14.10
N LYS A 266 -72.42 -5.61 -14.46
CA LYS A 266 -72.30 -6.85 -13.63
C LYS A 266 -70.88 -7.10 -13.13
N ARG A 267 -69.86 -6.96 -13.99
CA ARG A 267 -68.46 -7.17 -13.61
C ARG A 267 -67.90 -6.00 -12.81
N PHE A 268 -68.19 -4.76 -13.23
CA PHE A 268 -67.70 -3.58 -12.51
C PHE A 268 -68.21 -3.50 -11.05
N ALA A 269 -69.49 -3.82 -10.84
CA ALA A 269 -70.13 -3.83 -9.53
C ALA A 269 -69.47 -4.82 -8.56
N VAL A 270 -69.13 -6.03 -9.02
CA VAL A 270 -68.52 -7.10 -8.22
C VAL A 270 -67.01 -6.90 -8.04
N LEU A 271 -66.27 -6.62 -9.11
CA LEU A 271 -64.80 -6.57 -9.09
C LEU A 271 -64.24 -5.30 -8.42
N PHE A 272 -64.99 -4.19 -8.51
CA PHE A 272 -64.55 -2.89 -8.01
C PHE A 272 -65.52 -2.37 -6.94
N GLY A 273 -66.81 -2.26 -7.25
CA GLY A 273 -67.84 -1.85 -6.30
C GLY A 273 -67.55 -0.53 -5.55
N PRO A 274 -68.34 -0.20 -4.50
CA PRO A 274 -68.15 1.03 -3.73
C PRO A 274 -66.76 1.14 -3.09
N ARG A 275 -66.14 0.01 -2.73
CA ARG A 275 -64.79 -0.07 -2.13
C ARG A 275 -63.68 0.52 -3.01
N CYS A 276 -63.75 0.34 -4.33
CA CYS A 276 -62.72 0.81 -5.27
C CYS A 276 -63.12 2.09 -6.02
N PHE A 277 -64.26 2.72 -5.72
CA PHE A 277 -64.65 4.00 -6.36
C PHE A 277 -63.61 5.12 -6.15
N SER A 278 -62.85 5.08 -5.04
CA SER A 278 -61.70 5.95 -4.78
C SER A 278 -60.59 5.80 -5.82
N ILE A 279 -60.32 4.59 -6.32
CA ILE A 279 -59.30 4.32 -7.36
C ILE A 279 -59.68 5.07 -8.65
N PHE A 280 -60.94 4.98 -9.09
CA PHE A 280 -61.40 5.66 -10.30
C PHE A 280 -61.41 7.18 -10.17
N ARG A 281 -61.70 7.73 -8.97
CA ARG A 281 -61.55 9.17 -8.68
C ARG A 281 -60.10 9.61 -8.79
N GLU A 282 -59.16 8.84 -8.24
CA GLU A 282 -57.73 9.16 -8.33
C GLU A 282 -57.18 9.01 -9.76
N LEU A 283 -57.71 8.09 -10.57
CA LEU A 283 -57.44 8.00 -12.01
C LEU A 283 -58.08 9.15 -12.83
N GLU A 284 -58.71 10.12 -12.18
CA GLU A 284 -59.40 11.27 -12.78
C GLU A 284 -60.62 10.90 -13.67
N PHE A 285 -61.28 9.77 -13.37
CA PHE A 285 -62.59 9.48 -13.98
C PHE A 285 -63.63 10.41 -13.36
N GLN A 286 -64.38 11.12 -14.21
CA GLN A 286 -65.49 11.95 -13.81
C GLN A 286 -66.64 11.06 -13.33
N GLU A 287 -66.93 11.13 -12.04
CA GLU A 287 -68.02 10.39 -11.42
C GLU A 287 -69.35 11.14 -11.59
N LYS A 288 -70.31 10.49 -12.23
CA LYS A 288 -71.73 10.82 -12.16
C LYS A 288 -72.37 9.95 -11.07
N ILE A 289 -73.16 10.58 -10.21
CA ILE A 289 -73.97 9.93 -9.18
C ILE A 289 -75.43 9.99 -9.63
N GLU A 290 -76.11 8.85 -9.68
CA GLU A 290 -77.54 8.75 -10.01
C GLU A 290 -78.23 7.86 -8.97
N ASP A 291 -78.73 8.46 -7.89
CA ASP A 291 -79.45 7.75 -6.83
C ASP A 291 -80.84 7.30 -7.30
N ASN A 292 -81.05 5.99 -7.31
CA ASN A 292 -82.33 5.35 -7.59
C ASN A 292 -82.69 4.41 -6.44
N ASN A 293 -83.60 4.85 -5.56
CA ASN A 293 -84.06 4.14 -4.35
C ASN A 293 -82.95 3.81 -3.33
N GLY A 294 -81.91 4.65 -3.21
CA GLY A 294 -80.79 4.44 -2.29
C GLY A 294 -79.62 3.64 -2.87
N VAL A 295 -79.65 3.35 -4.18
CA VAL A 295 -78.55 2.71 -4.93
C VAL A 295 -78.06 3.66 -6.00
N ASP A 296 -76.75 3.89 -6.06
CA ASP A 296 -76.11 4.74 -7.06
C ASP A 296 -75.90 3.99 -8.38
N GLU A 297 -76.81 4.19 -9.32
CA GLU A 297 -76.78 3.57 -10.65
C GLU A 297 -75.91 4.34 -11.67
N GLY A 298 -75.18 5.36 -11.21
CA GLY A 298 -74.42 6.31 -12.05
C GLY A 298 -73.23 5.71 -12.82
N SER A 299 -72.26 6.55 -13.19
CA SER A 299 -71.17 6.13 -14.08
C SER A 299 -69.86 6.86 -13.85
N PHE A 300 -68.76 6.19 -14.17
CA PHE A 300 -67.42 6.77 -14.24
C PHE A 300 -67.05 7.01 -15.70
N THR A 301 -66.78 8.26 -16.08
CA THR A 301 -66.36 8.63 -17.43
C THR A 301 -64.89 9.03 -17.41
N PRO A 302 -63.98 8.28 -18.08
CA PRO A 302 -62.56 8.62 -18.06
C PRO A 302 -62.30 10.00 -18.67
N ARG A 303 -61.35 10.74 -18.09
CA ARG A 303 -60.77 11.91 -18.74
C ARG A 303 -60.04 11.44 -20.01
N PRO A 304 -60.32 11.98 -21.21
CA PRO A 304 -59.56 11.63 -22.41
C PRO A 304 -58.12 12.07 -22.25
N ALA A 305 -57.18 11.15 -22.50
CA ALA A 305 -55.77 11.50 -22.61
C ALA A 305 -55.53 12.33 -23.87
N ALA A 306 -54.51 13.19 -23.85
CA ALA A 306 -54.03 13.82 -25.07
C ALA A 306 -53.41 12.74 -26.01
N PRO A 307 -53.39 12.97 -27.34
CA PRO A 307 -52.52 12.22 -28.24
C PRO A 307 -51.06 12.29 -27.77
N SER A 308 -50.25 11.30 -28.13
CA SER A 308 -48.82 11.31 -27.86
C SER A 308 -48.13 12.46 -28.62
N ALA A 309 -47.61 13.42 -27.86
CA ALA A 309 -47.01 14.65 -28.38
C ALA A 309 -45.46 14.60 -28.45
N GLY A 310 -44.84 13.54 -27.91
CA GLY A 310 -43.40 13.36 -27.90
C GLY A 310 -42.81 12.95 -29.26
N PRO A 311 -41.46 12.93 -29.38
CA PRO A 311 -40.76 12.56 -30.61
C PRO A 311 -41.27 11.22 -31.17
N LEU A 312 -41.42 11.14 -32.50
CA LEU A 312 -41.91 9.95 -33.21
C LEU A 312 -43.32 9.46 -32.77
N GLY A 313 -44.11 10.30 -32.07
CA GLY A 313 -45.45 9.94 -31.58
C GLY A 313 -45.42 9.14 -30.27
N THR A 314 -44.39 9.35 -29.44
CA THR A 314 -44.25 8.73 -28.11
C THR A 314 -44.86 9.56 -26.98
N THR A 315 -45.08 8.92 -25.83
CA THR A 315 -45.70 9.52 -24.66
C THR A 315 -44.69 10.36 -23.89
N GLU A 316 -44.90 11.67 -23.85
CA GLU A 316 -44.07 12.59 -23.06
C GLU A 316 -44.25 12.35 -21.54
N ILE A 317 -43.12 12.28 -20.83
CA ILE A 317 -43.05 12.05 -19.38
C ILE A 317 -43.65 13.26 -18.62
N ASN A 318 -44.04 13.09 -17.35
CA ASN A 318 -44.76 14.08 -16.52
C ASN A 318 -46.18 14.43 -17.01
N THR A 319 -46.69 13.82 -18.09
CA THR A 319 -48.07 14.04 -18.57
C THR A 319 -49.08 13.09 -17.90
N TYR A 320 -50.36 13.47 -17.91
CA TYR A 320 -51.46 12.57 -17.53
C TYR A 320 -51.49 11.28 -18.37
N ARG A 321 -51.00 11.31 -19.62
CA ARG A 321 -50.87 10.10 -20.44
C ARG A 321 -49.76 9.19 -19.93
N ALA A 322 -48.59 9.74 -19.56
CA ALA A 322 -47.52 8.96 -18.93
C ALA A 322 -48.01 8.30 -17.63
N TYR A 323 -48.69 9.05 -16.75
CA TYR A 323 -49.29 8.51 -15.53
C TYR A 323 -50.23 7.31 -15.77
N LEU A 324 -51.07 7.37 -16.80
CA LEU A 324 -51.96 6.24 -17.17
C LEU A 324 -51.19 5.05 -17.75
N GLU A 325 -50.09 5.29 -18.48
CA GLU A 325 -49.20 4.22 -18.97
C GLU A 325 -48.41 3.59 -17.81
N ASP A 326 -47.94 4.39 -16.85
CA ASP A 326 -47.23 3.95 -15.64
C ASP A 326 -48.11 3.05 -14.75
N VAL A 327 -49.29 3.53 -14.35
CA VAL A 327 -50.25 2.74 -13.55
C VAL A 327 -50.63 1.47 -14.28
N ARG A 328 -50.79 1.52 -15.61
CA ARG A 328 -51.08 0.33 -16.41
C ARG A 328 -49.92 -0.67 -16.38
N ALA A 329 -48.67 -0.21 -16.42
CA ALA A 329 -47.48 -1.06 -16.28
C ALA A 329 -47.41 -1.71 -14.88
N GLU A 330 -47.70 -0.97 -13.80
CA GLU A 330 -47.79 -1.53 -12.44
C GLU A 330 -48.88 -2.61 -12.32
N VAL A 331 -50.05 -2.39 -12.96
CA VAL A 331 -51.11 -3.41 -13.03
C VAL A 331 -50.68 -4.62 -13.89
N GLN A 332 -49.89 -4.42 -14.94
CA GLN A 332 -49.30 -5.54 -15.69
C GLN A 332 -48.29 -6.32 -14.83
N CYS A 333 -47.50 -5.69 -13.97
CA CYS A 333 -46.63 -6.37 -13.00
C CYS A 333 -47.42 -7.26 -12.02
N LEU A 334 -48.62 -6.83 -11.57
CA LEU A 334 -49.53 -7.69 -10.81
C LEU A 334 -49.96 -8.93 -11.61
N ILE A 335 -50.37 -8.75 -12.88
CA ILE A 335 -50.83 -9.84 -13.75
C ILE A 335 -49.70 -10.84 -14.06
N HIS A 336 -48.46 -10.36 -14.25
CA HIS A 336 -47.27 -11.21 -14.40
C HIS A 336 -46.97 -12.00 -13.11
N LYS A 337 -46.97 -11.35 -11.93
CA LYS A 337 -46.78 -12.02 -10.62
C LYS A 337 -47.84 -13.08 -10.33
N ALA A 338 -49.09 -12.86 -10.76
CA ALA A 338 -50.18 -13.82 -10.63
C ALA A 338 -50.13 -14.99 -11.63
N GLY A 339 -49.14 -15.03 -12.55
CA GLY A 339 -49.05 -16.06 -13.60
C GLY A 339 -50.13 -15.93 -14.70
N GLN A 340 -50.88 -14.84 -14.72
CA GLN A 340 -52.03 -14.63 -15.61
C GLN A 340 -51.68 -13.95 -16.95
N ALA A 341 -50.41 -13.63 -17.18
CA ALA A 341 -49.99 -12.90 -18.37
C ALA A 341 -49.84 -13.82 -19.60
N ALA A 342 -50.54 -13.48 -20.68
CA ALA A 342 -50.44 -14.19 -21.97
C ALA A 342 -49.14 -13.88 -22.74
N GLU A 343 -48.47 -12.79 -22.41
CA GLU A 343 -47.22 -12.32 -23.04
C GLU A 343 -46.09 -12.30 -22.01
N LYS A 344 -44.84 -12.52 -22.45
CA LYS A 344 -43.65 -12.44 -21.58
C LYS A 344 -43.21 -10.97 -21.42
N PRO A 345 -42.78 -10.53 -20.23
CA PRO A 345 -42.29 -9.17 -20.02
C PRO A 345 -41.02 -8.92 -20.84
N THR A 346 -40.90 -7.73 -21.44
CA THR A 346 -39.71 -7.32 -22.19
C THR A 346 -38.75 -6.56 -21.27
N PHE A 347 -37.65 -7.20 -20.87
CA PHE A 347 -36.63 -6.59 -20.01
C PHE A 347 -35.85 -5.49 -20.73
N CYS A 348 -35.46 -4.42 -20.02
CA CYS A 348 -34.71 -3.32 -20.62
C CYS A 348 -33.20 -3.57 -20.71
N THR A 349 -32.65 -4.56 -20.00
CA THR A 349 -31.20 -4.84 -19.95
C THR A 349 -30.56 -4.99 -21.34
N PRO A 350 -31.11 -5.77 -22.30
CA PRO A 350 -30.53 -5.88 -23.65
C PRO A 350 -30.60 -4.56 -24.44
N MET A 351 -31.62 -3.73 -24.17
CA MET A 351 -31.75 -2.40 -24.78
C MET A 351 -30.69 -1.44 -24.23
N LEU A 352 -30.45 -1.44 -22.92
CA LEU A 352 -29.39 -0.64 -22.29
C LEU A 352 -28.00 -1.03 -22.81
N HIS A 353 -27.72 -2.33 -22.94
CA HIS A 353 -26.48 -2.83 -23.57
C HIS A 353 -26.31 -2.33 -25.01
N GLY A 354 -27.36 -2.42 -25.83
CA GLY A 354 -27.35 -1.92 -27.21
C GLY A 354 -27.10 -0.41 -27.30
N VAL A 355 -27.74 0.40 -26.43
CA VAL A 355 -27.58 1.86 -26.41
C VAL A 355 -26.19 2.29 -25.96
N LEU A 356 -25.62 1.63 -24.95
CA LEU A 356 -24.28 1.95 -24.43
C LEU A 356 -23.14 1.31 -25.25
N GLN A 357 -23.49 0.55 -26.29
CA GLN A 357 -22.59 -0.19 -27.18
C GLN A 357 -21.69 -1.21 -26.47
N CYS A 358 -22.23 -1.87 -25.45
CA CYS A 358 -21.52 -2.88 -24.65
C CYS A 358 -22.25 -4.23 -24.68
N ALA A 359 -21.53 -5.31 -24.36
CA ALA A 359 -22.11 -6.64 -24.24
C ALA A 359 -22.57 -6.95 -22.80
N GLU A 360 -23.59 -7.80 -22.69
CA GLU A 360 -23.94 -8.50 -21.46
C GLU A 360 -22.83 -9.53 -21.12
N VAL A 361 -22.36 -9.53 -19.87
CA VAL A 361 -21.36 -10.48 -19.39
C VAL A 361 -22.10 -11.67 -18.77
N LYS A 362 -21.69 -12.89 -19.09
CA LYS A 362 -22.35 -14.12 -18.59
C LYS A 362 -21.82 -14.51 -17.22
N ASP A 363 -22.65 -15.26 -16.48
CA ASP A 363 -22.26 -15.95 -15.24
C ASP A 363 -21.67 -15.04 -14.15
N VAL A 364 -22.07 -13.75 -14.16
CA VAL A 364 -21.58 -12.71 -13.25
C VAL A 364 -22.06 -12.94 -11.81
N GLU A 365 -23.34 -13.27 -11.62
CA GLU A 365 -23.93 -13.49 -10.29
C GLU A 365 -23.32 -14.70 -9.54
N SER A 366 -22.77 -15.67 -10.27
CA SER A 366 -22.05 -16.83 -9.72
C SER A 366 -20.54 -16.61 -9.56
N ASN A 367 -19.99 -15.48 -10.02
CA ASN A 367 -18.56 -15.23 -10.01
C ASN A 367 -18.12 -14.39 -8.79
N ALA A 368 -17.46 -15.06 -7.83
CA ALA A 368 -16.99 -14.44 -6.58
C ALA A 368 -16.04 -13.23 -6.77
N LEU A 369 -15.38 -13.10 -7.93
CA LEU A 369 -14.44 -12.00 -8.18
C LEU A 369 -15.11 -10.64 -8.35
N VAL A 370 -16.39 -10.58 -8.73
CA VAL A 370 -17.15 -9.34 -9.03
C VAL A 370 -17.12 -8.36 -7.85
N GLY A 371 -17.22 -8.89 -6.63
CA GLY A 371 -17.23 -8.13 -5.39
C GLY A 371 -15.85 -7.76 -4.84
N THR A 372 -14.76 -8.17 -5.48
CA THR A 372 -13.38 -7.87 -5.02
C THR A 372 -12.92 -6.49 -5.47
N ASP A 373 -12.11 -5.83 -4.66
CA ASP A 373 -11.85 -4.39 -4.81
C ASP A 373 -11.05 -4.03 -6.05
N ARG A 374 -10.20 -4.95 -6.55
CA ARG A 374 -9.53 -4.83 -7.86
C ARG A 374 -10.50 -4.65 -9.05
N TYR A 375 -11.63 -5.36 -9.05
CA TYR A 375 -12.66 -5.20 -10.09
C TYR A 375 -13.52 -3.94 -9.89
N LYS A 376 -13.74 -3.51 -8.63
CA LYS A 376 -14.40 -2.22 -8.32
C LYS A 376 -13.54 -1.04 -8.77
N LEU A 377 -12.26 -1.02 -8.38
CA LEU A 377 -11.32 0.08 -8.64
C LEU A 377 -11.05 0.28 -10.14
N LEU A 378 -10.92 -0.80 -10.91
CA LEU A 378 -10.86 -0.71 -12.37
C LEU A 378 -12.22 -0.45 -13.05
N GLY A 379 -13.33 -0.54 -12.31
CA GLY A 379 -14.68 -0.31 -12.84
C GLY A 379 -15.14 -1.34 -13.89
N VAL A 380 -14.72 -2.61 -13.75
CA VAL A 380 -14.99 -3.69 -14.72
C VAL A 380 -15.56 -4.95 -14.07
N LEU A 381 -16.04 -5.88 -14.90
CA LEU A 381 -16.48 -7.21 -14.48
C LEU A 381 -15.43 -8.28 -14.84
N PRO A 382 -15.43 -9.44 -14.15
CA PRO A 382 -14.66 -10.61 -14.56
C PRO A 382 -15.00 -11.08 -15.97
N SER A 383 -14.07 -11.82 -16.59
CA SER A 383 -14.23 -12.41 -17.93
C SER A 383 -14.49 -11.40 -19.07
N GLN A 384 -14.27 -10.10 -18.84
CA GLN A 384 -14.25 -9.09 -19.91
C GLN A 384 -12.90 -9.06 -20.65
N GLY A 385 -12.92 -8.78 -21.96
CA GLY A 385 -11.72 -8.80 -22.80
C GLY A 385 -10.69 -7.72 -22.44
N ARG A 386 -9.42 -8.01 -22.72
CA ARG A 386 -8.25 -7.18 -22.38
C ARG A 386 -8.37 -5.71 -22.82
N GLU A 387 -8.98 -5.44 -23.98
CA GLU A 387 -9.17 -4.08 -24.50
C GLU A 387 -10.13 -3.28 -23.61
N ILE A 388 -11.12 -3.92 -22.98
CA ILE A 388 -12.05 -3.27 -22.05
C ILE A 388 -11.32 -2.94 -20.74
N VAL A 389 -10.54 -3.88 -20.22
CA VAL A 389 -9.75 -3.69 -18.99
C VAL A 389 -8.73 -2.57 -19.16
N VAL A 390 -7.99 -2.54 -20.28
CA VAL A 390 -7.03 -1.47 -20.57
C VAL A 390 -7.73 -0.14 -20.86
N ASN A 391 -8.86 -0.12 -21.56
CA ASN A 391 -9.65 1.12 -21.75
C ASN A 391 -10.10 1.70 -20.40
N ALA A 392 -10.61 0.86 -19.48
CA ALA A 392 -11.03 1.29 -18.17
C ALA A 392 -9.85 1.77 -17.30
N TYR A 393 -8.76 1.00 -17.20
CA TYR A 393 -7.51 1.40 -16.54
C TYR A 393 -7.02 2.77 -17.06
N LYS A 394 -6.93 2.96 -18.38
CA LYS A 394 -6.50 4.21 -18.99
C LYS A 394 -7.44 5.39 -18.71
N ARG A 395 -8.72 5.16 -18.39
CA ARG A 395 -9.65 6.24 -17.99
C ARG A 395 -9.59 6.51 -16.49
N GLN A 396 -9.48 5.49 -15.64
CA GLN A 396 -9.28 5.66 -14.20
C GLN A 396 -7.95 6.36 -13.88
N TRP A 397 -6.89 6.10 -14.65
CA TRP A 397 -5.57 6.75 -14.52
C TRP A 397 -5.61 8.28 -14.61
N ASP A 398 -6.56 8.83 -15.37
CA ASP A 398 -6.78 10.28 -15.53
C ASP A 398 -7.67 10.87 -14.42
N LEU A 399 -8.46 10.04 -13.73
CA LEU A 399 -9.49 10.45 -12.77
C LEU A 399 -9.07 10.27 -11.30
N LEU A 400 -8.22 9.28 -11.04
CA LEU A 400 -7.77 8.86 -9.71
C LEU A 400 -6.24 8.98 -9.61
N PRO A 401 -5.65 10.20 -9.68
CA PRO A 401 -4.21 10.38 -9.57
C PRO A 401 -3.62 9.88 -8.24
N SER A 402 -4.39 9.87 -7.14
CA SER A 402 -3.94 9.31 -5.86
C SER A 402 -3.77 7.77 -5.91
N SER A 403 -4.80 7.04 -6.32
CA SER A 403 -4.82 5.57 -6.44
C SER A 403 -4.03 5.00 -7.63
N ARG A 404 -3.12 5.74 -8.27
CA ARG A 404 -2.38 5.26 -9.46
C ARG A 404 -1.57 3.99 -9.24
N LYS A 405 -0.96 3.83 -8.06
CA LYS A 405 -0.29 2.57 -7.70
C LYS A 405 -1.30 1.42 -7.58
N GLU A 406 -2.39 1.66 -6.86
CA GLU A 406 -3.46 0.68 -6.64
C GLU A 406 -4.13 0.26 -7.96
N LEU A 407 -4.22 1.16 -8.95
CA LEU A 407 -4.69 0.86 -10.30
C LEU A 407 -3.74 -0.06 -11.08
N ILE A 408 -2.43 0.06 -10.90
CA ILE A 408 -1.44 -0.85 -11.49
C ILE A 408 -1.51 -2.22 -10.80
N ASP A 409 -1.54 -2.23 -9.46
CA ASP A 409 -1.68 -3.45 -8.66
C ASP A 409 -3.00 -4.17 -9.01
N ALA A 410 -4.10 -3.45 -9.19
CA ALA A 410 -5.38 -3.99 -9.63
C ALA A 410 -5.33 -4.50 -11.09
N LEU A 411 -4.68 -3.78 -12.01
CA LEU A 411 -4.50 -4.21 -13.40
C LEU A 411 -3.74 -5.53 -13.49
N LEU A 412 -2.63 -5.66 -12.76
CA LEU A 412 -1.85 -6.90 -12.71
C LEU A 412 -2.65 -8.05 -12.09
N ASN A 413 -3.37 -7.79 -10.99
CA ASN A 413 -4.19 -8.80 -10.34
C ASN A 413 -5.40 -9.26 -11.19
N VAL A 414 -6.01 -8.38 -11.99
CA VAL A 414 -7.07 -8.73 -12.94
C VAL A 414 -6.51 -9.44 -14.19
N ALA A 415 -5.29 -9.11 -14.61
CA ALA A 415 -4.59 -9.83 -15.68
C ALA A 415 -4.30 -11.29 -15.28
N ASN A 416 -3.85 -11.50 -14.04
CA ASN A 416 -3.61 -12.83 -13.45
C ASN A 416 -4.91 -13.64 -13.29
N ASP A 417 -5.99 -13.03 -12.78
CA ASP A 417 -7.31 -13.67 -12.69
C ASP A 417 -7.86 -14.10 -14.06
N ALA A 418 -7.59 -13.30 -15.11
CA ALA A 418 -8.04 -13.56 -16.47
C ALA A 418 -7.18 -14.60 -17.23
N GLN A 419 -5.99 -14.95 -16.71
CA GLN A 419 -4.99 -15.83 -17.35
C GLN A 419 -4.65 -15.40 -18.80
N ASP A 420 -4.55 -14.10 -19.03
CA ASP A 420 -4.29 -13.52 -20.35
C ASP A 420 -2.84 -13.01 -20.44
N ASP A 421 -1.94 -13.83 -21.00
CA ASP A 421 -0.50 -13.56 -21.12
C ASP A 421 -0.18 -12.15 -21.67
N LEU A 422 -0.96 -11.66 -22.65
CA LEU A 422 -0.74 -10.36 -23.28
C LEU A 422 -1.21 -9.21 -22.38
N LEU A 423 -2.28 -9.40 -21.61
CA LEU A 423 -2.70 -8.44 -20.59
C LEU A 423 -1.72 -8.42 -19.40
N ILE A 424 -1.12 -9.57 -19.05
CA ILE A 424 -0.07 -9.68 -18.03
C ILE A 424 1.20 -8.97 -18.51
N GLU A 425 1.66 -9.20 -19.75
CA GLU A 425 2.78 -8.48 -20.37
C GLU A 425 2.54 -6.96 -20.36
N TYR A 426 1.33 -6.51 -20.70
CA TYR A 426 0.96 -5.09 -20.63
C TYR A 426 0.98 -4.55 -19.18
N ALA A 427 0.43 -5.28 -18.21
CA ALA A 427 0.40 -4.87 -16.81
C ALA A 427 1.81 -4.76 -16.19
N VAL A 428 2.67 -5.76 -16.45
CA VAL A 428 4.08 -5.75 -16.03
C VAL A 428 4.84 -4.60 -16.70
N THR A 429 4.56 -4.32 -17.98
CA THR A 429 5.13 -3.17 -18.69
C THR A 429 4.69 -1.84 -18.06
N GLN A 430 3.40 -1.68 -17.74
CA GLN A 430 2.90 -0.47 -17.07
C GLN A 430 3.53 -0.27 -15.69
N SER A 431 3.67 -1.34 -14.90
CA SER A 431 4.36 -1.30 -13.60
C SER A 431 5.83 -0.88 -13.77
N SER A 432 6.59 -1.56 -14.64
CA SER A 432 8.01 -1.28 -14.85
C SER A 432 8.26 0.15 -15.38
N VAL A 433 7.39 0.68 -16.23
CA VAL A 433 7.53 2.06 -16.71
C VAL A 433 7.04 3.09 -15.68
N TYR A 434 6.13 2.75 -14.76
CA TYR A 434 5.81 3.59 -13.60
C TYR A 434 6.96 3.63 -12.57
N GLU A 435 7.61 2.48 -12.31
CA GLU A 435 8.78 2.40 -11.42
C GLU A 435 10.03 3.08 -12.00
N SER A 436 10.20 3.07 -13.32
CA SER A 436 11.36 3.69 -14.01
C SER A 436 11.12 5.12 -14.50
N GLN A 437 9.90 5.66 -14.39
CA GLN A 437 9.68 7.10 -14.48
C GLN A 437 10.42 7.78 -13.31
N PRO A 438 11.31 8.76 -13.58
CA PRO A 438 11.97 9.49 -12.51
C PRO A 438 10.89 10.23 -11.71
N ARG A 439 10.85 10.00 -10.39
CA ARG A 439 9.90 10.66 -9.47
C ARG A 439 10.15 12.17 -9.41
N GLN A 440 9.65 12.90 -10.41
CA GLN A 440 9.19 14.26 -10.18
C GLN A 440 8.13 14.22 -9.07
N GLN A 441 8.13 15.22 -8.19
CA GLN A 441 7.24 15.29 -7.03
C GLN A 441 5.81 15.66 -7.45
N ALA A 442 5.17 14.75 -8.19
CA ALA A 442 3.77 14.80 -8.55
C ALA A 442 2.90 14.39 -7.35
N VAL A 443 2.78 15.31 -6.39
CA VAL A 443 1.75 15.42 -5.33
C VAL A 443 1.09 14.08 -4.96
N ALA A 444 1.81 13.26 -4.21
CA ALA A 444 1.32 12.01 -3.63
C ALA A 444 1.44 12.06 -2.10
N ASP A 445 0.32 12.34 -1.46
CA ASP A 445 0.00 12.06 -0.04
C ASP A 445 0.85 12.67 1.10
N ASP A 446 1.65 13.74 0.88
CA ASP A 446 2.11 14.56 2.04
C ASP A 446 1.00 15.47 2.61
N GLY A 447 -0.23 15.34 2.10
CA GLY A 447 -1.41 15.95 2.68
C GLY A 447 -1.49 15.69 4.18
N GLY A 448 -1.41 14.42 4.61
CA GLY A 448 -1.50 14.06 6.02
C GLY A 448 -0.58 14.89 6.94
N THR A 449 0.68 15.07 6.54
CA THR A 449 1.72 15.72 7.33
C THR A 449 1.54 17.25 7.41
N VAL A 450 1.23 17.92 6.30
CA VAL A 450 0.94 19.37 6.31
C VAL A 450 -0.40 19.67 7.00
N LEU A 451 -1.43 18.85 6.79
CA LEU A 451 -2.73 18.99 7.45
C LEU A 451 -2.58 18.87 8.98
N GLN A 452 -1.80 17.90 9.46
CA GLN A 452 -1.48 17.72 10.87
C GLN A 452 -0.61 18.86 11.43
N SER A 453 0.33 19.39 10.63
CA SER A 453 1.18 20.52 10.99
C SER A 453 0.41 21.84 11.15
N LEU A 454 -0.55 22.12 10.26
CA LEU A 454 -1.48 23.23 10.41
C LEU A 454 -2.34 23.06 11.67
N ALA A 455 -2.88 21.86 11.89
CA ALA A 455 -3.71 21.56 13.06
C ALA A 455 -2.93 21.70 14.38
N TYR A 456 -1.64 21.37 14.42
CA TYR A 456 -0.74 21.57 15.57
C TYR A 456 -0.60 23.06 15.97
N PHE A 457 -0.64 23.98 14.98
CA PHE A 457 -0.70 25.43 15.21
C PHE A 457 -2.13 25.98 15.37
N GLY A 458 -3.17 25.13 15.31
CA GLY A 458 -4.58 25.53 15.39
C GLY A 458 -5.11 26.22 14.13
N LEU A 459 -4.49 25.97 12.97
CA LEU A 459 -4.86 26.49 11.66
C LEU A 459 -5.70 25.46 10.87
N THR A 460 -6.64 25.94 10.05
CA THR A 460 -7.54 25.06 9.28
C THR A 460 -7.03 24.87 7.85
N PRO A 461 -6.93 23.63 7.35
CA PRO A 461 -6.62 23.33 5.95
C PRO A 461 -7.51 24.00 4.89
N PRO A 462 -7.03 24.13 3.64
CA PRO A 462 -5.63 23.96 3.19
C PRO A 462 -4.75 25.15 3.62
N ASN A 463 -3.44 25.12 3.31
CA ASN A 463 -2.52 26.19 3.68
C ASN A 463 -2.71 27.48 2.85
N ASN A 464 -3.78 28.21 3.12
CA ASN A 464 -4.07 29.52 2.51
C ASN A 464 -3.54 30.70 3.36
N TYR A 465 -2.62 30.45 4.29
CA TYR A 465 -2.14 31.45 5.24
C TYR A 465 -0.82 32.09 4.78
N PRO A 466 -0.70 33.43 4.77
CA PRO A 466 0.59 34.08 4.54
C PRO A 466 1.55 33.76 5.69
N ALA A 467 2.86 33.73 5.43
CA ALA A 467 3.90 33.38 6.41
C ALA A 467 3.71 34.10 7.77
N GLU A 468 3.41 35.39 7.76
CA GLU A 468 3.08 36.23 8.93
C GLU A 468 1.97 35.67 9.85
N ALA A 469 0.98 34.99 9.29
CA ALA A 469 -0.10 34.37 10.07
C ALA A 469 0.36 33.07 10.75
N ILE A 470 1.23 32.29 10.09
CA ILE A 470 1.81 31.06 10.64
C ILE A 470 2.87 31.40 11.68
N ILE A 471 3.75 32.37 11.42
CA ILE A 471 4.73 32.91 12.37
C ILE A 471 4.01 33.40 13.64
N ARG A 472 2.86 34.07 13.51
CA ARG A 472 2.04 34.48 14.67
C ARG A 472 1.45 33.29 15.44
N ALA A 473 1.02 32.23 14.75
CA ALA A 473 0.53 31.01 15.39
C ALA A 473 1.65 30.24 16.11
N PHE A 474 2.84 30.15 15.50
CA PHE A 474 4.06 29.60 16.08
C PHE A 474 4.51 30.40 17.32
N ARG A 475 4.63 31.73 17.23
CA ARG A 475 4.93 32.60 18.38
C ARG A 475 3.92 32.43 19.52
N LYS A 476 2.64 32.26 19.21
CA LYS A 476 1.61 31.93 20.22
C LYS A 476 1.85 30.55 20.84
N LYS A 477 2.09 29.51 20.03
CA LYS A 477 2.37 28.14 20.50
C LYS A 477 3.59 28.08 21.43
N LEU A 478 4.64 28.87 21.16
CA LEU A 478 5.81 29.02 22.04
C LEU A 478 5.51 29.71 23.38
N VAL A 479 4.47 30.55 23.45
CA VAL A 479 4.04 31.23 24.69
C VAL A 479 3.10 30.35 25.52
N ASP A 480 2.21 29.60 24.85
CA ASP A 480 1.23 28.71 25.49
C ASP A 480 1.90 27.39 25.96
N ASP A 481 2.72 26.75 25.11
CA ASP A 481 3.42 25.48 25.36
C ASP A 481 4.97 25.60 25.21
N PRO A 482 5.66 26.39 26.06
CA PRO A 482 7.10 26.68 25.92
C PRO A 482 8.05 25.47 26.04
N ALA A 483 7.55 24.30 26.47
CA ALA A 483 8.34 23.07 26.52
C ALA A 483 8.37 22.32 25.18
N ASP A 484 7.46 22.61 24.26
CA ASP A 484 7.28 21.93 22.97
C ASP A 484 8.01 22.67 21.81
N ALA A 485 8.97 23.53 22.17
CA ALA A 485 9.63 24.48 21.29
C ALA A 485 10.67 23.89 20.31
N SER A 486 11.02 22.61 20.49
CA SER A 486 11.73 21.81 19.49
C SER A 486 10.75 21.34 18.42
N THR A 487 9.68 20.66 18.82
CA THR A 487 8.60 20.18 17.95
C THR A 487 8.01 21.31 17.12
N ALA A 488 7.70 22.46 17.75
CA ALA A 488 7.16 23.62 17.06
C ALA A 488 8.10 24.17 15.97
N ARG A 489 9.43 24.11 16.14
CA ARG A 489 10.38 24.48 15.09
C ARG A 489 10.37 23.47 13.94
N SER A 490 10.41 22.17 14.25
CA SER A 490 10.35 21.11 13.23
C SER A 490 9.06 21.18 12.40
N VAL A 491 7.90 21.43 13.04
CA VAL A 491 6.62 21.63 12.36
C VAL A 491 6.61 22.92 11.52
N LEU A 492 7.28 24.00 11.96
CA LEU A 492 7.44 25.21 11.15
C LEU A 492 8.33 24.98 9.92
N MET A 493 9.43 24.22 10.06
CA MET A 493 10.30 23.83 8.94
C MET A 493 9.56 22.94 7.93
N MET A 494 8.68 22.05 8.39
CA MET A 494 7.85 21.18 7.55
C MET A 494 6.81 21.97 6.74
N ILE A 495 6.19 23.01 7.32
CA ILE A 495 5.34 23.93 6.56
C ILE A 495 6.17 24.78 5.57
N ALA A 496 7.47 25.00 5.85
CA ALA A 496 8.37 25.72 4.96
C ALA A 496 8.91 24.87 3.79
N SER A 497 9.11 23.56 3.96
CA SER A 497 9.59 22.67 2.89
C SER A 497 8.55 22.49 1.78
N GLU A 498 7.27 22.43 2.12
CA GLU A 498 6.16 22.21 1.17
C GLU A 498 5.68 23.48 0.45
N SER A 499 6.41 24.59 0.55
CA SER A 499 6.14 25.82 -0.21
C SER A 499 7.17 26.02 -1.32
N GLN A 500 6.69 26.27 -2.54
CA GLN A 500 7.52 26.62 -3.70
C GLN A 500 7.80 28.13 -3.83
N ASP A 501 7.38 28.95 -2.86
CA ASP A 501 7.70 30.38 -2.77
C ASP A 501 8.95 30.58 -1.89
N ASP A 502 10.09 30.91 -2.54
CA ASP A 502 11.37 31.21 -1.89
C ASP A 502 11.24 32.22 -0.74
N HIS A 503 10.40 33.25 -0.91
CA HIS A 503 10.21 34.32 0.07
C HIS A 503 9.31 33.87 1.23
N TYR A 504 8.34 33.01 0.96
CA TYR A 504 7.54 32.34 1.99
C TYR A 504 8.41 31.39 2.84
N GLN A 505 9.17 30.52 2.17
CA GLN A 505 10.07 29.55 2.81
C GLN A 505 11.14 30.27 3.65
N ALA A 506 11.81 31.29 3.11
CA ALA A 506 12.84 32.04 3.82
C ALA A 506 12.30 32.69 5.11
N ASN A 507 11.10 33.27 5.09
CA ASN A 507 10.49 33.89 6.27
C ASN A 507 10.16 32.86 7.36
N LEU A 508 9.65 31.68 6.99
CA LEU A 508 9.37 30.60 7.94
C LEU A 508 10.65 29.98 8.50
N LEU A 509 11.66 29.74 7.67
CA LEU A 509 12.95 29.17 8.11
C LEU A 509 13.72 30.13 9.02
N MET A 510 13.67 31.45 8.78
CA MET A 510 14.31 32.44 9.65
C MET A 510 13.70 32.50 11.06
N GLU A 511 12.42 32.17 11.22
CA GLU A 511 11.77 32.05 12.54
C GLU A 511 11.89 30.64 13.15
N ALA A 512 12.21 29.64 12.33
CA ALA A 512 12.48 28.26 12.79
C ALA A 512 13.91 28.07 13.33
N ASP A 513 14.82 29.04 13.15
CA ASP A 513 16.20 28.99 13.65
C ASP A 513 16.26 28.73 15.17
N GLN A 514 17.35 28.09 15.61
CA GLN A 514 17.69 27.99 17.02
C GLN A 514 17.94 29.39 17.61
N LYS A 515 18.56 30.30 16.86
CA LYS A 515 18.67 31.74 17.17
C LYS A 515 17.38 32.47 16.75
N MET A 516 16.39 32.49 17.64
CA MET A 516 15.08 33.09 17.39
C MET A 516 15.16 34.60 17.13
N SER A 517 14.23 35.13 16.32
CA SER A 517 14.20 36.56 15.99
C SER A 517 13.96 37.45 17.23
N LEU A 518 14.42 38.70 17.17
CA LEU A 518 14.16 39.73 18.20
C LEU A 518 12.66 39.86 18.53
N GLU A 519 11.77 39.69 17.56
CA GLU A 519 10.33 39.83 17.76
C GLU A 519 9.72 38.58 18.41
N THR A 520 10.18 37.39 18.03
CA THR A 520 9.80 36.13 18.69
C THR A 520 10.33 36.08 20.14
N ALA A 521 11.56 36.52 20.38
CA ALA A 521 12.14 36.59 21.72
C ALA A 521 11.36 37.54 22.66
N LYS A 522 10.94 38.72 22.16
CA LYS A 522 10.01 39.61 22.89
C LYS A 522 8.71 38.91 23.26
N HIS A 523 8.08 38.21 22.31
CA HIS A 523 6.80 37.51 22.55
C HIS A 523 6.94 36.40 23.61
N VAL A 524 7.98 35.56 23.52
CA VAL A 524 8.27 34.48 24.46
C VAL A 524 8.42 34.98 25.91
N ILE A 525 9.17 36.08 26.09
CA ILE A 525 9.39 36.71 27.41
C ILE A 525 8.15 37.51 27.86
N GLY A 526 7.36 38.05 26.93
CA GLY A 526 6.16 38.86 27.21
C GLY A 526 6.44 40.36 27.26
N LEU A 527 7.34 40.86 26.41
CA LEU A 527 7.69 42.27 26.28
C LEU A 527 6.83 42.95 25.21
N ASN A 528 6.13 44.03 25.58
CA ASN A 528 5.38 44.87 24.64
C ASN A 528 6.34 45.80 23.88
N ASP A 529 6.01 46.22 22.66
CA ASP A 529 6.85 47.13 21.85
C ASP A 529 7.05 48.55 22.42
N SER A 530 6.28 48.91 23.47
CA SER A 530 6.45 50.13 24.24
C SER A 530 7.31 49.97 25.51
N SER A 531 7.83 48.78 25.79
CA SER A 531 8.74 48.49 26.92
C SER A 531 10.18 48.86 26.60
N ASN A 532 10.98 49.19 27.62
CA ASN A 532 12.40 49.44 27.45
C ASN A 532 13.15 48.11 27.52
N ILE A 533 13.34 47.49 26.36
CA ILE A 533 13.94 46.15 26.17
C ILE A 533 15.18 45.94 27.06
N ILE A 534 16.04 46.95 27.21
CA ILE A 534 17.31 46.87 27.95
C ILE A 534 17.13 46.85 29.48
N SER A 535 16.07 47.48 30.03
CA SER A 535 15.77 47.40 31.47
C SER A 535 14.79 46.28 31.82
N ASP A 536 13.90 45.92 30.90
CA ASP A 536 12.68 45.18 31.22
C ASP A 536 12.81 43.68 30.94
N ALA A 537 13.70 43.28 30.01
CA ALA A 537 13.90 41.88 29.62
C ALA A 537 14.41 40.98 30.78
N GLY A 538 15.51 41.36 31.43
CA GLY A 538 16.09 40.58 32.55
C GLY A 538 15.09 40.32 33.69
N PRO A 539 14.39 41.36 34.22
CA PRO A 539 13.33 41.17 35.22
C PRO A 539 12.16 40.30 34.74
N ALA A 540 11.75 40.42 33.46
CA ALA A 540 10.68 39.59 32.89
C ALA A 540 11.09 38.11 32.78
N THR A 541 12.30 37.83 32.27
CA THR A 541 12.86 36.47 32.21
C THR A 541 13.03 35.86 33.59
N ARG A 542 13.57 36.61 34.57
CA ARG A 542 13.67 36.13 35.97
C ARG A 542 12.29 35.75 36.54
N LYS A 543 11.24 36.54 36.26
CA LYS A 543 9.86 36.23 36.67
C LYS A 543 9.33 34.97 35.99
N LYS A 544 9.56 34.78 34.69
CA LYS A 544 9.19 33.55 33.95
C LYS A 544 9.92 32.32 34.51
N LEU A 545 11.23 32.42 34.78
CA LEU A 545 12.04 31.35 35.38
C LEU A 545 11.61 31.01 36.82
N GLN A 546 11.09 31.96 37.60
CA GLN A 546 10.51 31.67 38.92
C GLN A 546 9.13 30.98 38.84
N GLN A 547 8.44 31.07 37.71
CA GLN A 547 7.13 30.47 37.49
C GLN A 547 7.18 29.12 36.74
N CYS A 548 8.33 28.75 36.16
CA CYS A 548 8.46 27.59 35.28
C CYS A 548 9.30 26.45 35.89
N GLN A 549 8.69 25.26 35.98
CA GLN A 549 9.31 24.05 36.55
C GLN A 549 9.91 23.09 35.50
N LYS A 550 9.51 23.16 34.21
CA LYS A 550 9.99 22.27 33.14
C LYS A 550 11.35 22.75 32.59
N PRO A 551 12.38 21.90 32.47
CA PRO A 551 13.72 22.34 32.05
C PRO A 551 13.78 22.83 30.60
N GLU A 552 13.00 22.26 29.69
CA GLU A 552 12.95 22.63 28.27
C GLU A 552 12.43 24.07 28.10
N ALA A 553 11.37 24.41 28.82
CA ALA A 553 10.80 25.75 28.84
C ALA A 553 11.72 26.77 29.53
N ARG A 554 12.50 26.35 30.54
CA ARG A 554 13.53 27.22 31.16
C ARG A 554 14.64 27.55 30.16
N LYS A 555 15.08 26.56 29.36
CA LYS A 555 16.03 26.78 28.26
C LYS A 555 15.50 27.78 27.26
N LEU A 556 14.25 27.63 26.79
CA LEU A 556 13.64 28.60 25.85
C LEU A 556 13.67 30.04 26.38
N TYR A 557 13.41 30.27 27.66
CA TYR A 557 13.46 31.62 28.26
C TYR A 557 14.87 32.19 28.40
N LEU A 558 15.90 31.35 28.52
CA LEU A 558 17.31 31.76 28.52
C LEU A 558 17.79 32.04 27.09
N ASP A 559 17.50 31.14 26.14
CA ASP A 559 17.78 31.30 24.70
C ASP A 559 17.18 32.63 24.18
N ALA A 560 15.94 32.96 24.60
CA ALA A 560 15.28 34.22 24.26
C ALA A 560 15.99 35.45 24.84
N LEU A 561 16.50 35.37 26.07
CA LEU A 561 17.20 36.50 26.70
C LEU A 561 18.56 36.77 26.07
N ASP A 562 19.32 35.72 25.71
CA ASP A 562 20.59 35.90 24.99
C ASP A 562 20.36 36.38 23.55
N SER A 563 19.30 35.91 22.89
CA SER A 563 18.90 36.42 21.56
C SER A 563 18.59 37.93 21.60
N ILE A 564 17.90 38.42 22.65
CA ILE A 564 17.73 39.87 22.86
C ILE A 564 19.07 40.55 23.18
N ALA A 565 19.94 39.94 23.98
CA ALA A 565 21.24 40.52 24.33
C ALA A 565 22.16 40.69 23.11
N GLU A 566 22.18 39.72 22.19
CA GLU A 566 22.88 39.81 20.91
C GLU A 566 22.25 40.89 20.01
N HIS A 567 20.94 40.85 19.76
CA HIS A 567 20.26 41.82 18.89
C HIS A 567 20.30 43.27 19.41
N THR A 568 20.38 43.48 20.72
CA THR A 568 20.54 44.82 21.33
C THR A 568 22.00 45.22 21.58
N ALA A 569 22.97 44.33 21.29
CA ALA A 569 24.39 44.48 21.60
C ALA A 569 24.65 44.91 23.07
N SER A 570 23.81 44.46 24.00
CA SER A 570 23.78 44.96 25.37
C SER A 570 24.60 44.09 26.32
N PRO A 571 25.77 44.55 26.81
CA PRO A 571 26.61 43.73 27.68
C PRO A 571 25.95 43.44 29.04
N SER A 572 25.10 44.34 29.54
CA SER A 572 24.36 44.12 30.79
C SER A 572 23.26 43.06 30.65
N LEU A 573 22.62 42.93 29.49
CA LEU A 573 21.70 41.82 29.24
C LEU A 573 22.45 40.50 29.05
N LYS A 574 23.61 40.49 28.37
CA LYS A 574 24.40 39.27 28.20
C LYS A 574 24.95 38.75 29.53
N GLN A 575 25.41 39.64 30.41
CA GLN A 575 25.76 39.30 31.79
C GLN A 575 24.55 38.75 32.56
N ALA A 576 23.37 39.42 32.48
CA ALA A 576 22.17 38.95 33.17
C ALA A 576 21.67 37.58 32.66
N ALA A 577 21.88 37.25 31.38
CA ALA A 577 21.57 35.92 30.83
C ALA A 577 22.49 34.84 31.43
N GLN A 578 23.79 35.11 31.54
CA GLN A 578 24.76 34.20 32.16
C GLN A 578 24.51 34.03 33.66
N GLU A 579 24.21 35.10 34.39
CA GLU A 579 23.83 35.06 35.81
C GLU A 579 22.56 34.21 36.02
N LEU A 580 21.52 34.39 35.18
CA LEU A 580 20.27 33.63 35.27
C LEU A 580 20.41 32.15 34.85
N ALA A 581 21.37 31.82 33.97
CA ALA A 581 21.70 30.44 33.64
C ALA A 581 22.32 29.73 34.86
N HIS A 582 23.37 30.30 35.47
CA HIS A 582 24.02 29.72 36.65
C HIS A 582 23.11 29.71 37.90
N GLU A 583 22.23 30.71 38.09
CA GLU A 583 21.15 30.66 39.09
C GLU A 583 20.20 29.46 38.86
N SER A 584 20.03 29.01 37.61
CA SER A 584 19.16 27.87 37.25
C SER A 584 19.85 26.50 37.31
N GLU A 585 21.14 26.42 37.00
CA GLU A 585 21.93 25.18 37.02
C GLU A 585 22.15 24.66 38.45
N SER A 586 22.19 25.57 39.43
CA SER A 586 22.44 25.27 40.84
C SER A 586 21.33 24.44 41.55
N GLY A 587 20.27 24.01 40.85
CA GLY A 587 19.08 23.38 41.44
C GLY A 587 18.60 22.06 40.82
N ILE A 588 19.04 21.68 39.61
CA ILE A 588 18.62 20.43 38.94
C ILE A 588 19.82 19.81 38.22
N GLY A 589 20.16 18.57 38.60
CA GLY A 589 21.31 17.86 38.03
C GLY A 589 21.05 17.26 36.64
N MET A 590 21.28 18.05 35.59
CA MET A 590 21.53 17.55 34.23
C MET A 590 22.69 18.34 33.60
N ALA A 591 23.86 17.71 33.49
CA ALA A 591 25.02 18.34 32.86
C ALA A 591 24.97 18.18 31.33
N SER A 592 24.88 19.29 30.61
CA SER A 592 25.31 19.34 29.20
C SER A 592 26.83 19.45 29.16
N ALA A 593 27.47 18.65 28.31
CA ALA A 593 28.93 18.56 28.22
C ALA A 593 29.57 19.74 27.47
N ASP A 594 29.70 20.89 28.14
CA ASP A 594 30.88 21.76 27.97
C ASP A 594 31.26 22.44 29.29
N SER A 595 31.59 21.60 30.27
CA SER A 595 32.26 21.99 31.51
C SER A 595 33.37 20.99 31.81
N GLY A 596 34.50 21.46 32.34
CA GLY A 596 35.73 20.68 32.56
C GLY A 596 35.65 19.68 33.71
N ALA A 597 34.61 18.85 33.76
CA ALA A 597 34.54 17.69 34.63
C ALA A 597 35.63 16.67 34.23
N PRO A 598 36.24 15.93 35.18
CA PRO A 598 37.18 14.86 34.86
C PRO A 598 36.46 13.78 34.06
N VAL A 599 36.98 13.44 32.89
CA VAL A 599 36.41 12.40 32.03
C VAL A 599 36.56 11.04 32.72
N ASP A 600 35.47 10.27 32.76
CA ASP A 600 35.48 8.94 33.35
C ASP A 600 36.17 7.94 32.41
N PHE A 601 37.47 7.72 32.64
CA PHE A 601 38.28 6.77 31.88
C PHE A 601 37.85 5.30 32.05
N SER A 602 36.91 4.97 32.96
CA SER A 602 36.34 3.63 33.05
C SER A 602 35.30 3.33 31.97
N LEU A 603 34.65 4.37 31.43
CA LEU A 603 33.69 4.25 30.34
C LEU A 603 34.39 4.34 28.97
N PRO A 604 34.01 3.53 27.97
CA PRO A 604 34.46 3.66 26.58
C PRO A 604 34.18 5.06 25.97
N VAL A 605 34.79 5.33 24.81
CA VAL A 605 34.62 6.60 24.07
C VAL A 605 33.37 6.53 23.18
N GLY A 606 32.49 7.54 23.23
CA GLY A 606 31.33 7.68 22.34
C GLY A 606 31.69 8.15 20.92
N LEU A 607 30.75 8.11 19.98
CA LEU A 607 30.93 8.64 18.61
C LEU A 607 30.05 9.85 18.31
N ASP A 608 30.66 10.98 17.94
CA ASP A 608 29.90 12.16 17.50
C ASP A 608 29.25 11.88 16.13
N ASN A 609 27.93 12.06 16.04
CA ASN A 609 27.16 11.74 14.83
C ASN A 609 27.36 12.79 13.71
N ILE A 610 27.47 12.32 12.47
CA ILE A 610 27.79 13.14 11.28
C ILE A 610 26.53 13.30 10.42
N GLY A 611 25.52 13.98 10.99
CA GLY A 611 24.18 14.03 10.43
C GLY A 611 23.42 12.73 10.72
N ASN A 612 22.77 12.15 9.70
CA ASN A 612 22.08 10.86 9.85
C ASN A 612 23.05 9.68 9.66
N THR A 613 23.88 9.39 10.68
CA THR A 613 24.86 8.27 10.65
C THR A 613 24.89 7.41 11.92
N CYS A 614 23.87 7.48 12.79
CA CYS A 614 23.81 6.70 14.04
C CYS A 614 23.83 5.18 13.83
N TYR A 615 23.34 4.69 12.68
CA TYR A 615 23.45 3.29 12.27
C TYR A 615 24.92 2.87 12.06
N LEU A 616 25.72 3.71 11.41
CA LEU A 616 27.15 3.50 11.21
C LEU A 616 27.92 3.61 12.53
N ASN A 617 27.59 4.59 13.38
CA ASN A 617 28.18 4.70 14.72
C ASN A 617 27.93 3.44 15.57
N SER A 618 26.70 2.92 15.55
CA SER A 618 26.33 1.69 16.26
C SER A 618 27.13 0.48 15.77
N LEU A 619 27.30 0.34 14.44
CA LEU A 619 28.13 -0.70 13.84
C LEU A 619 29.62 -0.56 14.17
N LEU A 620 30.18 0.66 14.10
CA LEU A 620 31.60 0.91 14.40
C LEU A 620 31.93 0.61 15.87
N GLN A 621 31.07 1.00 16.81
CA GLN A 621 31.19 0.66 18.24
C GLN A 621 31.14 -0.86 18.46
N TYR A 622 30.17 -1.54 17.83
CA TYR A 622 30.06 -2.99 17.90
C TYR A 622 31.32 -3.69 17.36
N LEU A 623 31.76 -3.33 16.14
CA LEU A 623 32.94 -3.90 15.49
C LEU A 623 34.23 -3.67 16.28
N PHE A 624 34.36 -2.53 16.96
CA PHE A 624 35.49 -2.24 17.85
C PHE A 624 35.57 -3.19 19.06
N THR A 625 34.48 -3.90 19.42
CA THR A 625 34.50 -4.94 20.45
C THR A 625 34.85 -6.34 19.93
N VAL A 626 34.90 -6.54 18.60
CA VAL A 626 35.24 -7.82 17.97
C VAL A 626 36.75 -7.92 17.75
N LYS A 627 37.38 -8.89 18.42
CA LYS A 627 38.84 -9.10 18.38
C LYS A 627 39.35 -9.37 16.96
N PRO A 628 38.85 -10.37 16.19
CA PRO A 628 39.31 -10.60 14.82
C PRO A 628 39.24 -9.38 13.88
N VAL A 629 38.28 -8.46 14.10
CA VAL A 629 38.20 -7.21 13.33
C VAL A 629 39.28 -6.23 13.76
N ARG A 630 39.46 -6.01 15.07
CA ARG A 630 40.57 -5.18 15.57
C ARG A 630 41.94 -5.72 15.18
N ASP A 631 42.15 -7.04 15.26
CA ASP A 631 43.39 -7.70 14.85
C ASP A 631 43.71 -7.36 13.39
N VAL A 632 42.73 -7.57 12.49
CA VAL A 632 42.87 -7.28 11.04
C VAL A 632 43.08 -5.79 10.74
N VAL A 633 42.54 -4.90 11.57
CA VAL A 633 42.62 -3.44 11.42
C VAL A 633 43.93 -2.86 12.01
N PHE A 634 44.45 -3.43 13.08
CA PHE A 634 45.73 -3.00 13.67
C PHE A 634 46.94 -3.62 12.96
N ASP A 635 46.85 -4.89 12.55
CA ASP A 635 47.89 -5.60 11.79
C ASP A 635 47.73 -5.39 10.27
N TYR A 636 47.01 -4.35 9.84
CA TYR A 636 46.58 -4.17 8.45
C TYR A 636 47.73 -4.13 7.44
N ASP A 637 48.83 -3.44 7.76
CA ASP A 637 49.98 -3.29 6.86
C ASP A 637 50.63 -4.63 6.47
N ASP A 638 50.64 -5.63 7.37
CA ASP A 638 51.14 -6.98 7.09
C ASP A 638 50.15 -7.82 6.26
N LEU A 639 48.84 -7.58 6.45
CA LEU A 639 47.75 -8.32 5.79
C LEU A 639 47.33 -7.74 4.43
N LYS A 640 47.71 -6.49 4.15
CA LYS A 640 47.29 -5.67 3.00
C LYS A 640 47.51 -6.34 1.65
N LEU A 641 46.48 -6.35 0.82
CA LEU A 641 46.55 -6.76 -0.59
C LEU A 641 47.36 -5.74 -1.41
N GLY A 642 48.22 -6.22 -2.31
CA GLY A 642 48.98 -5.33 -3.20
C GLY A 642 48.11 -4.83 -4.37
N LEU A 643 48.15 -3.52 -4.64
CA LEU A 643 47.38 -2.86 -5.72
C LEU A 643 47.95 -3.11 -7.13
N SER A 644 48.51 -4.30 -7.38
CA SER A 644 48.93 -4.74 -8.72
C SER A 644 47.76 -5.45 -9.41
N GLU A 645 47.61 -5.23 -10.72
CA GLU A 645 46.51 -5.79 -11.53
C GLU A 645 46.50 -7.33 -11.44
N ASP A 646 47.70 -7.93 -11.50
CA ASP A 646 47.96 -9.35 -11.27
C ASP A 646 47.43 -9.90 -9.92
N ALA A 647 47.24 -9.08 -8.90
CA ALA A 647 46.67 -9.47 -7.60
C ALA A 647 45.18 -9.16 -7.50
N ILE A 648 44.73 -8.06 -8.12
CA ILE A 648 43.32 -7.67 -8.24
C ILE A 648 42.54 -8.74 -9.03
N ASP A 649 43.03 -9.11 -10.22
CA ASP A 649 42.43 -10.13 -11.10
C ASP A 649 42.29 -11.52 -10.46
N LYS A 650 43.12 -11.80 -9.45
CA LYS A 650 43.13 -13.07 -8.70
C LYS A 650 42.31 -13.01 -7.39
N ARG A 651 41.87 -11.84 -6.94
CA ARG A 651 41.05 -11.69 -5.72
C ARG A 651 39.59 -12.04 -5.99
N ARG A 652 38.97 -12.81 -5.10
CA ARG A 652 37.54 -13.15 -5.15
C ARG A 652 36.92 -12.86 -3.79
N ILE A 653 35.84 -12.08 -3.74
CA ILE A 653 35.22 -11.61 -2.50
C ILE A 653 33.97 -12.44 -2.19
N GLY A 654 33.88 -12.92 -0.95
CA GLY A 654 32.74 -13.67 -0.39
C GLY A 654 32.47 -15.04 -1.04
N GLY A 655 31.47 -15.75 -0.53
CA GLY A 655 31.06 -17.06 -1.05
C GLY A 655 30.63 -17.04 -2.53
N ASN A 656 30.09 -15.91 -3.00
CA ASN A 656 29.69 -15.69 -4.39
C ASN A 656 30.87 -15.39 -5.33
N LYS A 657 32.11 -15.27 -4.82
CA LYS A 657 33.35 -15.06 -5.58
C LYS A 657 33.29 -13.84 -6.52
N MET A 658 32.81 -12.70 -6.03
CA MET A 658 32.79 -11.47 -6.83
C MET A 658 34.21 -11.10 -7.28
N GLN A 659 34.35 -10.66 -8.54
CA GLN A 659 35.61 -10.10 -9.05
C GLN A 659 35.77 -8.69 -8.47
N MET A 660 36.98 -8.37 -8.01
CA MET A 660 37.27 -7.07 -7.39
C MET A 660 37.67 -6.04 -8.46
N ASP A 661 37.12 -4.83 -8.39
CA ASP A 661 37.49 -3.72 -9.28
C ASP A 661 38.70 -2.92 -8.73
N ARG A 662 39.45 -2.21 -9.59
CA ARG A 662 40.65 -1.45 -9.18
C ARG A 662 40.32 -0.26 -8.27
N GLY A 663 39.23 0.45 -8.55
CA GLY A 663 38.69 1.49 -7.67
C GLY A 663 38.19 0.92 -6.35
N GLU A 664 37.54 -0.24 -6.37
CA GLU A 664 37.15 -0.97 -5.15
C GLU A 664 38.35 -1.31 -4.26
N ALA A 665 39.45 -1.80 -4.84
CA ALA A 665 40.69 -2.05 -4.12
C ALA A 665 41.26 -0.78 -3.46
N VAL A 666 41.17 0.37 -4.13
CA VAL A 666 41.62 1.67 -3.62
C VAL A 666 40.68 2.22 -2.51
N VAL A 667 39.36 2.10 -2.67
CA VAL A 667 38.40 2.47 -1.59
C VAL A 667 38.58 1.56 -0.37
N ALA A 668 38.81 0.26 -0.59
CA ALA A 668 39.04 -0.72 0.47
C ALA A 668 40.32 -0.43 1.29
N ASP A 669 41.43 -0.11 0.61
CA ASP A 669 42.68 0.32 1.26
C ASP A 669 42.49 1.62 2.05
N ALA A 670 41.85 2.62 1.45
CA ALA A 670 41.55 3.88 2.13
C ALA A 670 40.63 3.67 3.36
N PHE A 671 39.63 2.80 3.25
CA PHE A 671 38.72 2.46 4.35
C PHE A 671 39.44 1.80 5.53
N ALA A 672 40.31 0.82 5.26
CA ALA A 672 41.06 0.12 6.30
C ALA A 672 41.97 1.07 7.11
N GLN A 673 42.67 1.98 6.43
CA GLN A 673 43.54 2.99 7.06
C GLN A 673 42.75 4.00 7.93
N GLU A 674 41.61 4.48 7.43
CA GLU A 674 40.72 5.37 8.20
C GLU A 674 40.13 4.65 9.43
N LEU A 675 39.78 3.37 9.30
CA LEU A 675 39.23 2.57 10.40
C LEU A 675 40.31 2.30 11.48
N ALA A 676 41.55 2.02 11.07
CA ALA A 676 42.69 1.88 11.98
C ALA A 676 42.99 3.20 12.74
N THR A 677 42.81 4.33 12.06
CA THR A 677 42.94 5.68 12.66
C THR A 677 41.83 5.94 13.68
N LEU A 678 40.58 5.58 13.37
CA LEU A 678 39.46 5.67 14.32
C LEU A 678 39.66 4.75 15.54
N PHE A 679 40.03 3.49 15.34
CA PHE A 679 40.23 2.53 16.42
C PHE A 679 41.38 2.92 17.37
N ASN A 680 42.48 3.46 16.84
CA ASN A 680 43.53 4.07 17.67
C ASN A 680 43.01 5.28 18.47
N THR A 681 42.17 6.11 17.85
CA THR A 681 41.58 7.29 18.50
C THR A 681 40.63 6.90 19.64
N LEU A 682 39.81 5.85 19.46
CA LEU A 682 38.92 5.32 20.51
C LEU A 682 39.67 4.71 21.71
N GLN A 683 40.90 4.21 21.50
CA GLN A 683 41.77 3.75 22.60
C GLN A 683 42.41 4.89 23.40
N LYS A 684 42.81 5.96 22.71
CA LYS A 684 43.72 7.01 23.24
C LYS A 684 43.05 8.35 23.54
N SER A 685 41.74 8.49 23.27
CA SER A 685 41.03 9.75 23.48
C SER A 685 40.74 10.04 24.95
N GLU A 686 41.22 11.20 25.41
CA GLU A 686 40.85 11.81 26.69
C GLU A 686 39.44 12.45 26.68
N LYS A 687 38.75 12.51 25.53
CA LYS A 687 37.40 13.09 25.41
C LYS A 687 36.30 12.06 25.68
N THR A 688 35.13 12.51 26.15
CA THR A 688 33.95 11.64 26.32
C THR A 688 33.55 10.94 25.01
N ALA A 689 33.48 11.69 23.91
CA ALA A 689 33.20 11.22 22.56
C ALA A 689 34.22 11.71 21.53
N THR A 690 34.23 11.09 20.35
CA THR A 690 35.08 11.44 19.20
C THR A 690 34.35 11.29 17.88
N ARG A 691 34.61 12.18 16.93
CA ARG A 691 33.96 12.17 15.61
C ARG A 691 34.71 11.27 14.61
N PRO A 692 34.03 10.35 13.89
CA PRO A 692 34.59 9.66 12.72
C PRO A 692 35.05 10.63 11.62
N SER A 693 35.89 10.19 10.69
CA SER A 693 36.22 11.01 9.52
C SER A 693 35.09 10.96 8.47
N GLN A 694 34.90 12.06 7.73
CA GLN A 694 33.95 12.08 6.61
C GLN A 694 34.39 11.09 5.51
N ARG A 695 35.71 10.88 5.35
CA ARG A 695 36.32 9.97 4.39
C ARG A 695 36.00 8.50 4.72
N LEU A 696 36.01 8.11 5.99
CA LEU A 696 35.55 6.81 6.48
C LEU A 696 34.07 6.58 6.12
N ALA A 697 33.20 7.53 6.44
CA ALA A 697 31.78 7.44 6.14
C ALA A 697 31.52 7.35 4.63
N ASN A 698 32.18 8.18 3.83
CA ASN A 698 32.08 8.16 2.37
C ASN A 698 32.52 6.81 1.76
N ALA A 699 33.58 6.17 2.29
CA ALA A 699 34.11 4.91 1.78
C ALA A 699 33.21 3.67 2.04
N VAL A 700 32.35 3.73 3.07
CA VAL A 700 31.35 2.69 3.39
C VAL A 700 30.03 2.93 2.66
N LEU A 701 29.55 4.17 2.69
CA LEU A 701 28.17 4.52 2.35
C LEU A 701 27.96 4.81 0.85
N LEU A 702 29.04 4.94 0.06
CA LEU A 702 29.02 5.18 -1.39
C LEU A 702 29.59 4.00 -2.17
N SER A 703 28.97 3.68 -3.31
CA SER A 703 29.50 2.71 -4.27
C SER A 703 30.63 3.30 -5.13
N THR A 704 31.55 2.46 -5.59
CA THR A 704 32.68 2.86 -6.45
C THR A 704 32.21 3.54 -7.74
N HIS A 705 31.13 3.03 -8.34
CA HIS A 705 30.47 3.62 -9.49
C HIS A 705 29.95 5.06 -9.24
N THR A 706 29.44 5.36 -8.04
CA THR A 706 28.98 6.72 -7.70
C THR A 706 30.16 7.68 -7.51
N LEU A 707 31.24 7.24 -6.86
CA LEU A 707 32.46 8.02 -6.69
C LEU A 707 33.07 8.41 -8.05
N LEU A 708 33.13 7.47 -9.00
CA LEU A 708 33.75 7.65 -10.32
C LEU A 708 32.97 8.55 -11.31
N ASN A 709 31.66 8.77 -11.10
CA ASN A 709 30.79 9.46 -12.07
C ASN A 709 30.37 10.89 -11.66
N SER A 710 30.86 11.41 -10.53
CA SER A 710 30.30 12.61 -9.87
C SER A 710 30.65 13.97 -10.51
N GLU A 711 31.55 14.04 -11.49
CA GLU A 711 32.20 15.28 -11.97
C GLU A 711 31.32 16.26 -12.80
N LYS A 712 29.99 16.23 -12.72
CA LYS A 712 29.09 17.10 -13.52
C LYS A 712 28.18 18.07 -12.78
N ALA A 713 28.21 18.10 -11.45
CA ALA A 713 27.39 19.00 -10.63
C ALA A 713 28.23 19.74 -9.58
N GLY A 714 29.08 20.69 -10.01
CA GLY A 714 30.10 21.25 -9.09
C GLY A 714 30.66 22.67 -9.34
N ASP A 715 30.37 23.36 -10.45
CA ASP A 715 30.86 24.76 -10.60
C ASP A 715 29.98 25.64 -11.51
N ARG A 716 29.23 26.57 -10.89
CA ARG A 716 28.55 27.72 -11.53
C ARG A 716 28.23 28.87 -10.55
N GLN A 717 29.24 29.42 -9.86
CA GLN A 717 29.14 30.80 -9.34
C GLN A 717 30.46 31.56 -9.50
N GLY A 718 30.52 32.47 -10.47
CA GLY A 718 31.72 33.26 -10.76
C GLY A 718 31.60 34.08 -12.05
N SER A 719 30.87 35.20 -12.01
CA SER A 719 30.72 36.13 -13.15
C SER A 719 31.66 37.34 -13.03
N PRO A 720 32.65 37.51 -13.93
CA PRO A 720 33.46 38.73 -14.00
C PRO A 720 32.77 39.81 -14.83
N LEU A 721 32.73 41.06 -14.34
CA LEU A 721 32.29 42.22 -15.15
C LEU A 721 33.39 42.71 -16.11
N PRO A 722 33.03 43.31 -17.27
CA PRO A 722 33.97 43.68 -18.33
C PRO A 722 34.53 45.12 -18.24
N PRO A 723 35.80 45.33 -18.66
CA PRO A 723 36.32 46.65 -19.05
C PRO A 723 37.07 46.64 -20.41
N PRO A 724 37.38 47.80 -21.03
CA PRO A 724 36.58 49.02 -21.18
C PRO A 724 36.53 49.55 -22.65
N LEU A 725 35.66 50.55 -22.94
CA LEU A 725 35.49 51.19 -24.26
C LEU A 725 36.37 52.43 -24.52
N PRO A 726 36.72 52.69 -25.78
CA PRO A 726 36.61 54.04 -26.37
C PRO A 726 36.00 54.05 -27.80
N SER A 727 35.35 55.10 -28.33
CA SER A 727 34.89 56.38 -27.74
C SER A 727 33.87 57.15 -28.62
N ARG A 728 32.82 57.70 -27.97
CA ARG A 728 31.95 58.88 -28.22
C ARG A 728 32.32 59.81 -29.42
N PRO A 729 31.36 60.34 -30.26
CA PRO A 729 30.39 61.38 -29.83
C PRO A 729 28.94 61.38 -30.41
N LEU A 730 28.12 62.33 -29.90
CA LEU A 730 26.64 62.48 -30.04
C LEU A 730 26.20 63.36 -31.24
N PRO A 731 24.89 63.39 -31.58
CA PRO A 731 24.03 64.55 -31.24
C PRO A 731 22.80 64.26 -30.35
N GLU A 732 21.94 65.27 -30.16
CA GLU A 732 20.82 65.34 -29.19
C GLU A 732 19.43 65.52 -29.91
N PRO A 733 18.27 65.93 -29.32
CA PRO A 733 17.10 65.02 -29.29
C PRO A 733 15.72 65.54 -29.83
N ALA A 734 14.71 64.66 -29.73
CA ALA A 734 13.26 64.91 -29.52
C ALA A 734 12.27 65.09 -30.71
N ALA A 735 10.98 64.78 -30.42
CA ALA A 735 9.73 65.04 -31.19
C ALA A 735 9.51 64.19 -32.50
N ALA A 736 8.29 63.94 -33.02
CA ALA A 736 6.90 64.15 -32.55
C ALA A 736 5.83 63.36 -33.39
N PHE A 737 4.64 63.15 -32.78
CA PHE A 737 3.26 62.97 -33.34
C PHE A 737 2.95 62.32 -34.73
N GLY A 738 2.00 61.35 -34.70
CA GLY A 738 0.96 61.12 -35.73
C GLY A 738 1.33 60.31 -36.98
N ASP A 739 0.42 59.91 -37.88
CA ASP A 739 -1.05 59.69 -37.81
C ASP A 739 -1.49 58.94 -39.11
N GLY A 740 -2.73 58.42 -39.19
CA GLY A 740 -3.33 57.79 -40.39
C GLY A 740 -3.07 56.28 -40.51
N SER A 741 -4.10 55.43 -40.68
CA SER A 741 -4.93 55.19 -41.90
C SER A 741 -4.19 54.40 -42.99
N GLY A 742 -4.74 53.32 -43.57
CA GLY A 742 -6.09 52.77 -43.47
C GLY A 742 -6.48 52.10 -44.80
N ASP A 743 -7.70 51.53 -44.85
CA ASP A 743 -8.38 51.02 -46.05
C ASP A 743 -7.75 49.82 -46.83
N VAL A 744 -8.51 49.02 -47.60
CA VAL A 744 -9.88 48.47 -47.43
C VAL A 744 -10.14 47.42 -48.54
N ASN A 745 -10.92 46.36 -48.26
CA ASN A 745 -11.60 45.49 -49.27
C ASN A 745 -10.72 44.70 -50.28
N MET A 746 -11.21 43.72 -51.06
CA MET A 746 -12.43 42.88 -50.96
C MET A 746 -12.18 41.50 -51.60
N VAL A 747 -13.01 40.55 -51.16
CA VAL A 747 -13.56 39.35 -51.83
C VAL A 747 -13.40 39.24 -53.36
N ASP A 748 -12.83 38.12 -53.84
CA ASP A 748 -13.45 37.09 -54.72
C ASP A 748 -12.41 35.95 -54.95
N PHE A 749 -12.66 34.63 -54.83
CA PHE A 749 -13.67 33.68 -55.34
C PHE A 749 -13.45 33.15 -56.78
N GLU A 750 -13.88 31.89 -57.01
CA GLU A 750 -14.07 31.19 -58.31
C GLU A 750 -12.90 30.44 -59.02
N HIS A 751 -12.82 29.13 -58.71
CA HIS A 751 -13.02 27.99 -59.64
C HIS A 751 -12.01 27.52 -60.73
N ARG A 752 -11.89 26.16 -60.77
CA ARG A 752 -11.56 25.22 -61.89
C ARG A 752 -10.15 25.28 -62.52
N GLY A 753 -9.41 24.17 -62.69
CA GLY A 753 -9.59 22.79 -62.21
C GLY A 753 -9.47 21.72 -63.31
N THR A 754 -8.77 20.62 -63.00
CA THR A 754 -8.62 19.44 -63.89
C THR A 754 -8.39 18.15 -63.09
N ALA A 755 -9.11 17.11 -63.50
CA ALA A 755 -8.84 15.69 -63.30
C ALA A 755 -8.87 15.04 -64.72
N PRO A 756 -8.61 13.72 -64.95
CA PRO A 756 -8.43 12.63 -63.97
C PRO A 756 -7.32 11.58 -64.31
N LEU A 757 -7.14 10.62 -63.39
CA LEU A 757 -6.84 9.17 -63.55
C LEU A 757 -5.58 8.64 -64.31
N ASP A 758 -4.99 7.61 -63.66
CA ASP A 758 -4.47 6.33 -64.17
C ASP A 758 -3.12 6.14 -64.92
N THR A 759 -2.12 5.75 -64.11
CA THR A 759 -1.28 4.53 -64.20
C THR A 759 -0.64 4.05 -65.53
N ALA A 760 0.69 4.16 -65.62
CA ALA A 760 1.66 3.10 -66.03
C ALA A 760 3.08 3.56 -65.59
N SER A 761 4.00 2.77 -65.01
CA SER A 761 4.41 1.35 -65.13
C SER A 761 5.52 1.10 -66.18
N LEU A 762 6.19 -0.07 -66.09
CA LEU A 762 7.45 -0.52 -66.72
C LEU A 762 8.75 -0.01 -66.02
N SER A 763 9.81 -0.82 -65.84
CA SER A 763 10.02 -2.21 -66.27
C SER A 763 10.98 -2.99 -65.35
N SER A 764 10.79 -4.31 -65.30
CA SER A 764 11.64 -5.29 -64.57
C SER A 764 12.46 -6.16 -65.55
N THR A 765 13.36 -7.02 -65.04
CA THR A 765 13.84 -8.32 -65.63
C THR A 765 15.14 -8.78 -64.94
N LYS A 766 15.51 -10.07 -64.87
CA LYS A 766 14.82 -11.39 -64.89
C LYS A 766 15.82 -12.39 -64.23
N THR A 767 15.44 -13.54 -63.68
CA THR A 767 15.03 -14.81 -64.36
C THR A 767 14.30 -15.74 -63.35
N LEU A 768 14.23 -17.08 -63.47
CA LEU A 768 13.53 -18.06 -64.35
C LEU A 768 13.64 -19.40 -63.56
N VAL A 769 12.70 -20.34 -63.41
CA VAL A 769 11.30 -20.63 -63.84
C VAL A 769 10.70 -21.62 -62.78
N GLU A 770 9.50 -22.24 -62.81
CA GLU A 770 8.48 -22.51 -63.85
C GLU A 770 7.05 -22.59 -63.22
N HIS A 771 6.27 -23.63 -63.54
CA HIS A 771 4.88 -23.94 -63.16
C HIS A 771 4.83 -25.41 -62.60
N GLU A 772 3.75 -26.04 -62.08
CA GLU A 772 2.31 -25.73 -61.92
C GLU A 772 1.64 -26.63 -60.82
N ALA A 773 0.35 -26.40 -60.57
CA ALA A 773 -0.68 -27.34 -60.06
C ALA A 773 -0.71 -27.82 -58.59
N SER A 774 -1.89 -27.65 -57.97
CA SER A 774 -2.42 -28.47 -56.85
C SER A 774 -3.12 -29.73 -57.41
N PRO A 775 -3.35 -30.82 -56.65
CA PRO A 775 -4.37 -30.83 -55.58
C PRO A 775 -4.12 -31.76 -54.36
N GLU A 776 -5.04 -31.69 -53.39
CA GLU A 776 -5.47 -32.78 -52.48
C GLU A 776 -5.71 -34.13 -53.24
N PRO A 777 -5.70 -35.35 -52.62
CA PRO A 777 -6.24 -35.59 -51.27
C PRO A 777 -5.65 -36.74 -50.39
N SER A 778 -6.05 -36.72 -49.10
CA SER A 778 -6.52 -37.84 -48.24
C SER A 778 -5.76 -39.18 -48.03
N TYR A 779 -5.79 -39.59 -46.75
CA TYR A 779 -5.88 -40.96 -46.17
C TYR A 779 -4.62 -41.84 -45.94
N GLU A 780 -4.83 -42.82 -45.04
CA GLU A 780 -3.90 -43.68 -44.31
C GLU A 780 -3.02 -44.62 -45.18
N ARG A 781 -1.87 -45.08 -44.64
CA ARG A 781 -1.66 -46.50 -44.19
C ARG A 781 -0.19 -46.92 -43.88
N VAL A 782 0.09 -47.15 -42.59
CA VAL A 782 0.83 -48.31 -42.00
C VAL A 782 2.10 -48.89 -42.69
N GLU A 783 3.26 -48.63 -42.05
CA GLU A 783 4.44 -49.53 -41.78
C GLU A 783 5.45 -50.07 -42.84
N ASN A 784 6.75 -49.89 -42.50
CA ASN A 784 7.90 -50.84 -42.56
C ASN A 784 8.37 -51.39 -43.96
N VAL A 785 9.55 -52.00 -44.19
CA VAL A 785 10.67 -52.59 -43.38
C VAL A 785 12.04 -52.19 -44.01
N ALA A 786 13.18 -52.43 -43.33
CA ALA A 786 14.56 -51.99 -43.67
C ALA A 786 15.53 -53.10 -44.21
N GLU A 787 16.85 -52.82 -44.14
CA GLU A 787 18.06 -53.72 -44.25
C GLU A 787 18.61 -54.05 -45.68
N PRO A 788 19.90 -54.49 -45.85
CA PRO A 788 20.92 -54.87 -44.84
C PRO A 788 22.38 -54.33 -45.01
N ASP A 789 23.22 -54.61 -43.98
CA ASP A 789 24.70 -54.86 -43.92
C ASP A 789 25.74 -54.01 -44.72
N GLY A 790 26.95 -53.68 -44.22
CA GLY A 790 27.56 -53.87 -42.88
C GLY A 790 29.05 -54.31 -42.90
N GLN A 791 29.98 -53.64 -42.16
CA GLN A 791 31.22 -54.26 -41.60
C GLN A 791 32.11 -53.36 -40.67
N MET A 792 32.56 -53.97 -39.56
CA MET A 792 33.81 -53.79 -38.76
C MET A 792 34.37 -52.40 -38.32
N ILE A 793 34.09 -52.07 -37.04
CA ILE A 793 35.04 -51.77 -35.93
C ILE A 793 36.49 -51.34 -36.26
N THR A 794 36.92 -50.15 -35.81
CA THR A 794 38.16 -49.93 -35.01
C THR A 794 38.25 -48.51 -34.39
N SER A 795 39.26 -48.28 -33.53
CA SER A 795 39.36 -47.17 -32.57
C SER A 795 40.32 -46.03 -32.98
N THR A 796 40.25 -44.93 -32.24
CA THR A 796 41.26 -43.85 -32.05
C THR A 796 41.71 -43.01 -33.26
N THR A 797 41.71 -41.68 -33.08
CA THR A 797 42.50 -40.75 -33.90
C THR A 797 42.82 -39.45 -33.16
N GLU A 798 44.11 -39.20 -32.93
CA GLU A 798 44.70 -37.86 -32.71
C GLU A 798 45.89 -37.70 -33.68
N THR A 799 46.23 -36.46 -34.04
CA THR A 799 47.42 -36.06 -34.83
C THR A 799 47.47 -36.56 -36.31
N SER A 800 48.08 -35.86 -37.28
CA SER A 800 48.53 -34.45 -37.41
C SER A 800 48.95 -34.15 -38.87
N ASN A 801 49.23 -32.87 -39.19
CA ASN A 801 50.05 -32.38 -40.32
C ASN A 801 49.47 -32.46 -41.76
N ALA A 802 49.84 -31.61 -42.73
CA ALA A 802 50.47 -30.27 -42.73
C ALA A 802 50.43 -29.63 -44.17
N ASP A 803 51.15 -28.52 -44.35
CA ASP A 803 51.75 -27.95 -45.58
C ASP A 803 50.94 -27.01 -46.52
N ASP A 804 51.22 -25.71 -46.34
CA ASP A 804 51.73 -24.72 -47.32
C ASP A 804 51.67 -25.00 -48.85
N ALA A 805 51.20 -23.99 -49.60
CA ALA A 805 51.77 -23.55 -50.89
C ALA A 805 51.13 -22.23 -51.41
N VAL A 806 51.76 -21.34 -52.20
CA VAL A 806 53.16 -20.95 -52.50
C VAL A 806 53.08 -19.63 -53.30
N MET A 807 54.03 -18.70 -53.14
CA MET A 807 54.74 -17.97 -54.24
C MET A 807 55.74 -16.93 -53.69
N VAL A 808 56.83 -16.69 -54.44
CA VAL A 808 58.06 -16.04 -53.98
C VAL A 808 58.71 -15.20 -55.09
N ASP A 809 59.16 -13.97 -54.80
CA ASP A 809 60.56 -13.51 -55.01
C ASP A 809 60.83 -12.10 -54.40
N GLY A 810 62.09 -11.75 -54.08
CA GLY A 810 62.44 -10.38 -53.61
C GLY A 810 63.59 -10.21 -52.59
N LEU A 811 64.83 -10.42 -53.01
CA LEU A 811 66.11 -10.33 -52.26
C LEU A 811 66.32 -9.17 -51.22
N ALA A 812 66.64 -9.55 -49.96
CA ALA A 812 67.91 -9.32 -49.22
C ALA A 812 68.48 -7.88 -48.93
N PRO A 813 69.47 -7.70 -48.00
CA PRO A 813 69.56 -8.21 -46.61
C PRO A 813 70.20 -7.24 -45.54
N ALA A 814 69.91 -7.53 -44.27
CA ALA A 814 70.79 -7.48 -43.06
C ALA A 814 71.59 -6.23 -42.60
N SER A 815 71.42 -5.86 -41.32
CA SER A 815 72.51 -5.88 -40.30
C SER A 815 72.00 -5.65 -38.84
N LYS A 816 72.80 -6.11 -37.86
CA LYS A 816 72.77 -5.80 -36.40
C LYS A 816 74.20 -5.27 -36.02
N PRO A 817 74.62 -4.99 -34.76
CA PRO A 817 73.95 -5.03 -33.43
C PRO A 817 74.34 -3.86 -32.44
N SER A 818 73.92 -3.99 -31.17
CA SER A 818 74.60 -3.53 -29.92
C SER A 818 74.70 -2.03 -29.55
N GLY A 819 74.77 -1.74 -28.23
CA GLY A 819 75.51 -0.57 -27.71
C GLY A 819 74.99 0.04 -26.39
N ASP A 820 75.81 0.02 -25.33
CA ASP A 820 75.58 0.61 -24.00
C ASP A 820 75.58 2.16 -23.92
N THR A 821 74.65 2.70 -23.11
CA THR A 821 74.84 3.48 -21.87
C THR A 821 75.93 4.58 -21.73
N GLN A 822 75.58 5.69 -21.02
CA GLN A 822 76.42 6.78 -20.43
C GLN A 822 76.87 7.96 -21.34
N VAL A 823 77.10 9.22 -20.88
CA VAL A 823 76.52 10.11 -19.83
C VAL A 823 77.07 11.57 -20.00
N GLU A 824 76.56 12.55 -19.24
CA GLU A 824 77.14 13.90 -18.92
C GLU A 824 77.09 15.12 -19.91
N LYS A 825 76.32 16.16 -19.50
CA LYS A 825 76.68 17.58 -19.16
C LYS A 825 77.83 18.31 -19.92
N PRO A 826 77.78 19.67 -20.15
CA PRO A 826 77.41 20.68 -19.14
C PRO A 826 76.70 22.01 -19.57
N ILE A 827 76.53 22.88 -18.57
CA ILE A 827 75.96 24.26 -18.45
C ILE A 827 77.16 25.26 -18.22
N PRO A 828 77.13 26.64 -18.22
CA PRO A 828 76.08 27.72 -18.38
C PRO A 828 76.39 28.74 -19.53
N THR A 829 75.72 29.91 -19.79
CA THR A 829 75.57 31.16 -18.99
C THR A 829 74.71 32.28 -19.64
N LEU A 830 73.92 33.00 -18.80
CA LEU A 830 73.60 34.46 -18.78
C LEU A 830 72.94 35.17 -20.00
N ASP A 831 72.06 36.19 -19.86
CA ASP A 831 71.42 36.84 -18.68
C ASP A 831 70.14 37.68 -19.04
N SER A 832 69.47 38.23 -18.02
CA SER A 832 68.58 39.43 -18.01
C SER A 832 67.08 39.34 -18.40
N ARG A 833 66.23 39.09 -17.39
CA ARG A 833 65.02 39.88 -16.92
C ARG A 833 64.13 40.58 -17.98
N THR A 834 62.79 40.51 -17.93
CA THR A 834 61.89 40.73 -16.77
C THR A 834 60.49 40.08 -16.86
N ALA A 835 60.00 39.55 -15.73
CA ALA A 835 58.61 39.54 -15.21
C ALA A 835 57.42 39.01 -16.07
N ASP A 836 57.02 37.78 -15.75
CA ASP A 836 55.68 37.37 -15.27
C ASP A 836 54.42 37.66 -16.13
N VAL A 837 54.02 36.67 -16.94
CA VAL A 837 52.73 35.95 -16.75
C VAL A 837 52.97 34.48 -17.12
N ASP A 838 52.93 33.57 -16.16
CA ASP A 838 53.01 32.13 -16.43
C ASP A 838 51.66 31.58 -16.91
N MET A 839 51.70 30.85 -18.03
CA MET A 839 50.61 29.96 -18.44
C MET A 839 50.84 28.61 -17.78
N VAL A 840 50.08 28.29 -16.73
CA VAL A 840 50.20 27.00 -16.03
C VAL A 840 49.74 25.86 -16.95
N ASP A 841 50.46 24.73 -16.88
CA ASP A 841 50.36 23.63 -17.82
C ASP A 841 48.97 22.95 -17.88
N ALA A 842 48.72 22.29 -19.02
CA ALA A 842 47.62 21.35 -19.14
C ALA A 842 47.96 20.05 -18.38
N GLU A 843 47.23 19.78 -17.29
CA GLU A 843 47.46 18.62 -16.45
C GLU A 843 47.23 17.30 -17.22
N ALA A 844 48.01 16.27 -16.87
CA ALA A 844 47.86 14.92 -17.41
C ALA A 844 46.53 14.30 -16.94
N PRO A 845 45.92 13.37 -17.72
CA PRO A 845 44.70 12.70 -17.29
C PRO A 845 44.91 11.95 -15.98
N GLU A 846 44.16 12.33 -14.94
CA GLU A 846 44.19 11.70 -13.61
C GLU A 846 43.99 10.18 -13.70
N THR A 847 44.72 9.42 -12.89
CA THR A 847 44.50 7.97 -12.78
C THR A 847 43.19 7.66 -12.06
N ILE A 848 42.65 6.45 -12.27
CA ILE A 848 41.47 5.94 -11.55
C ILE A 848 41.68 6.10 -10.04
N ASP A 849 42.85 5.70 -9.55
CA ASP A 849 43.27 5.78 -8.16
C ASP A 849 43.19 7.22 -7.61
N GLN A 850 43.62 8.23 -8.39
CA GLN A 850 43.54 9.64 -8.01
C GLN A 850 42.10 10.18 -8.01
N LYS A 851 41.27 9.78 -9.00
CA LYS A 851 39.86 10.17 -9.08
C LYS A 851 39.05 9.63 -7.90
N VAL A 852 39.26 8.37 -7.52
CA VAL A 852 38.60 7.74 -6.36
C VAL A 852 38.95 8.45 -5.06
N LEU A 853 40.24 8.74 -4.82
CA LEU A 853 40.68 9.41 -3.61
C LEU A 853 40.20 10.86 -3.53
N SER A 854 40.23 11.61 -4.64
CA SER A 854 39.74 13.00 -4.65
C SER A 854 38.22 13.09 -4.52
N ALA A 855 37.46 12.12 -5.06
CA ALA A 855 36.01 12.01 -4.84
C ALA A 855 35.68 11.79 -3.36
N LEU A 856 36.35 10.85 -2.68
CA LEU A 856 36.15 10.57 -1.25
C LEU A 856 36.34 11.80 -0.34
N GLU A 857 37.22 12.73 -0.73
CA GLU A 857 37.51 13.96 0.02
C GLU A 857 36.62 15.16 -0.37
N ARG A 858 36.29 15.30 -1.66
CA ARG A 858 35.47 16.42 -2.17
C ARG A 858 33.97 16.21 -1.93
N GLN A 859 33.48 14.96 -1.91
CA GLN A 859 32.06 14.66 -1.84
C GLN A 859 31.50 14.83 -0.42
N LYS A 860 30.94 16.02 -0.15
CA LYS A 860 30.09 16.27 1.03
C LYS A 860 28.70 15.69 0.79
N ARG A 861 28.10 15.03 1.79
CA ARG A 861 26.67 14.63 1.75
C ARG A 861 25.81 15.90 1.62
N SER A 862 25.19 16.08 0.46
CA SER A 862 24.10 17.02 0.23
C SER A 862 22.78 16.34 0.59
N SER A 863 21.95 17.02 1.37
CA SER A 863 20.84 16.42 2.15
C SER A 863 21.30 15.48 3.27
N GLY A 864 20.67 15.64 4.43
CA GLY A 864 20.84 14.78 5.61
C GLY A 864 19.76 13.70 5.73
N THR A 865 18.95 13.50 4.70
CA THR A 865 17.78 12.59 4.72
C THR A 865 18.14 11.11 4.75
N ASP A 866 19.17 10.71 4.00
CA ASP A 866 19.30 9.34 3.53
C ASP A 866 19.97 8.42 4.57
N GLN A 867 19.15 7.53 5.17
CA GLN A 867 19.60 6.42 6.00
C GLN A 867 19.69 5.14 5.16
N GLN A 868 20.59 4.23 5.52
CA GLN A 868 20.83 2.93 4.86
C GLN A 868 20.66 1.81 5.87
N ASP A 869 20.37 0.59 5.40
CA ASP A 869 20.11 -0.53 6.31
C ASP A 869 21.38 -1.00 7.04
N VAL A 870 21.22 -1.41 8.30
CA VAL A 870 22.33 -1.92 9.13
C VAL A 870 22.93 -3.19 8.54
N GLU A 871 22.13 -4.06 7.91
CA GLU A 871 22.59 -5.29 7.26
C GLU A 871 23.45 -4.97 6.02
N GLU A 872 22.99 -4.04 5.18
CA GLU A 872 23.69 -3.55 3.98
C GLU A 872 25.01 -2.86 4.34
N VAL A 873 24.97 -1.95 5.32
CA VAL A 873 26.14 -1.18 5.77
C VAL A 873 27.18 -2.10 6.44
N MET A 874 26.74 -3.08 7.23
CA MET A 874 27.61 -4.13 7.77
C MET A 874 28.22 -4.99 6.64
N GLY A 875 27.43 -5.31 5.61
CA GLY A 875 27.91 -5.98 4.40
C GLY A 875 28.98 -5.19 3.65
N SER A 876 28.76 -3.88 3.46
CA SER A 876 29.74 -2.97 2.87
C SER A 876 31.05 -2.95 3.67
N ILE A 877 30.98 -2.82 5.00
CA ILE A 877 32.17 -2.85 5.88
C ILE A 877 32.93 -4.18 5.76
N ILE A 878 32.24 -5.32 5.85
CA ILE A 878 32.88 -6.65 5.72
C ILE A 878 33.51 -6.82 4.33
N ASN A 879 32.79 -6.49 3.26
CA ASN A 879 33.28 -6.62 1.88
C ASN A 879 34.48 -5.71 1.63
N ARG A 880 34.48 -4.47 2.13
CA ARG A 880 35.62 -3.54 2.07
C ARG A 880 36.84 -4.09 2.81
N LEU A 881 36.67 -4.65 4.01
CA LEU A 881 37.79 -5.28 4.72
C LEU A 881 38.30 -6.54 4.00
N GLN A 882 37.42 -7.38 3.44
CA GLN A 882 37.84 -8.54 2.64
C GLN A 882 38.61 -8.12 1.38
N ALA A 883 38.15 -7.10 0.65
CA ALA A 883 38.86 -6.53 -0.50
C ALA A 883 40.26 -5.99 -0.12
N ALA A 884 40.38 -5.38 1.06
CA ALA A 884 41.62 -4.75 1.52
C ALA A 884 42.75 -5.74 1.89
N ILE A 885 42.41 -7.01 2.20
CA ILE A 885 43.35 -8.02 2.74
C ILE A 885 43.60 -9.20 1.79
N ARG A 886 44.66 -9.95 2.06
CA ARG A 886 45.00 -11.19 1.36
C ARG A 886 44.16 -12.39 1.84
N PRO A 887 43.83 -13.37 0.96
CA PRO A 887 43.23 -14.63 1.39
C PRO A 887 44.18 -15.41 2.30
N SER A 888 43.64 -16.01 3.36
CA SER A 888 44.36 -16.87 4.31
C SER A 888 44.44 -18.32 3.81
N SER A 889 43.39 -18.81 3.14
CA SER A 889 43.40 -20.07 2.37
C SER A 889 42.41 -20.02 1.20
N VAL A 890 42.34 -21.09 0.42
CA VAL A 890 41.34 -21.30 -0.64
C VAL A 890 40.84 -22.74 -0.50
N ASP A 891 39.52 -22.96 -0.56
CA ASP A 891 38.99 -24.33 -0.61
C ASP A 891 39.12 -24.91 -2.02
N ASP A 892 39.88 -26.00 -2.16
CA ASP A 892 40.10 -26.71 -3.43
C ASP A 892 38.80 -27.21 -4.08
N LYS A 893 37.72 -27.42 -3.32
CA LYS A 893 36.45 -27.96 -3.84
C LYS A 893 35.52 -26.88 -4.38
N THR A 894 35.27 -25.83 -3.60
CA THR A 894 34.38 -24.73 -4.02
C THR A 894 35.13 -23.65 -4.78
N GLY A 895 36.43 -23.47 -4.59
CA GLY A 895 37.20 -22.33 -5.12
C GLY A 895 36.88 -21.00 -4.42
N ILE A 896 36.36 -21.04 -3.20
CA ILE A 896 36.09 -19.85 -2.38
C ILE A 896 37.38 -19.46 -1.63
N GLN A 897 37.66 -18.15 -1.55
CA GLN A 897 38.77 -17.60 -0.78
C GLN A 897 38.33 -17.40 0.68
N LEU A 898 39.16 -17.84 1.62
CA LEU A 898 38.89 -17.82 3.06
C LEU A 898 39.81 -16.82 3.76
N GLU A 899 39.23 -15.87 4.49
CA GLU A 899 39.92 -15.00 5.43
C GLU A 899 39.42 -15.20 6.85
N ARG A 900 40.25 -14.82 7.83
CA ARG A 900 39.92 -14.71 9.26
C ARG A 900 38.59 -13.98 9.53
N LEU A 901 38.20 -13.01 8.69
CA LEU A 901 36.89 -12.33 8.79
C LEU A 901 35.72 -13.20 8.32
N MET A 902 35.88 -13.94 7.22
CA MET A 902 34.85 -14.86 6.74
C MET A 902 34.63 -16.00 7.74
N GLU A 903 35.74 -16.56 8.27
CA GLU A 903 35.75 -17.53 9.36
C GLU A 903 35.14 -17.02 10.68
N THR A 904 35.08 -15.70 10.89
CA THR A 904 34.54 -15.08 12.13
C THR A 904 33.02 -14.90 12.09
N PHE A 905 32.44 -14.62 10.91
CA PHE A 905 31.05 -14.15 10.78
C PHE A 905 30.13 -15.00 9.88
N PHE A 906 30.65 -15.71 8.88
CA PHE A 906 29.78 -16.36 7.89
C PHE A 906 29.26 -17.71 8.39
N VAL A 907 27.97 -17.94 8.17
CA VAL A 907 27.28 -19.21 8.42
C VAL A 907 27.09 -19.95 7.09
N THR A 908 27.33 -21.26 7.07
CA THR A 908 26.96 -22.09 5.91
C THR A 908 25.61 -22.74 6.17
N THR A 909 24.61 -22.38 5.37
CA THR A 909 23.27 -22.94 5.41
C THR A 909 23.07 -23.93 4.26
N VAL A 910 22.12 -24.86 4.42
CA VAL A 910 21.74 -25.81 3.37
C VAL A 910 20.23 -25.82 3.21
N ASN A 911 19.77 -25.55 2.00
CA ASN A 911 18.35 -25.50 1.65
C ASN A 911 17.94 -26.83 1.02
N TYR A 912 17.16 -27.63 1.74
CA TYR A 912 16.67 -28.94 1.31
C TYR A 912 15.29 -28.81 0.67
N THR A 913 15.17 -29.18 -0.59
CA THR A 913 13.94 -29.06 -1.40
C THR A 913 13.53 -30.42 -1.97
N LYS A 914 12.26 -30.80 -1.84
CA LYS A 914 11.71 -32.09 -2.31
C LYS A 914 10.33 -31.91 -2.91
N LYS A 915 10.13 -32.43 -4.13
CA LYS A 915 8.78 -32.53 -4.74
C LYS A 915 8.05 -33.73 -4.16
N PHE A 916 6.73 -33.66 -3.99
CA PHE A 916 5.93 -34.78 -3.46
C PHE A 916 6.07 -36.10 -4.26
N HIS A 917 6.49 -36.05 -5.52
CA HIS A 917 6.71 -37.23 -6.37
C HIS A 917 8.16 -37.77 -6.36
N GLU A 918 9.13 -37.01 -5.85
CA GLU A 918 10.53 -37.41 -5.77
C GLU A 918 10.86 -37.87 -4.34
N GLN A 919 11.59 -38.98 -4.15
CA GLN A 919 11.91 -39.45 -2.78
C GLN A 919 13.15 -38.80 -2.16
N LYS A 920 14.04 -38.22 -2.98
CA LYS A 920 15.27 -37.58 -2.53
C LYS A 920 15.08 -36.07 -2.39
N TYR A 921 15.78 -35.46 -1.43
CA TYR A 921 15.94 -34.01 -1.40
C TYR A 921 17.03 -33.59 -2.40
N GLN A 922 16.75 -32.50 -3.12
CA GLN A 922 17.75 -31.68 -3.77
C GLN A 922 18.26 -30.68 -2.72
N HIS A 923 19.56 -30.38 -2.71
CA HIS A 923 20.16 -29.49 -1.71
C HIS A 923 21.02 -28.42 -2.36
N GLU A 924 20.88 -27.18 -1.89
CA GLU A 924 21.69 -26.03 -2.28
C GLU A 924 22.43 -25.50 -1.04
N VAL A 925 23.67 -25.04 -1.19
CA VAL A 925 24.53 -24.59 -0.08
C VAL A 925 24.79 -23.09 -0.20
N SER A 926 24.34 -22.33 0.78
CA SER A 926 24.46 -20.86 0.86
C SER A 926 25.47 -20.43 1.93
N PHE A 927 26.05 -19.24 1.75
CA PHE A 927 27.06 -18.64 2.62
C PHE A 927 26.58 -17.26 3.06
N ASP A 928 25.94 -17.20 4.22
CA ASP A 928 25.22 -16.02 4.68
C ASP A 928 26.00 -15.26 5.75
N ARG A 929 25.78 -13.94 5.86
CA ARG A 929 26.37 -13.11 6.92
C ARG A 929 25.54 -13.10 8.22
N SER A 930 24.26 -13.41 8.13
CA SER A 930 23.33 -13.47 9.26
C SER A 930 22.22 -14.48 8.99
N ILE A 931 21.60 -15.02 10.04
CA ILE A 931 20.38 -15.81 9.93
C ILE A 931 19.15 -14.92 10.17
N THR A 932 18.11 -15.08 9.36
CA THR A 932 16.89 -14.26 9.49
C THR A 932 15.89 -14.90 10.45
N ALA A 933 15.30 -14.08 11.32
CA ALA A 933 14.20 -14.42 12.21
C ALA A 933 12.98 -13.53 11.91
N PHE A 934 11.79 -14.13 11.81
CA PHE A 934 10.55 -13.44 11.44
C PHE A 934 9.61 -13.30 12.65
N PRO A 935 9.33 -12.09 13.15
CA PRO A 935 8.40 -11.86 14.26
C PRO A 935 6.98 -12.32 13.90
N ALA A 936 6.19 -12.69 14.91
CA ALA A 936 4.79 -13.08 14.71
C ALA A 936 3.94 -11.92 14.17
N GLU A 937 2.86 -12.24 13.46
CA GLU A 937 1.88 -11.25 12.96
C GLU A 937 1.11 -10.58 14.09
N ASN A 938 0.79 -11.34 15.14
CA ASN A 938 0.04 -10.89 16.31
C ASN A 938 0.71 -11.38 17.60
N GLY A 939 0.85 -10.47 18.58
CA GLY A 939 1.39 -10.77 19.91
C GLY A 939 2.91 -10.97 19.97
N PRO A 940 3.48 -11.13 21.18
CA PRO A 940 4.89 -11.44 21.36
C PRO A 940 5.19 -12.90 20.98
N CYS A 941 6.37 -13.17 20.42
CA CYS A 941 6.87 -14.54 20.22
C CYS A 941 8.30 -14.71 20.73
N SER A 942 8.76 -15.94 20.91
CA SER A 942 10.16 -16.19 21.22
C SER A 942 11.05 -16.02 19.98
N LEU A 943 12.35 -15.81 20.21
CA LEU A 943 13.35 -15.88 19.13
C LEU A 943 13.37 -17.27 18.45
N TYR A 944 13.04 -18.34 19.17
CA TYR A 944 12.94 -19.70 18.62
C TYR A 944 11.79 -19.83 17.63
N ASP A 945 10.61 -19.28 17.92
CA ASP A 945 9.48 -19.26 16.98
C ASP A 945 9.82 -18.43 15.73
N ALA A 946 10.52 -17.32 15.94
CA ALA A 946 10.91 -16.41 14.87
C ALA A 946 11.96 -17.02 13.92
N LEU A 947 12.91 -17.80 14.47
CA LEU A 947 13.85 -18.60 13.68
C LEU A 947 13.16 -19.82 13.04
N GLY A 948 12.23 -20.46 13.74
CA GLY A 948 11.47 -21.62 13.24
C GLY A 948 10.75 -21.32 11.93
N ARG A 949 10.16 -20.12 11.77
CA ARG A 949 9.54 -19.67 10.50
C ARG A 949 10.48 -19.73 9.29
N ASN A 950 11.80 -19.71 9.50
CA ASN A 950 12.84 -19.79 8.47
C ASN A 950 13.41 -21.22 8.33
N PHE A 951 13.65 -21.93 9.44
CA PHE A 951 14.35 -23.23 9.47
C PHE A 951 13.44 -24.47 9.54
N ASP A 952 12.16 -24.33 9.87
CA ASP A 952 11.20 -25.43 9.92
C ASP A 952 10.54 -25.69 8.54
N GLN A 953 9.88 -26.84 8.39
CA GLN A 953 9.40 -27.29 7.08
C GLN A 953 8.21 -26.45 6.56
N GLN A 954 8.44 -25.77 5.43
CA GLN A 954 7.40 -25.09 4.66
C GLN A 954 6.90 -26.00 3.54
N ILE A 955 5.59 -26.04 3.34
CA ILE A 955 4.92 -26.76 2.26
C ILE A 955 4.29 -25.74 1.31
N LEU A 956 4.70 -25.77 0.04
CA LEU A 956 4.16 -24.95 -1.03
C LEU A 956 3.14 -25.80 -1.80
N GLU A 957 1.85 -25.62 -1.49
CA GLU A 957 0.78 -26.45 -2.03
C GLU A 957 0.59 -26.27 -3.55
N GLU A 958 0.67 -25.02 -4.03
CA GLU A 958 0.57 -24.64 -5.45
C GLU A 958 1.62 -25.35 -6.32
N SER A 959 2.88 -25.38 -5.87
CA SER A 959 4.03 -25.89 -6.62
C SER A 959 4.43 -27.33 -6.25
N LYS A 960 3.70 -27.97 -5.30
CA LYS A 960 3.90 -29.35 -4.85
C LYS A 960 5.32 -29.65 -4.35
N LEU A 961 5.88 -28.68 -3.63
CA LEU A 961 7.23 -28.68 -3.08
C LEU A 961 7.21 -28.54 -1.55
N SER A 962 8.01 -29.32 -0.84
CA SER A 962 8.41 -29.03 0.53
C SER A 962 9.85 -28.52 0.57
N ARG A 963 10.10 -27.52 1.43
CA ARG A 963 11.41 -26.94 1.66
C ARG A 963 11.69 -26.76 3.16
N TYR A 964 12.95 -26.88 3.56
CA TYR A 964 13.44 -26.47 4.88
C TYR A 964 14.92 -26.12 4.80
N THR A 965 15.42 -25.41 5.80
CA THR A 965 16.83 -24.99 5.88
C THR A 965 17.49 -25.61 7.11
N THR A 966 18.78 -25.91 6.99
CA THR A 966 19.63 -26.34 8.10
C THR A 966 20.92 -25.51 8.17
N ILE A 967 21.57 -25.50 9.33
CA ILE A 967 22.87 -24.87 9.53
C ILE A 967 23.95 -25.95 9.54
N ARG A 968 24.86 -25.90 8.56
CA ARG A 968 25.91 -26.90 8.38
C ARG A 968 27.22 -26.52 9.10
N THR A 969 27.56 -25.24 9.15
CA THR A 969 28.69 -24.73 9.93
C THR A 969 28.32 -23.41 10.58
N LEU A 970 28.69 -23.26 11.85
CA LEU A 970 28.44 -22.05 12.63
C LEU A 970 29.72 -21.18 12.76
N PRO A 971 29.61 -19.86 12.56
CA PRO A 971 30.68 -18.92 12.86
C PRO A 971 30.90 -18.80 14.39
N PRO A 972 32.07 -18.32 14.86
CA PRO A 972 32.27 -17.95 16.26
C PRO A 972 31.37 -16.81 16.73
N ILE A 973 31.03 -15.88 15.83
CA ILE A 973 30.07 -14.81 16.07
C ILE A 973 28.91 -14.98 15.09
N LEU A 974 27.72 -15.26 15.63
CA LEU A 974 26.49 -15.47 14.88
C LEU A 974 25.65 -14.20 14.89
N HIS A 975 25.32 -13.67 13.70
CA HIS A 975 24.39 -12.55 13.55
C HIS A 975 22.97 -13.06 13.29
N VAL A 976 21.98 -12.45 13.95
CA VAL A 976 20.56 -12.73 13.75
C VAL A 976 19.83 -11.44 13.38
N LEU A 977 19.27 -11.39 12.18
CA LEU A 977 18.46 -10.28 11.68
C LEU A 977 16.99 -10.52 12.04
N ILE A 978 16.36 -9.59 12.77
CA ILE A 978 14.91 -9.60 12.99
C ILE A 978 14.26 -8.84 11.83
N GLN A 979 13.78 -9.56 10.81
CA GLN A 979 13.17 -8.93 9.64
C GLN A 979 11.77 -8.42 9.98
N ARG A 980 11.66 -7.11 10.22
CA ARG A 980 10.40 -6.44 10.61
C ARG A 980 9.61 -5.89 9.42
N THR A 981 10.18 -5.83 8.23
CA THR A 981 9.51 -5.27 7.04
C THR A 981 8.47 -6.24 6.50
N GLN A 982 7.21 -5.79 6.39
CA GLN A 982 6.12 -6.54 5.76
C GLN A 982 5.97 -6.16 4.28
N SER A 983 5.36 -7.03 3.47
CA SER A 983 5.11 -6.82 2.04
C SER A 983 4.22 -5.61 1.72
N ASN A 984 3.40 -5.18 2.69
CA ASN A 984 2.59 -3.95 2.61
C ASN A 984 3.41 -2.65 2.84
N GLY A 985 4.72 -2.74 3.07
CA GLY A 985 5.57 -1.58 3.36
C GLY A 985 5.45 -1.03 4.80
N SER A 986 4.92 -1.82 5.74
CA SER A 986 4.85 -1.47 7.16
C SER A 986 5.91 -2.21 8.00
N LYS A 987 6.16 -1.70 9.21
CA LYS A 987 7.14 -2.24 10.17
C LYS A 987 6.41 -3.01 11.28
N ASN A 988 6.64 -4.33 11.36
CA ASN A 988 6.14 -5.18 12.44
C ASN A 988 6.81 -4.81 13.77
N GLY A 989 6.04 -4.09 14.61
CA GLY A 989 6.45 -3.64 15.93
C GLY A 989 6.28 -4.68 17.06
N ASN A 990 5.84 -5.91 16.76
CA ASN A 990 5.61 -6.91 17.81
C ASN A 990 6.91 -7.26 18.57
N PRO A 991 6.86 -7.45 19.90
CA PRO A 991 8.04 -7.83 20.67
C PRO A 991 8.53 -9.24 20.33
N VAL A 992 9.85 -9.43 20.36
CA VAL A 992 10.48 -10.75 20.25
C VAL A 992 11.25 -10.99 21.53
N ILE A 993 10.99 -12.11 22.20
CA ILE A 993 11.66 -12.46 23.46
C ILE A 993 13.06 -12.99 23.13
N ILE A 994 14.08 -12.24 23.55
CA ILE A 994 15.49 -12.47 23.21
C ILE A 994 16.17 -13.16 24.40
N PRO A 995 16.60 -14.44 24.27
CA PRO A 995 17.29 -15.14 25.35
C PRO A 995 18.75 -14.71 25.47
N GLU A 996 19.28 -14.66 26.70
CA GLU A 996 20.70 -14.34 26.96
C GLU A 996 21.64 -15.43 26.40
N THR A 997 21.20 -16.69 26.45
CA THR A 997 21.87 -17.83 25.81
C THR A 997 20.94 -18.42 24.75
N LEU A 998 21.39 -18.46 23.50
CA LEU A 998 20.74 -19.13 22.38
C LEU A 998 21.43 -20.48 22.13
N TYR A 999 20.69 -21.56 22.28
CA TYR A 999 21.08 -22.90 21.83
C TYR A 999 20.66 -23.09 20.37
N VAL A 1000 21.57 -23.49 19.50
CA VAL A 1000 21.37 -23.51 18.03
C VAL A 1000 21.14 -24.93 17.48
N ASP A 1001 21.30 -25.92 18.35
CA ASP A 1001 21.22 -27.37 18.15
C ASP A 1001 20.08 -27.81 17.22
N ARG A 1002 18.83 -27.39 17.49
CA ARG A 1002 17.63 -27.72 16.71
C ARG A 1002 17.74 -27.36 15.21
N PHE A 1003 18.51 -26.34 14.87
CA PHE A 1003 18.62 -25.82 13.50
C PHE A 1003 19.78 -26.44 12.70
N MET A 1004 20.65 -27.23 13.35
CA MET A 1004 21.81 -27.85 12.71
C MET A 1004 21.43 -28.84 11.59
N ASP A 1005 22.41 -29.13 10.74
CA ASP A 1005 22.33 -30.11 9.66
C ASP A 1005 22.50 -31.55 10.16
N MET A 1006 21.71 -32.48 9.62
CA MET A 1006 21.50 -33.81 10.20
C MET A 1006 21.26 -34.87 9.11
N ASP A 1007 21.89 -36.04 9.23
CA ASP A 1007 21.61 -37.17 8.32
C ASP A 1007 20.13 -37.56 8.38
N HIS A 1008 19.46 -37.65 7.23
CA HIS A 1008 18.02 -37.92 7.16
C HIS A 1008 17.61 -39.29 7.73
N ASP A 1009 18.54 -40.24 7.79
CA ASP A 1009 18.34 -41.58 8.36
C ASP A 1009 18.58 -41.61 9.89
N SER A 1010 18.99 -40.48 10.50
CA SER A 1010 19.27 -40.40 11.94
C SER A 1010 18.00 -40.32 12.81
N PRO A 1011 18.01 -40.89 14.03
CA PRO A 1011 16.86 -40.79 14.95
C PRO A 1011 16.59 -39.35 15.40
N ALA A 1012 17.60 -38.48 15.39
CA ALA A 1012 17.46 -37.08 15.74
C ALA A 1012 16.80 -36.25 14.62
N PHE A 1013 17.02 -36.61 13.34
CA PHE A 1013 16.22 -36.05 12.24
C PHE A 1013 14.77 -36.55 12.29
N GLN A 1014 14.53 -37.82 12.68
CA GLN A 1014 13.18 -38.35 12.87
C GLN A 1014 12.41 -37.56 13.94
N ARG A 1015 13.05 -37.29 15.10
CA ARG A 1015 12.50 -36.38 16.13
C ARG A 1015 12.17 -34.99 15.59
N ARG A 1016 13.05 -34.36 14.80
CA ARG A 1016 12.77 -33.04 14.19
C ARG A 1016 11.55 -33.06 13.25
N VAL A 1017 11.27 -34.19 12.59
CA VAL A 1017 10.04 -34.38 11.79
C VAL A 1017 8.82 -34.59 12.69
N GLU A 1018 8.94 -35.31 13.81
CA GLU A 1018 7.89 -35.44 14.83
C GLU A 1018 7.56 -34.08 15.47
N ASP A 1019 8.57 -33.24 15.74
CA ASP A 1019 8.40 -31.87 16.23
C ASP A 1019 7.65 -30.99 15.21
N TRP A 1020 7.97 -31.08 13.91
CA TRP A 1020 7.24 -30.35 12.86
C TRP A 1020 5.77 -30.78 12.75
N ILE A 1021 5.50 -32.08 12.85
CA ILE A 1021 4.12 -32.61 12.84
C ILE A 1021 3.36 -32.13 14.09
N THR A 1022 4.00 -32.17 15.26
CA THR A 1022 3.42 -31.73 16.54
C THR A 1022 3.18 -30.21 16.55
N ALA A 1023 4.11 -29.41 16.03
CA ALA A 1023 3.98 -27.97 15.89
C ALA A 1023 2.84 -27.59 14.94
N LYS A 1024 2.67 -28.32 13.82
CA LYS A 1024 1.49 -28.17 12.96
C LYS A 1024 0.21 -28.52 13.71
N ARG A 1025 0.18 -29.63 14.45
CA ARG A 1025 -1.00 -30.04 15.23
C ARG A 1025 -1.38 -29.00 16.29
N ILE A 1026 -0.42 -28.38 16.96
CA ILE A 1026 -0.63 -27.26 17.89
C ILE A 1026 -1.26 -26.05 17.16
N ALA A 1027 -0.77 -25.71 15.97
CA ALA A 1027 -1.34 -24.62 15.16
C ALA A 1027 -2.78 -24.93 14.72
N ASP A 1028 -3.06 -26.16 14.28
CA ASP A 1028 -4.40 -26.62 13.92
C ASP A 1028 -5.36 -26.53 15.13
N ILE A 1029 -4.96 -27.06 16.30
CA ILE A 1029 -5.78 -27.02 17.54
C ILE A 1029 -6.03 -25.58 17.99
N LYS A 1030 -5.01 -24.70 18.00
CA LYS A 1030 -5.20 -23.28 18.34
C LYS A 1030 -6.15 -22.58 17.36
N THR A 1031 -6.08 -22.93 16.08
CA THR A 1031 -6.97 -22.39 15.04
C THR A 1031 -8.41 -22.87 15.22
N ASP A 1032 -8.63 -24.11 15.66
CA ASP A 1032 -9.97 -24.64 15.95
C ASP A 1032 -10.53 -24.13 17.29
N LEU A 1033 -9.70 -24.00 18.34
CA LEU A 1033 -10.08 -23.33 19.59
C LEU A 1033 -10.50 -21.88 19.34
N ALA A 1034 -9.82 -21.14 18.46
CA ALA A 1034 -10.18 -19.78 18.09
C ALA A 1034 -11.51 -19.65 17.32
N LYS A 1035 -12.05 -20.75 16.76
CA LYS A 1035 -13.39 -20.80 16.13
C LYS A 1035 -14.50 -21.13 17.14
N LEU A 1036 -14.17 -21.57 18.35
CA LEU A 1036 -15.11 -22.02 19.37
C LEU A 1036 -15.47 -20.86 20.32
N GLU A 1037 -16.74 -20.43 20.29
CA GLU A 1037 -17.27 -19.43 21.24
C GLU A 1037 -17.07 -19.87 22.70
N ASP A 1038 -16.65 -18.96 23.59
CA ASP A 1038 -16.47 -19.30 25.01
C ASP A 1038 -17.77 -19.68 25.74
N ASN A 1039 -18.95 -19.30 25.21
CA ASN A 1039 -20.23 -19.64 25.83
C ASN A 1039 -21.42 -19.62 24.84
N PRO A 1040 -21.55 -20.63 23.96
CA PRO A 1040 -22.58 -20.67 22.91
C PRO A 1040 -23.98 -20.88 23.47
N SER A 1041 -24.67 -19.77 23.76
CA SER A 1041 -26.03 -19.74 24.34
C SER A 1041 -27.08 -20.48 23.50
N TYR A 1042 -26.86 -20.60 22.18
CA TYR A 1042 -27.74 -21.33 21.26
C TYR A 1042 -27.68 -22.86 21.45
N LEU A 1043 -26.54 -23.44 21.89
CA LEU A 1043 -26.45 -24.88 22.14
C LEU A 1043 -27.36 -25.33 23.30
N ARG A 1044 -27.40 -24.56 24.39
CA ARG A 1044 -28.36 -24.79 25.49
C ARG A 1044 -29.81 -24.61 25.03
N SER A 1045 -30.05 -23.75 24.03
CA SER A 1045 -31.37 -23.53 23.45
C SER A 1045 -31.83 -24.71 22.58
N LEU A 1046 -30.91 -25.35 21.86
CA LEU A 1046 -31.16 -26.58 21.10
C LEU A 1046 -31.55 -27.76 21.99
N GLU A 1047 -30.97 -27.90 23.18
CA GLU A 1047 -31.37 -28.95 24.16
C GLU A 1047 -32.81 -28.77 24.70
N HIS A 1048 -33.37 -27.56 24.57
CA HIS A 1048 -34.76 -27.25 24.92
C HIS A 1048 -35.71 -27.32 23.70
N TYR A 1049 -35.19 -27.52 22.49
CA TYR A 1049 -35.98 -27.56 21.26
C TYR A 1049 -36.70 -28.90 21.10
N LYS A 1050 -38.03 -28.84 21.00
CA LYS A 1050 -38.86 -29.97 20.58
C LYS A 1050 -39.27 -29.79 19.12
N ALA A 1051 -38.85 -30.70 18.26
CA ALA A 1051 -39.35 -30.75 16.89
C ALA A 1051 -40.87 -31.05 16.87
N PRO A 1052 -41.63 -30.42 15.95
CA PRO A 1052 -42.94 -30.94 15.54
C PRO A 1052 -42.81 -32.33 14.92
N GLU A 1053 -43.88 -33.14 14.95
CA GLU A 1053 -43.86 -34.46 14.31
C GLU A 1053 -43.72 -34.35 12.77
N PRO A 1054 -42.96 -35.24 12.12
CA PRO A 1054 -42.75 -35.21 10.69
C PRO A 1054 -43.98 -35.72 9.92
N LEU A 1055 -44.42 -34.97 8.92
CA LEU A 1055 -45.40 -35.44 7.93
C LEU A 1055 -44.80 -36.61 7.13
N THR A 1056 -45.48 -37.75 7.14
CA THR A 1056 -45.06 -38.98 6.47
C THR A 1056 -45.25 -38.92 4.96
N TYR A 1057 -44.28 -38.34 4.25
CA TYR A 1057 -44.14 -38.55 2.81
C TYR A 1057 -43.65 -39.98 2.52
N ALA A 1058 -44.39 -40.70 1.68
CA ALA A 1058 -44.06 -42.06 1.28
C ALA A 1058 -42.85 -42.08 0.34
N LYS A 1059 -41.93 -43.03 0.55
CA LYS A 1059 -40.84 -43.31 -0.40
C LYS A 1059 -41.41 -43.87 -1.71
N LEU A 1060 -41.01 -43.29 -2.84
CA LEU A 1060 -40.77 -44.07 -4.06
C LEU A 1060 -39.27 -44.36 -4.17
N SER A 1061 -38.94 -45.60 -4.50
CA SER A 1061 -37.59 -46.04 -4.88
C SER A 1061 -37.43 -45.97 -6.39
N THR A 1062 -36.32 -45.42 -6.86
CA THR A 1062 -35.92 -45.46 -8.27
C THR A 1062 -35.57 -46.88 -8.71
N GLN A 1063 -36.04 -47.27 -9.90
CA GLN A 1063 -35.38 -48.26 -10.75
C GLN A 1063 -35.29 -47.69 -12.17
N ASP A 1064 -34.21 -48.04 -12.87
CA ASP A 1064 -33.98 -47.64 -14.26
C ASP A 1064 -34.91 -48.36 -15.23
N ASP A 1065 -35.38 -47.65 -16.25
CA ASP A 1065 -35.32 -48.10 -17.65
C ASP A 1065 -35.67 -46.94 -18.61
N ALA A 1066 -35.07 -46.96 -19.80
CA ALA A 1066 -35.40 -46.11 -20.96
C ALA A 1066 -36.14 -47.00 -21.99
N PRO A 1067 -36.92 -46.48 -22.99
CA PRO A 1067 -36.61 -45.26 -23.76
C PRO A 1067 -37.84 -44.44 -24.28
N GLU A 1068 -37.55 -43.56 -25.25
CA GLU A 1068 -38.36 -42.99 -26.34
C GLU A 1068 -39.85 -43.42 -26.51
N GLU A 1069 -40.76 -42.45 -26.71
CA GLU A 1069 -41.48 -42.23 -28.01
C GLU A 1069 -42.43 -41.00 -28.07
N VAL A 1070 -42.21 -40.15 -29.09
CA VAL A 1070 -43.16 -39.67 -30.13
C VAL A 1070 -44.65 -39.36 -29.80
N GLU A 1071 -45.00 -38.07 -29.94
CA GLU A 1071 -46.22 -37.43 -30.55
C GLU A 1071 -47.69 -37.78 -30.19
N THR A 1072 -48.41 -36.73 -29.72
CA THR A 1072 -49.71 -36.17 -30.22
C THR A 1072 -51.10 -36.53 -29.64
N PHE A 1073 -51.99 -35.53 -29.80
CA PHE A 1073 -53.48 -35.48 -29.76
C PHE A 1073 -54.25 -35.36 -28.43
N ASP A 1074 -54.51 -34.10 -28.07
CA ASP A 1074 -55.84 -33.45 -28.03
C ASP A 1074 -57.03 -33.99 -27.17
N PHE A 1075 -57.52 -33.05 -26.34
CA PHE A 1075 -58.94 -32.62 -26.18
C PHE A 1075 -59.82 -33.15 -25.01
N ASP A 1076 -60.63 -32.21 -24.53
CA ASP A 1076 -61.75 -32.25 -23.55
C ASP A 1076 -61.47 -32.39 -22.03
N GLY A 1077 -62.37 -31.77 -21.24
CA GLY A 1077 -62.52 -31.85 -19.76
C GLY A 1077 -64.02 -31.87 -19.40
N PRO A 1078 -64.50 -31.33 -18.26
CA PRO A 1078 -63.86 -30.91 -17.01
C PRO A 1078 -64.34 -31.79 -15.81
N VAL A 1079 -64.95 -31.22 -14.74
CA VAL A 1079 -65.56 -31.85 -13.53
C VAL A 1079 -64.54 -32.28 -12.46
N GLU A 1080 -64.72 -32.13 -11.13
CA GLU A 1080 -65.35 -31.14 -10.21
C GLU A 1080 -65.15 -31.70 -8.77
N ASP A 1081 -64.96 -30.83 -7.77
CA ASP A 1081 -65.12 -31.06 -6.31
C ASP A 1081 -64.27 -32.19 -5.62
N ASP A 1082 -64.09 -32.25 -4.29
CA ASP A 1082 -64.88 -31.68 -3.17
C ASP A 1082 -64.01 -31.31 -1.94
N PHE A 1083 -64.54 -30.47 -1.04
CA PHE A 1083 -63.91 -29.98 0.20
C PHE A 1083 -64.25 -30.85 1.43
N LEU A 1084 -63.34 -30.93 2.43
CA LEU A 1084 -63.75 -31.21 3.83
C LEU A 1084 -62.92 -30.45 4.88
N PHE A 1085 -63.60 -29.55 5.60
CA PHE A 1085 -63.15 -28.97 6.89
C PHE A 1085 -63.64 -29.83 8.06
N ILE A 1086 -62.78 -30.13 9.05
CA ILE A 1086 -63.21 -30.50 10.41
C ILE A 1086 -62.30 -29.83 11.46
N SER A 1087 -62.90 -29.12 12.42
CA SER A 1087 -62.25 -28.53 13.59
C SER A 1087 -62.15 -29.53 14.76
N PRO A 1088 -61.19 -29.38 15.70
CA PRO A 1088 -60.71 -30.50 16.51
C PRO A 1088 -61.70 -30.98 17.59
N SER A 1089 -61.97 -32.29 17.56
CA SER A 1089 -62.60 -33.05 18.66
C SER A 1089 -61.62 -34.10 19.16
N LYS A 1090 -61.42 -34.19 20.49
CA LYS A 1090 -60.44 -35.11 21.10
C LYS A 1090 -60.86 -36.58 20.96
N PRO A 1091 -60.01 -37.47 20.42
CA PRO A 1091 -59.96 -38.86 20.85
C PRO A 1091 -59.00 -39.01 22.04
N VAL A 1092 -59.36 -39.85 23.01
CA VAL A 1092 -58.41 -40.43 23.97
C VAL A 1092 -58.35 -41.91 23.65
N VAL A 1093 -57.24 -42.34 23.03
CA VAL A 1093 -56.85 -43.74 22.85
C VAL A 1093 -55.34 -43.81 23.04
N GLU A 1094 -54.86 -44.90 23.62
CA GLU A 1094 -53.48 -45.04 24.11
C GLU A 1094 -52.45 -45.15 22.97
N GLN A 1095 -51.29 -44.50 23.14
CA GLN A 1095 -50.10 -44.71 22.32
C GLN A 1095 -49.15 -45.65 23.07
N GLU A 1096 -48.61 -46.67 22.39
CA GLU A 1096 -47.36 -47.30 22.85
C GLU A 1096 -46.21 -46.34 22.50
N GLU A 1097 -45.54 -45.78 23.51
CA GLU A 1097 -44.41 -44.88 23.31
C GLU A 1097 -43.21 -45.63 22.71
N VAL A 1098 -42.94 -45.45 21.41
CA VAL A 1098 -41.60 -45.64 20.87
C VAL A 1098 -40.81 -44.36 21.17
N PRO A 1099 -39.80 -44.37 22.06
CA PRO A 1099 -39.14 -43.15 22.49
C PRO A 1099 -38.25 -42.61 21.35
N VAL A 1100 -38.69 -41.52 20.72
CA VAL A 1100 -37.82 -40.70 19.86
C VAL A 1100 -36.65 -40.19 20.72
N PRO A 1101 -35.39 -40.43 20.33
CA PRO A 1101 -34.25 -40.00 21.12
C PRO A 1101 -34.20 -38.47 21.17
N LYS A 1102 -34.38 -37.91 22.37
CA LYS A 1102 -34.09 -36.50 22.62
C LYS A 1102 -32.58 -36.31 22.48
N VAL A 1103 -32.18 -35.29 21.73
CA VAL A 1103 -30.76 -34.90 21.66
C VAL A 1103 -30.42 -34.13 22.95
N THR A 1104 -29.82 -34.83 23.92
CA THR A 1104 -29.48 -34.29 25.25
C THR A 1104 -27.98 -34.39 25.48
N GLY A 1105 -27.39 -33.38 26.11
CA GLY A 1105 -25.95 -33.35 26.39
C GLY A 1105 -25.13 -32.76 25.24
N VAL A 1106 -25.73 -31.99 24.33
CA VAL A 1106 -25.00 -31.28 23.26
C VAL A 1106 -24.06 -30.26 23.88
N TYR A 1107 -24.50 -29.54 24.90
CA TYR A 1107 -23.66 -28.57 25.62
C TYR A 1107 -22.59 -29.28 26.46
N GLU A 1108 -22.90 -30.46 27.01
CA GLU A 1108 -21.95 -31.26 27.78
C GLU A 1108 -20.85 -31.86 26.88
N THR A 1109 -21.22 -32.46 25.73
CA THR A 1109 -20.28 -32.93 24.70
C THR A 1109 -19.44 -31.78 24.14
N TYR A 1110 -20.02 -30.60 23.93
CA TYR A 1110 -19.28 -29.40 23.50
C TYR A 1110 -18.18 -29.02 24.51
N CYS A 1111 -18.51 -28.96 25.80
CA CYS A 1111 -17.53 -28.69 26.86
C CYS A 1111 -16.47 -29.81 26.96
N GLN A 1112 -16.86 -31.08 26.84
CA GLN A 1112 -15.92 -32.20 26.83
C GLN A 1112 -14.95 -32.14 25.65
N VAL A 1113 -15.42 -31.80 24.45
CA VAL A 1113 -14.57 -31.65 23.25
C VAL A 1113 -13.62 -30.47 23.39
N LYS A 1114 -14.09 -29.30 23.89
CA LYS A 1114 -13.21 -28.15 24.16
C LYS A 1114 -12.13 -28.52 25.19
N GLN A 1115 -12.50 -29.17 26.28
CA GLN A 1115 -11.53 -29.62 27.29
C GLN A 1115 -10.53 -30.63 26.69
N MET A 1116 -10.98 -31.61 25.91
CA MET A 1116 -10.08 -32.57 25.25
C MET A 1116 -9.09 -31.89 24.29
N MET A 1117 -9.48 -30.79 23.63
CA MET A 1117 -8.59 -30.00 22.77
C MET A 1117 -7.60 -29.16 23.59
N GLU A 1118 -8.00 -28.65 24.76
CA GLU A 1118 -7.12 -27.94 25.71
C GLU A 1118 -6.11 -28.89 26.37
N ASP A 1119 -6.55 -30.11 26.73
CA ASP A 1119 -5.71 -31.21 27.25
C ASP A 1119 -4.72 -31.70 26.16
N GLU A 1120 -5.17 -31.90 24.91
CA GLU A 1120 -4.31 -32.29 23.78
C GLU A 1120 -3.27 -31.19 23.46
N LEU A 1121 -3.69 -29.93 23.43
CA LEU A 1121 -2.80 -28.79 23.22
C LEU A 1121 -1.69 -28.76 24.27
N THR A 1122 -2.05 -28.87 25.55
CA THR A 1122 -1.09 -28.86 26.66
C THR A 1122 -0.08 -30.01 26.53
N CYS A 1123 -0.55 -31.22 26.25
CA CYS A 1123 0.30 -32.40 26.05
C CYS A 1123 1.29 -32.23 24.88
N CYS A 1124 0.85 -31.65 23.76
CA CYS A 1124 1.72 -31.37 22.61
C CYS A 1124 2.76 -30.27 22.92
N GLU A 1125 2.37 -29.21 23.64
CA GLU A 1125 3.31 -28.14 24.04
C GLU A 1125 4.34 -28.64 25.08
N GLU A 1126 3.94 -29.48 26.03
CA GLU A 1126 4.85 -30.16 26.95
C GLU A 1126 5.84 -31.08 26.21
N THR A 1127 5.37 -31.86 25.23
CA THR A 1127 6.20 -32.77 24.42
C THR A 1127 7.30 -31.99 23.68
N ILE A 1128 6.93 -30.92 22.96
CA ILE A 1128 7.91 -30.06 22.28
C ILE A 1128 8.84 -29.39 23.29
N THR A 1129 8.34 -28.97 24.45
CA THR A 1129 9.18 -28.35 25.49
C THR A 1129 10.27 -29.33 25.96
N VAL A 1130 9.91 -30.58 26.30
CA VAL A 1130 10.86 -31.62 26.70
C VAL A 1130 11.89 -31.92 25.60
N HIS A 1131 11.48 -32.00 24.33
CA HIS A 1131 12.42 -32.20 23.22
C HIS A 1131 13.41 -31.04 23.06
N ASN A 1132 12.96 -29.78 23.16
CA ASN A 1132 13.88 -28.62 23.15
C ASN A 1132 14.74 -28.56 24.43
N GLU A 1133 14.30 -29.16 25.54
CA GLU A 1133 15.08 -29.21 26.77
C GLU A 1133 16.30 -30.14 26.69
N GLU A 1134 16.26 -31.19 25.87
CA GLU A 1134 17.40 -32.09 25.59
C GLU A 1134 18.46 -31.43 24.67
N LEU A 1135 18.07 -30.48 23.81
CA LEU A 1135 18.89 -29.91 22.73
C LEU A 1135 19.67 -28.66 23.18
N LYS A 1136 20.69 -28.85 24.04
CA LYS A 1136 21.45 -27.77 24.69
C LYS A 1136 22.99 -27.89 24.60
N GLU A 1137 23.54 -28.58 23.59
CA GLU A 1137 24.99 -28.79 23.44
C GLU A 1137 25.73 -27.60 22.81
N ILE A 1138 25.05 -26.73 22.04
CA ILE A 1138 25.67 -25.64 21.25
C ILE A 1138 25.21 -24.24 21.75
N PRO A 1139 25.71 -23.77 22.92
CA PRO A 1139 25.36 -22.46 23.48
C PRO A 1139 26.11 -21.27 22.83
N TYR A 1140 25.34 -20.22 22.52
CA TYR A 1140 25.83 -18.89 22.16
C TYR A 1140 25.30 -17.84 23.13
N ARG A 1141 26.15 -16.91 23.60
CA ARG A 1141 25.79 -15.80 24.49
C ARG A 1141 25.49 -14.53 23.70
N LEU A 1142 24.49 -13.78 24.10
CA LEU A 1142 24.19 -12.47 23.52
C LEU A 1142 25.31 -11.47 23.86
N HIS A 1143 26.01 -10.98 22.84
CA HIS A 1143 27.10 -10.01 22.97
C HIS A 1143 26.66 -8.59 22.64
N ALA A 1144 25.85 -8.37 21.61
CA ALA A 1144 25.32 -7.05 21.30
C ALA A 1144 23.91 -7.09 20.68
N VAL A 1145 23.18 -5.98 20.82
CA VAL A 1145 21.87 -5.75 20.18
C VAL A 1145 21.80 -4.33 19.64
N ILE A 1146 21.70 -4.21 18.32
CA ILE A 1146 21.43 -2.94 17.63
C ILE A 1146 19.92 -2.75 17.58
N CYS A 1147 19.46 -1.61 18.09
CA CYS A 1147 18.06 -1.21 18.18
C CYS A 1147 17.76 -0.11 17.15
N HIS A 1148 16.51 -0.06 16.67
CA HIS A 1148 16.02 0.95 15.72
C HIS A 1148 14.60 1.43 16.07
N ARG A 1149 14.49 2.65 16.60
CA ARG A 1149 13.22 3.38 16.77
C ARG A 1149 13.00 4.35 15.62
N GLY A 1150 11.93 4.14 14.85
CA GLY A 1150 11.63 4.90 13.65
C GLY A 1150 10.77 4.14 12.65
N GLN A 1151 10.47 4.80 11.54
CA GLN A 1151 9.84 4.23 10.33
C GLN A 1151 10.88 3.44 9.52
N LEU A 1152 10.54 3.01 8.29
CA LEU A 1152 11.47 2.27 7.42
C LEU A 1152 12.55 3.15 6.79
N MET A 1153 12.20 4.39 6.43
CA MET A 1153 13.13 5.33 5.77
C MET A 1153 13.80 6.34 6.72
N SER A 1154 13.37 6.39 7.99
CA SER A 1154 13.89 7.35 8.97
C SER A 1154 13.71 6.87 10.40
N GLY A 1155 14.79 6.91 11.17
CA GLY A 1155 14.78 6.62 12.60
C GLY A 1155 16.08 6.94 13.30
N HIS A 1156 16.21 6.39 14.50
CA HIS A 1156 17.41 6.48 15.31
C HIS A 1156 17.89 5.10 15.76
N TYR A 1157 19.20 4.91 15.70
CA TYR A 1157 19.88 3.65 15.98
C TYR A 1157 20.84 3.82 17.16
N TRP A 1158 20.89 2.79 18.01
CA TRP A 1158 21.85 2.69 19.12
C TRP A 1158 22.19 1.21 19.36
N VAL A 1159 23.26 0.94 20.12
CA VAL A 1159 23.67 -0.43 20.43
C VAL A 1159 23.84 -0.67 21.92
N TRP A 1160 23.30 -1.79 22.41
CA TRP A 1160 23.63 -2.38 23.69
C TRP A 1160 24.74 -3.41 23.48
N ILE A 1161 25.83 -3.37 24.25
CA ILE A 1161 26.92 -4.34 24.19
C ILE A 1161 27.18 -4.90 25.59
N ARG A 1162 27.35 -6.22 25.69
CA ARG A 1162 27.77 -6.92 26.90
C ARG A 1162 29.29 -6.86 27.04
N ASP A 1163 29.78 -6.43 28.19
CA ASP A 1163 31.15 -6.73 28.60
C ASP A 1163 31.13 -7.99 29.48
N PHE A 1164 31.71 -9.08 28.97
CA PHE A 1164 31.88 -10.32 29.72
C PHE A 1164 32.98 -10.23 30.79
N GLN A 1165 33.90 -9.26 30.70
CA GLN A 1165 34.99 -9.10 31.67
C GLN A 1165 34.52 -8.37 32.93
N ASP A 1166 33.85 -7.23 32.75
CA ASP A 1166 33.26 -6.45 33.85
C ASP A 1166 31.86 -6.97 34.26
N ASN A 1167 31.28 -7.89 33.47
CA ASN A 1167 29.95 -8.49 33.64
C ASN A 1167 28.80 -7.46 33.66
N VAL A 1168 28.86 -6.47 32.76
CA VAL A 1168 27.91 -5.35 32.65
C VAL A 1168 27.40 -5.16 31.22
N TRP A 1169 26.25 -4.52 31.07
CA TRP A 1169 25.78 -4.00 29.79
C TRP A 1169 26.20 -2.54 29.62
N ARG A 1170 26.61 -2.14 28.42
CA ARG A 1170 26.88 -0.74 28.07
C ARG A 1170 26.01 -0.32 26.89
N TRP A 1171 25.30 0.79 27.07
CA TRP A 1171 24.46 1.44 26.07
C TRP A 1171 25.27 2.53 25.38
N TYR A 1172 25.41 2.43 24.07
CA TYR A 1172 26.11 3.39 23.22
C TYR A 1172 25.09 4.06 22.30
N ASN A 1173 24.90 5.36 22.50
CA ASN A 1173 23.94 6.19 21.80
C ASN A 1173 24.64 7.43 21.27
N ASP A 1174 25.30 7.27 20.10
CA ASP A 1174 26.26 8.22 19.56
C ASP A 1174 27.31 8.63 20.61
N ALA A 1175 27.29 9.89 21.07
CA ALA A 1175 28.25 10.43 22.04
C ALA A 1175 27.98 9.97 23.50
N ASP A 1176 26.76 9.53 23.81
CA ASP A 1176 26.37 9.05 25.14
C ASP A 1176 26.77 7.57 25.31
N VAL A 1177 27.61 7.28 26.32
CA VAL A 1177 27.92 5.90 26.76
C VAL A 1177 27.52 5.73 28.22
N LYS A 1178 26.69 4.74 28.54
CA LYS A 1178 26.15 4.49 29.91
C LYS A 1178 26.25 3.01 30.26
N GLU A 1179 26.53 2.70 31.53
CA GLU A 1179 26.64 1.33 32.05
C GLU A 1179 25.38 0.93 32.84
N ASN A 1180 24.88 -0.29 32.62
CA ASN A 1180 23.88 -0.94 33.47
C ASN A 1180 24.40 -2.31 33.93
N LYS A 1181 24.18 -2.64 35.20
CA LYS A 1181 24.64 -3.89 35.84
C LYS A 1181 23.54 -4.94 35.92
N ASP A 1182 22.28 -4.54 35.79
CA ASP A 1182 21.14 -5.44 35.75
C ASP A 1182 20.96 -6.02 34.34
N THR A 1183 21.24 -7.31 34.19
CA THR A 1183 21.03 -8.06 32.95
C THR A 1183 19.55 -8.32 32.69
N GLU A 1184 18.75 -8.58 33.74
CA GLU A 1184 17.32 -8.90 33.60
C GLU A 1184 16.53 -7.66 33.17
N GLU A 1185 16.87 -6.48 33.70
CA GLU A 1185 16.29 -5.21 33.24
C GLU A 1185 16.56 -4.96 31.76
N VAL A 1186 17.81 -5.10 31.31
CA VAL A 1186 18.18 -4.87 29.91
C VAL A 1186 17.49 -5.89 28.99
N LEU A 1187 17.53 -7.19 29.31
CA LEU A 1187 16.87 -8.22 28.51
C LEU A 1187 15.34 -8.05 28.48
N ARG A 1188 14.72 -7.62 29.60
CA ARG A 1188 13.30 -7.27 29.66
C ARG A 1188 12.98 -6.09 28.75
N THR A 1189 13.77 -5.02 28.78
CA THR A 1189 13.57 -3.83 27.94
C THR A 1189 13.73 -4.15 26.44
N LEU A 1190 14.68 -5.01 26.09
CA LEU A 1190 14.84 -5.49 24.71
C LEU A 1190 13.67 -6.42 24.31
N SER A 1191 13.25 -7.33 25.19
CA SER A 1191 12.22 -8.33 24.90
C SER A 1191 10.78 -7.81 24.91
N THR A 1192 10.50 -6.64 25.51
CA THR A 1192 9.17 -5.99 25.50
C THR A 1192 9.01 -4.93 24.42
N SER A 1193 10.05 -4.62 23.64
CA SER A 1193 10.03 -3.55 22.64
C SER A 1193 10.09 -4.07 21.20
N GLY A 1194 9.47 -3.33 20.27
CA GLY A 1194 9.58 -3.55 18.83
C GLY A 1194 10.88 -2.99 18.22
N GLU A 1195 11.89 -2.74 19.05
CA GLU A 1195 13.08 -1.94 18.72
C GLU A 1195 14.32 -2.76 18.35
N PRO A 1196 14.60 -3.95 18.93
CA PRO A 1196 15.71 -4.79 18.47
C PRO A 1196 15.57 -5.14 16.99
N TYR A 1197 16.65 -4.95 16.24
CA TYR A 1197 16.74 -5.18 14.80
C TYR A 1197 17.82 -6.20 14.43
N PHE A 1198 19.02 -6.06 15.00
CA PHE A 1198 20.16 -6.92 14.69
C PHE A 1198 20.80 -7.43 15.99
N LEU A 1199 20.85 -8.74 16.18
CA LEU A 1199 21.42 -9.40 17.36
C LEU A 1199 22.78 -10.00 17.01
N CYS A 1200 23.76 -9.81 17.88
CA CYS A 1200 25.10 -10.38 17.75
C CYS A 1200 25.35 -11.35 18.90
N TYR A 1201 25.36 -12.63 18.59
CA TYR A 1201 25.65 -13.74 19.51
C TYR A 1201 27.10 -14.21 19.34
N VAL A 1202 27.73 -14.69 20.41
CA VAL A 1202 29.10 -15.25 20.40
C VAL A 1202 29.12 -16.63 21.05
N ARG A 1203 29.89 -17.57 20.50
CA ARG A 1203 30.03 -18.94 21.01
C ARG A 1203 30.49 -18.96 22.47
N ASP A 1204 29.74 -19.60 23.37
CA ASP A 1204 30.00 -19.45 24.81
C ASP A 1204 31.37 -20.01 25.24
N GLY A 1205 31.74 -21.18 24.71
CA GLY A 1205 32.94 -21.92 25.12
C GLY A 1205 34.28 -21.22 24.84
N ASP A 1206 34.30 -20.21 23.96
CA ASP A 1206 35.50 -19.40 23.70
C ASP A 1206 35.27 -17.93 23.33
N LYS A 1207 34.13 -17.37 23.75
CA LYS A 1207 33.78 -15.93 23.64
C LYS A 1207 34.93 -14.97 23.93
N ASP A 1208 35.72 -15.23 24.98
CA ASP A 1208 36.83 -14.39 25.41
C ASP A 1208 37.99 -14.32 24.40
N LYS A 1209 38.04 -15.19 23.38
CA LYS A 1209 38.96 -15.09 22.24
C LYS A 1209 38.44 -14.17 21.15
N TYR A 1210 37.13 -14.03 21.01
CA TYR A 1210 36.48 -13.36 19.88
C TYR A 1210 35.96 -11.97 20.19
N VAL A 1211 35.59 -11.67 21.44
CA VAL A 1211 35.06 -10.37 21.84
C VAL A 1211 35.66 -9.86 23.16
N ASN A 1212 35.80 -8.54 23.28
CA ASN A 1212 35.87 -7.81 24.55
C ASN A 1212 35.66 -6.31 24.29
N VAL A 1213 35.10 -5.60 25.27
CA VAL A 1213 35.15 -4.13 25.28
C VAL A 1213 36.60 -3.70 25.61
N PRO A 1214 37.29 -2.95 24.75
CA PRO A 1214 38.62 -2.44 25.06
C PRO A 1214 38.50 -1.25 26.03
N LYS A 1215 39.41 -1.16 27.01
CA LYS A 1215 39.47 -0.05 27.97
C LYS A 1215 40.42 1.03 27.46
N ARG A 1216 40.23 2.28 27.88
CA ARG A 1216 41.07 3.41 27.46
C ARG A 1216 42.50 3.25 27.96
N GLU A 1217 43.46 3.71 27.17
CA GLU A 1217 44.85 3.88 27.64
C GLU A 1217 44.90 5.08 28.58
N GLN A 1218 45.38 4.88 29.82
CA GLN A 1218 45.57 5.98 30.77
C GLN A 1218 46.83 6.78 30.42
N PRO A 1219 46.80 8.13 30.47
CA PRO A 1219 48.00 8.94 30.29
C PRO A 1219 49.08 8.56 31.32
N LEU A 1220 50.28 8.24 30.82
CA LEU A 1220 51.44 7.94 31.66
C LEU A 1220 51.76 9.14 32.56
N GLN A 1221 51.64 8.96 33.88
CA GLN A 1221 52.08 9.98 34.84
C GLN A 1221 53.60 10.19 34.71
N PRO A 1222 54.08 11.44 34.68
CA PRO A 1222 55.51 11.71 34.60
C PRO A 1222 56.21 11.23 35.89
N GLU A 1223 57.27 10.44 35.72
CA GLU A 1223 58.14 9.96 36.80
C GLU A 1223 58.54 11.10 37.77
N PRO A 1224 58.42 10.91 39.10
CA PRO A 1224 58.75 11.95 40.06
C PRO A 1224 60.25 12.25 40.04
N GLY A 1225 60.58 13.51 39.76
CA GLY A 1225 61.96 14.00 39.80
C GLY A 1225 62.58 13.89 41.21
N PRO A 1226 63.92 13.78 41.31
CA PRO A 1226 64.60 13.46 42.56
C PRO A 1226 64.40 14.53 43.65
N GLU A 1227 64.14 14.07 44.87
CA GLU A 1227 63.89 14.92 46.05
C GLU A 1227 65.15 15.72 46.47
N PRO A 1228 64.99 16.96 46.99
CA PRO A 1228 66.08 17.73 47.58
C PRO A 1228 66.43 17.24 49.01
N GLU A 1229 67.71 17.26 49.37
CA GLU A 1229 68.21 16.72 50.65
C GLU A 1229 67.76 17.51 51.91
N PRO A 1230 67.56 16.84 53.07
CA PRO A 1230 67.06 17.45 54.30
C PRO A 1230 68.15 17.85 55.32
N VAL A 1231 67.95 18.99 56.03
CA VAL A 1231 68.78 19.44 57.17
C VAL A 1231 67.99 20.39 58.10
N PRO A 1232 68.25 20.50 59.42
CA PRO A 1232 67.93 19.42 60.37
C PRO A 1232 67.17 19.87 61.65
N GLU A 1233 66.33 18.97 62.18
CA GLU A 1233 66.35 18.41 63.57
C GLU A 1233 66.40 19.34 64.82
N LEU A 1234 65.51 19.09 65.82
CA LEU A 1234 65.85 18.62 67.21
C LEU A 1234 64.75 18.85 68.30
N VAL A 1235 64.02 17.76 68.66
CA VAL A 1235 63.55 17.30 70.02
C VAL A 1235 62.77 18.25 70.99
N PRO A 1236 62.20 17.76 72.15
CA PRO A 1236 62.09 16.38 72.66
C PRO A 1236 60.68 15.87 73.09
N GLU A 1237 60.61 14.53 73.19
CA GLU A 1237 59.90 13.71 74.21
C GLU A 1237 58.39 13.92 74.50
N LEU A 1238 57.59 12.88 74.20
CA LEU A 1238 57.26 11.85 75.21
C LEU A 1238 56.80 10.52 74.55
N VAL A 1239 57.05 9.41 75.25
CA VAL A 1239 56.91 7.98 74.86
C VAL A 1239 56.85 7.15 76.17
N PRO A 1240 56.61 5.81 76.21
CA PRO A 1240 56.33 4.83 75.15
C PRO A 1240 55.13 3.88 75.48
N GLU A 1241 55.13 2.69 74.84
CA GLU A 1241 54.38 1.45 75.12
C GLU A 1241 52.92 1.34 74.60
N GLY A 1242 52.57 0.31 73.82
CA GLY A 1242 53.44 -0.72 73.23
C GLY A 1242 52.73 -1.86 72.47
N MET A 1243 53.57 -2.74 71.90
CA MET A 1243 53.28 -4.10 71.39
C MET A 1243 52.37 -4.24 70.15
N SER A 1244 52.90 -4.96 69.15
CA SER A 1244 52.20 -5.51 67.98
C SER A 1244 52.17 -7.06 68.05
N PRO A 1245 51.78 -7.80 66.99
CA PRO A 1245 50.74 -8.83 67.00
C PRO A 1245 51.13 -10.18 67.67
N PRO A 1246 50.18 -11.12 67.84
CA PRO A 1246 50.18 -12.28 66.92
C PRO A 1246 48.81 -12.94 66.62
N GLU A 1247 48.85 -13.87 65.66
CA GLU A 1247 48.14 -15.17 65.53
C GLU A 1247 46.93 -15.49 66.46
N SER A 1248 45.85 -16.12 66.00
CA SER A 1248 45.85 -17.52 65.55
C SER A 1248 44.46 -18.00 65.04
N ALA A 1249 44.33 -19.29 64.69
CA ALA A 1249 43.23 -19.86 63.90
C ALA A 1249 41.93 -20.23 64.67
N SER A 1250 40.89 -20.57 63.89
CA SER A 1250 39.56 -21.09 64.27
C SER A 1250 39.59 -22.29 65.24
N PRO A 1251 38.52 -22.56 66.02
CA PRO A 1251 37.24 -23.08 65.47
C PRO A 1251 35.96 -22.57 66.17
N GLU A 1252 34.80 -23.16 65.80
CA GLU A 1252 33.49 -23.03 66.47
C GLU A 1252 33.53 -23.54 67.94
N PRO A 1253 32.60 -23.13 68.84
CA PRO A 1253 31.35 -23.91 68.94
C PRO A 1253 30.06 -23.17 69.40
N GLU A 1254 28.99 -23.95 69.38
CA GLU A 1254 27.56 -23.73 69.66
C GLU A 1254 27.07 -23.13 71.04
N LYS A 1255 25.86 -22.52 70.97
CA LYS A 1255 24.61 -22.80 71.76
C LYS A 1255 24.13 -21.99 73.01
N LEU A 1256 22.81 -21.70 72.94
CA LEU A 1256 21.77 -21.56 74.00
C LEU A 1256 21.80 -20.29 74.90
N VAL A 1257 20.70 -19.81 75.53
CA VAL A 1257 19.39 -20.42 75.91
C VAL A 1257 18.20 -19.43 75.71
N ASP A 1258 16.99 -19.97 75.48
CA ASP A 1258 15.61 -19.41 75.61
C ASP A 1258 15.15 -18.14 74.82
N GLY A 1259 13.89 -18.07 74.37
CA GLY A 1259 12.90 -19.17 74.35
C GLY A 1259 11.45 -18.83 73.94
N GLY A 1260 10.94 -19.58 72.94
CA GLY A 1260 9.56 -20.08 72.91
C GLY A 1260 8.44 -19.21 72.28
N VAL A 1261 7.28 -19.75 71.86
CA VAL A 1261 6.77 -21.15 71.91
C VAL A 1261 5.70 -21.38 70.79
N ARG A 1262 5.66 -22.59 70.19
CA ARG A 1262 4.53 -23.23 69.41
C ARG A 1262 4.17 -22.70 68.02
N GLU A 1263 3.59 -23.47 67.07
CA GLU A 1263 3.39 -24.92 66.73
C GLU A 1263 2.77 -24.89 65.28
N MET A 1264 2.91 -25.79 64.30
CA MET A 1264 3.49 -27.13 64.02
C MET A 1264 4.32 -27.06 62.69
N LEU A 1265 5.20 -27.97 62.22
CA LEU A 1265 5.20 -29.44 61.94
C LEU A 1265 4.19 -29.88 60.84
N THR A 1266 4.53 -30.64 59.77
CA THR A 1266 5.81 -31.20 59.24
C THR A 1266 5.63 -31.72 57.79
N PRO A 1267 6.71 -31.81 56.96
CA PRO A 1267 6.78 -32.61 55.71
C PRO A 1267 7.45 -33.99 55.98
N PRO A 1268 7.97 -34.77 54.99
CA PRO A 1268 7.55 -35.06 53.60
C PRO A 1268 7.00 -36.53 53.52
N PRO A 1269 7.05 -37.28 52.38
CA PRO A 1269 8.29 -37.97 51.94
C PRO A 1269 8.46 -38.19 50.40
N GLU A 1270 9.58 -38.83 50.06
CA GLU A 1270 9.88 -39.62 48.84
C GLU A 1270 8.83 -40.72 48.52
N PRO A 1271 8.81 -41.39 47.33
CA PRO A 1271 9.93 -41.54 46.37
C PRO A 1271 9.64 -41.45 44.86
N ALA A 1272 10.74 -41.31 44.11
CA ALA A 1272 11.03 -41.83 42.78
C ALA A 1272 9.88 -42.30 41.85
N ALA A 1273 9.60 -41.48 40.86
CA ALA A 1273 9.50 -41.88 39.45
C ALA A 1273 10.29 -40.85 38.63
#